data_AF-A0A1J7BVH9-F1
#
_entry.id   AF-A0A1J7BVH9-F1
#
_cell.length_a   1.000
_cell.length_b   1.000
_cell.length_c   1.000
_cell.angle_alpha   90.00
_cell.angle_beta   90.00
_cell.angle_gamma   90.00
#
_symmetry.space_group_name_H-M   'P 1'
#
loop_
_entity.id
_entity.type
_entity.pdbx_description
1 polymer ?
#
loop_
_entity_poly.entity_id
_entity_poly.type
_entity_poly.pdbx_seq_one_letter_code
_entity_poly.pdbx_strand_id
1 'polypeptide(L)'
;MKTKLLLLLFLANFSIYAQTNLVLNGGFENWTSTTSLPYWTTQNNVTQNAAEYWEGFNSIKLSFASSASIPKITTQVPLNAGVTYVVKFKYKYLSSNFNSSHPIVLNINKNGSATTLSNSFFATDNNWATAETTFTPDQNLSYDLSISLNTLDNIGFNANIDYVQIYAKGSEQYTLIPDLNFEKKLIGIGIDSGAPDGKVLTSSISTLTSLNVTTNVHGSGLYITDLTGIQDFTALTSLNCSGHELTTLSLTKNTALTTLNCQGNLLTSLDISKNSALTSINCSNNKLTNLDVSTKLGLTTLQCVVNKLTSLDVSQNIALKSLSCSTNSLTSLDVSKNTALTSLYCNNNPLTSLNIKNGNNTAFYWDFSYHIDFRTTTQLYCISVDDVIYSNKNWSGFRDYRASYTLACDGKYTLIPDPKFEQKLRNLYIDSGELLDGKVLTASISSLKTLDVSSATITDLTGIEDFTQITTLNCSGNSINSLDISKNLALKTFNCYNNKLTSLNVSKNLKLADLNCGRNQLTSLDVSNNAALTNLNCSYTNQFALLDFSKNPALAILECRNTNLRAINLTKNLNLANLNCSNNALTILDLPDSWDFTTLDCSSNRLPLLDVSKNTNLSYFNCSNNKLTNLDVSKNNSLTTFYCNTNKLVNLNVKNGTNTILKTRSFKDNWDLRCITVDNANSANANWSTSKENIATYNGNCGTATAYTLIPDTNFEQKLIDIGIDTDGKNGKVLTANVASLTTLDVSSSNIVSLSGLEDFVSLTYLDCGRNKISYLDFSENVVLTTVYCSNNNVGVLNVSKNIFLNYLDINTNRLKWIDVSKNTALTYLDLSNNSIFDTFPELDVTSNTALTTLKCSDLDLTDLNISKNLSLTTLFCDHNKIEYIDVSKHTALNKLDCSSNLLWYLNLKNGNNKNLDLSSSDFRYNYNLACIQVDDAAYSTTNWSSKKETSANFNEVCNENYTLIPDINFEKKLIALKIDAGEPDGRIPTSRISFITFINLSNASITDLTGIQDFTSLTSLSCESNELTAINLSKNVALVDLMLNNNKLTSIDLSNNKALKTLRISENELISLDISNNTNLKSLFCMYNKLTILDVAKNKSLSDLRCSSNQLTNLDLSANPLWTINCSKNNLSTLNLKNGSNRFITNDIISLNLTENPLLKCIQVDDPDYSTKNWAERKDAAAVFSTNCSSLGLEETVFDKAAIYPNPTKGELNIQNVNLEKANVYNTLGQLVKSFTLNADNTNNTINLSDLPKGVYFIYLINQDAASAKKIIIE
;
A
#
# COMPACT_ATOMS: atom_id res chain seq x y z
N MET A 1 -36.32 31.93 12.59
CA MET A 1 -36.40 33.41 12.72
C MET A 1 -36.64 33.90 14.15
N LYS A 2 -37.45 33.23 14.99
CA LYS A 2 -37.67 33.63 16.40
C LYS A 2 -36.43 33.57 17.31
N THR A 3 -35.45 32.71 17.02
CA THR A 3 -34.19 32.60 17.78
C THR A 3 -33.16 33.70 17.46
N LYS A 4 -33.21 34.31 16.27
CA LYS A 4 -32.33 35.45 15.93
C LYS A 4 -32.83 36.78 16.52
N LEU A 5 -34.15 36.92 16.74
CA LEU A 5 -34.74 38.11 17.35
C LEU A 5 -34.51 38.16 18.87
N LEU A 6 -34.48 37.00 19.54
CA LEU A 6 -34.17 36.91 20.97
C LEU A 6 -32.69 37.21 21.27
N LEU A 7 -31.78 36.83 20.36
CA LEU A 7 -30.36 37.16 20.46
C LEU A 7 -30.09 38.65 20.20
N LEU A 8 -30.87 39.29 19.32
CA LEU A 8 -30.79 40.73 19.06
C LEU A 8 -31.38 41.56 20.21
N LEU A 9 -32.41 41.05 20.90
CA LEU A 9 -32.99 41.66 22.11
C LEU A 9 -32.09 41.51 23.35
N PHE A 10 -31.28 40.45 23.43
CA PHE A 10 -30.28 40.29 24.50
C PHE A 10 -29.05 41.19 24.33
N LEU A 11 -28.67 41.52 23.09
CA LEU A 11 -27.55 42.42 22.80
C LEU A 11 -27.88 43.91 22.93
N ALA A 12 -29.16 44.28 23.01
CA ALA A 12 -29.61 45.68 22.97
C ALA A 12 -29.71 46.39 24.34
N ASN A 13 -29.35 45.74 25.46
CA ASN A 13 -29.54 46.31 26.80
C ASN A 13 -28.29 46.33 27.70
N PHE A 14 -27.08 46.32 27.14
CA PHE A 14 -25.89 46.69 27.91
C PHE A 14 -25.51 48.15 27.64
N SER A 15 -26.18 49.05 28.36
CA SER A 15 -25.47 50.25 28.81
C SER A 15 -24.43 49.76 29.81
N ILE A 16 -23.19 49.61 29.33
CA ILE A 16 -22.04 49.20 30.14
C ILE A 16 -21.74 50.38 31.06
N TYR A 17 -22.28 50.40 32.28
CA TYR A 17 -21.58 51.08 33.36
C TYR A 17 -20.38 50.18 33.68
N ALA A 18 -19.22 50.49 33.10
CA ALA A 18 -17.96 49.89 33.53
C ALA A 18 -17.73 50.31 34.99
N GLN A 19 -17.52 49.35 35.91
CA GLN A 19 -17.04 49.66 37.26
C GLN A 19 -15.64 50.26 37.11
N THR A 20 -15.57 51.58 36.97
CA THR A 20 -14.30 52.30 36.90
C THR A 20 -13.95 52.66 38.34
N ASN A 21 -12.96 51.95 38.91
CA ASN A 21 -12.34 52.42 40.14
C ASN A 21 -11.86 53.85 39.89
N LEU A 22 -12.41 54.82 40.62
CA LEU A 22 -12.15 56.24 40.37
C LEU A 22 -10.76 56.65 40.89
N VAL A 23 -10.08 55.76 41.62
CA VAL A 23 -8.67 55.90 41.97
C VAL A 23 -7.82 55.16 40.93
N LEU A 24 -7.08 55.94 40.14
CA LEU A 24 -6.06 55.41 39.23
C LEU A 24 -4.94 54.75 40.05
N ASN A 25 -4.60 53.50 39.69
CA ASN A 25 -3.55 52.67 40.31
C ASN A 25 -3.89 52.10 41.72
N GLY A 26 -5.18 51.81 41.98
CA GLY A 26 -5.74 51.20 43.19
C GLY A 26 -5.34 49.74 43.51
N GLY A 27 -4.04 49.46 43.49
CA GLY A 27 -3.35 48.18 43.69
C GLY A 27 -1.93 48.38 43.15
N PHE A 28 -0.94 48.52 44.05
CA PHE A 28 0.25 49.37 43.83
C PHE A 28 1.35 48.79 42.92
N GLU A 29 0.97 47.95 41.96
CA GLU A 29 1.84 46.99 41.26
C GLU A 29 2.94 47.61 40.41
N ASN A 30 2.71 48.83 39.91
CA ASN A 30 3.65 49.54 39.03
C ASN A 30 4.60 50.48 39.79
N TRP A 31 4.58 50.49 41.13
CA TRP A 31 5.55 51.24 41.91
C TRP A 31 6.93 50.57 41.78
N THR A 32 7.84 51.16 40.99
CA THR A 32 9.16 50.57 40.70
C THR A 32 10.34 51.48 41.08
N SER A 33 10.07 52.72 41.52
CA SER A 33 11.08 53.71 41.92
C SER A 33 11.00 54.03 43.42
N THR A 34 12.14 54.18 44.07
CA THR A 34 12.24 54.44 45.52
C THR A 34 11.83 55.85 45.96
N THR A 35 11.45 56.76 45.03
CA THR A 35 11.25 58.18 45.36
C THR A 35 9.94 58.81 44.88
N SER A 36 9.14 58.18 44.01
CA SER A 36 7.82 58.71 43.62
C SER A 36 6.79 57.61 43.39
N LEU A 37 5.59 57.80 43.98
CA LEU A 37 4.43 56.92 43.84
C LEU A 37 3.49 57.51 42.77
N PRO A 38 3.21 56.83 41.65
CA PRO A 38 2.35 57.35 40.59
C PRO A 38 0.91 57.63 41.08
N TYR A 39 0.33 58.78 40.70
CA TYR A 39 -1.04 59.24 41.02
C TYR A 39 -1.37 59.52 42.50
N TRP A 40 -0.40 59.31 43.40
CA TRP A 40 -0.54 59.56 44.83
C TRP A 40 0.58 60.46 45.32
N THR A 41 0.24 61.43 46.16
CA THR A 41 1.22 62.21 46.90
C THR A 41 1.49 61.54 48.24
N THR A 42 2.75 61.27 48.54
CA THR A 42 3.20 60.73 49.83
C THR A 42 3.70 61.84 50.75
N GLN A 43 3.42 61.76 52.04
CA GLN A 43 3.93 62.68 53.06
C GLN A 43 4.52 61.89 54.23
N ASN A 44 5.69 62.33 54.70
CA ASN A 44 6.46 61.68 55.77
C ASN A 44 6.89 60.24 55.41
N ASN A 45 7.00 59.35 56.39
CA ASN A 45 7.60 58.01 56.24
C ASN A 45 6.69 57.01 55.50
N VAL A 46 6.67 57.12 54.17
CA VAL A 46 5.97 56.21 53.25
C VAL A 46 6.99 55.50 52.37
N THR A 47 6.95 54.17 52.32
CA THR A 47 7.90 53.34 51.55
C THR A 47 7.20 52.19 50.84
N GLN A 48 7.85 51.65 49.82
CA GLN A 48 7.36 50.48 49.09
C GLN A 48 7.63 49.19 49.85
N ASN A 49 6.69 48.24 49.79
CA ASN A 49 6.88 46.90 50.31
C ASN A 49 6.56 45.81 49.27
N ALA A 50 7.60 45.11 48.82
CA ALA A 50 7.48 43.96 47.92
C ALA A 50 7.40 42.61 48.66
N ALA A 51 7.61 42.58 49.97
CA ALA A 51 7.66 41.33 50.74
C ALA A 51 6.28 40.84 51.20
N GLU A 52 5.33 41.76 51.41
CA GLU A 52 3.97 41.43 51.81
C GLU A 52 2.97 42.38 51.12
N TYR A 53 2.15 41.84 50.22
CA TYR A 53 1.11 42.54 49.45
C TYR A 53 -0.19 41.71 49.42
N TRP A 54 -1.30 42.32 49.04
CA TRP A 54 -2.61 41.64 48.93
C TRP A 54 -2.85 41.17 47.49
N GLU A 55 -2.64 42.05 46.51
CA GLU A 55 -2.72 41.74 45.08
C GLU A 55 -1.44 42.20 44.35
N GLY A 56 -1.17 41.61 43.17
CA GLY A 56 0.00 41.85 42.32
C GLY A 56 1.39 41.57 42.94
N PHE A 57 2.25 42.58 43.05
CA PHE A 57 3.67 42.49 43.44
C PHE A 57 4.09 43.47 44.56
N ASN A 58 3.31 44.52 44.86
CA ASN A 58 3.75 45.59 45.77
C ASN A 58 2.61 46.20 46.61
N SER A 59 2.88 46.48 47.89
CA SER A 59 2.02 47.29 48.76
C SER A 59 2.72 48.55 49.27
N ILE A 60 1.97 49.48 49.88
CA ILE A 60 2.51 50.68 50.52
C ILE A 60 2.72 50.45 52.01
N LYS A 61 3.94 50.64 52.50
CA LYS A 61 4.24 50.67 53.94
C LYS A 61 4.22 52.09 54.48
N LEU A 62 3.30 52.36 55.40
CA LEU A 62 3.26 53.56 56.22
C LEU A 62 3.95 53.30 57.56
N SER A 63 4.82 54.22 58.00
CA SER A 63 5.62 54.05 59.22
C SER A 63 5.52 55.23 60.17
N PHE A 64 4.85 55.07 61.31
CA PHE A 64 4.78 56.13 62.31
C PHE A 64 5.97 56.00 63.29
N ALA A 65 6.84 57.00 63.34
CA ALA A 65 7.92 57.13 64.33
C ALA A 65 7.58 58.29 65.26
N SER A 66 7.60 58.06 66.57
CA SER A 66 7.07 58.92 67.65
C SER A 66 7.07 60.45 67.40
N SER A 67 5.86 61.04 67.44
CA SER A 67 5.50 62.41 67.86
C SER A 67 5.79 63.67 67.02
N ALA A 68 5.74 63.63 65.67
CA ALA A 68 5.44 64.88 64.90
C ALA A 68 4.98 64.70 63.44
N SER A 69 5.17 63.53 62.81
CA SER A 69 5.05 63.39 61.35
C SER A 69 4.14 62.23 60.96
N ILE A 70 2.86 62.53 60.71
CA ILE A 70 1.82 61.56 60.31
C ILE A 70 2.13 61.01 58.90
N PRO A 71 2.51 59.72 58.73
CA PRO A 71 2.70 59.14 57.42
C PRO A 71 1.35 59.06 56.71
N LYS A 72 1.29 59.63 55.51
CA LYS A 72 0.04 59.83 54.77
C LYS A 72 0.25 59.66 53.28
N ILE A 73 -0.70 59.00 52.62
CA ILE A 73 -0.85 59.02 51.17
C ILE A 73 -2.14 59.74 50.82
N THR A 74 -2.12 60.56 49.77
CA THR A 74 -3.29 61.33 49.30
C THR A 74 -3.41 61.24 47.78
N THR A 75 -4.64 61.15 47.28
CA THR A 75 -4.95 61.26 45.84
C THR A 75 -6.22 62.09 45.65
N GLN A 76 -6.40 62.60 44.43
CA GLN A 76 -7.55 63.40 44.03
C GLN A 76 -8.56 62.49 43.32
N VAL A 77 -9.79 62.41 43.83
CA VAL A 77 -10.83 61.58 43.23
C VAL A 77 -12.01 62.45 42.80
N PRO A 78 -12.37 62.48 41.50
CA PRO A 78 -13.56 63.18 41.03
C PRO A 78 -14.83 62.45 41.46
N LEU A 79 -15.67 63.10 42.28
CA LEU A 79 -16.91 62.54 42.81
C LEU A 79 -18.10 63.45 42.47
N ASN A 80 -19.22 62.82 42.11
CA ASN A 80 -20.47 63.53 41.79
C ASN A 80 -21.40 63.63 43.02
N ALA A 81 -22.00 64.80 43.21
CA ALA A 81 -23.00 65.13 44.20
C ALA A 81 -24.17 64.13 44.20
N GLY A 82 -24.62 63.73 45.39
CA GLY A 82 -25.77 62.86 45.57
C GLY A 82 -25.55 61.38 45.20
N VAL A 83 -24.39 61.01 44.65
CA VAL A 83 -24.01 59.61 44.41
C VAL A 83 -23.29 59.09 45.65
N THR A 84 -23.77 57.99 46.22
CA THR A 84 -23.06 57.30 47.31
C THR A 84 -21.93 56.47 46.71
N TYR A 85 -20.69 56.72 47.10
CA TYR A 85 -19.53 55.92 46.73
C TYR A 85 -19.15 54.98 47.86
N VAL A 86 -18.78 53.74 47.54
CA VAL A 86 -18.10 52.81 48.43
C VAL A 86 -16.60 53.10 48.34
N VAL A 87 -15.95 53.22 49.48
CA VAL A 87 -14.50 53.43 49.60
C VAL A 87 -13.92 52.29 50.39
N LYS A 88 -13.00 51.56 49.77
CA LYS A 88 -12.47 50.29 50.28
C LYS A 88 -10.96 50.26 50.14
N PHE A 89 -10.26 49.72 51.12
CA PHE A 89 -8.85 49.37 50.99
C PHE A 89 -8.46 48.22 51.92
N LYS A 90 -7.41 47.50 51.56
CA LYS A 90 -6.81 46.45 52.39
C LYS A 90 -5.72 47.05 53.26
N TYR A 91 -5.63 46.59 54.51
CA TYR A 91 -4.56 46.99 55.40
C TYR A 91 -4.06 45.82 56.25
N LYS A 92 -2.78 45.84 56.62
CA LYS A 92 -2.15 44.84 57.49
C LYS A 92 -1.17 45.51 58.43
N TYR A 93 -1.30 45.24 59.73
CA TYR A 93 -0.34 45.74 60.72
C TYR A 93 0.92 44.88 60.67
N LEU A 94 2.09 45.51 60.76
CA LEU A 94 3.39 44.82 60.78
C LEU A 94 3.93 44.62 62.20
N SER A 95 3.18 45.07 63.20
CA SER A 95 3.52 45.02 64.62
C SER A 95 2.29 44.65 65.43
N SER A 96 2.45 43.90 66.52
CA SER A 96 1.37 43.36 67.36
C SER A 96 0.59 44.39 68.20
N ASN A 97 0.59 45.66 67.82
CA ASN A 97 0.00 46.78 68.57
C ASN A 97 -1.48 47.01 68.17
N PHE A 98 -2.33 45.99 68.31
CA PHE A 98 -3.74 45.96 67.86
C PHE A 98 -4.75 46.66 68.78
N ASN A 99 -4.35 47.76 69.41
CA ASN A 99 -5.20 48.45 70.38
C ASN A 99 -5.92 49.66 69.76
N SER A 100 -6.91 50.19 70.47
CA SER A 100 -7.69 51.37 70.05
C SER A 100 -6.88 52.67 70.00
N SER A 101 -5.59 52.66 70.35
CA SER A 101 -4.70 53.83 70.30
C SER A 101 -3.98 53.99 68.97
N HIS A 102 -4.01 52.99 68.07
CA HIS A 102 -3.25 53.01 66.80
C HIS A 102 -4.15 52.88 65.57
N PRO A 103 -5.01 53.87 65.22
CA PRO A 103 -5.88 53.75 64.06
C PRO A 103 -5.17 53.96 62.71
N ILE A 104 -5.69 53.29 61.69
CA ILE A 104 -5.53 53.70 60.29
C ILE A 104 -6.70 54.62 59.95
N VAL A 105 -6.40 55.86 59.56
CA VAL A 105 -7.40 56.90 59.33
C VAL A 105 -7.58 57.15 57.84
N LEU A 106 -8.81 56.96 57.35
CA LEU A 106 -9.25 57.36 56.02
C LEU A 106 -9.97 58.71 56.11
N ASN A 107 -9.48 59.70 55.37
CA ASN A 107 -10.10 61.00 55.25
C ASN A 107 -10.50 61.30 53.80
N ILE A 108 -11.69 61.87 53.61
CA ILE A 108 -12.14 62.44 52.33
C ILE A 108 -12.65 63.85 52.60
N ASN A 109 -12.00 64.86 52.05
CA ASN A 109 -12.41 66.25 52.23
C ASN A 109 -12.06 67.12 51.02
N LYS A 110 -12.69 68.29 50.93
CA LYS A 110 -12.30 69.34 49.99
C LYS A 110 -12.71 70.71 50.52
N ASN A 111 -11.87 71.72 50.32
CA ASN A 111 -12.22 73.10 50.65
C ASN A 111 -13.45 73.54 49.82
N GLY A 112 -14.52 73.95 50.51
CA GLY A 112 -15.80 74.37 49.90
C GLY A 112 -16.93 73.33 49.95
N SER A 113 -16.64 72.09 50.36
CA SER A 113 -17.64 71.03 50.61
C SER A 113 -18.15 71.07 52.05
N ALA A 114 -19.46 70.93 52.29
CA ALA A 114 -20.00 70.77 53.64
C ALA A 114 -19.92 69.32 54.13
N THR A 115 -19.71 68.36 53.21
CA THR A 115 -19.52 66.94 53.53
C THR A 115 -18.04 66.57 53.57
N THR A 116 -17.64 65.89 54.65
CA THR A 116 -16.29 65.32 54.84
C THR A 116 -16.39 63.95 55.50
N LEU A 117 -15.43 63.06 55.23
CA LEU A 117 -15.29 61.76 55.88
C LEU A 117 -13.99 61.73 56.69
N SER A 118 -14.05 61.18 57.89
CA SER A 118 -12.88 60.86 58.73
C SER A 118 -13.20 59.60 59.53
N ASN A 119 -12.79 58.44 59.02
CA ASN A 119 -13.04 57.15 59.64
C ASN A 119 -11.73 56.53 60.13
N SER A 120 -11.75 56.04 61.37
CA SER A 120 -10.63 55.31 61.97
C SER A 120 -10.92 53.81 61.96
N PHE A 121 -9.97 53.02 61.47
CA PHE A 121 -10.02 51.57 61.41
C PHE A 121 -8.92 50.99 62.31
N PHE A 122 -9.21 49.83 62.92
CA PHE A 122 -8.31 49.15 63.84
C PHE A 122 -8.13 47.70 63.38
N ALA A 123 -6.91 47.17 63.45
CA ALA A 123 -6.68 45.75 63.27
C ALA A 123 -6.94 45.00 64.59
N THR A 124 -7.40 43.74 64.49
CA THR A 124 -7.51 42.80 65.62
C THR A 124 -6.37 41.79 65.65
N ASP A 125 -5.64 41.65 64.54
CA ASP A 125 -4.50 40.76 64.36
C ASP A 125 -3.55 41.30 63.26
N ASN A 126 -2.47 40.56 62.98
CA ASN A 126 -1.53 40.89 61.89
C ASN A 126 -1.98 40.30 60.54
N ASN A 127 -3.24 39.93 60.34
CA ASN A 127 -3.72 39.48 59.02
C ASN A 127 -4.17 40.67 58.17
N TRP A 128 -4.31 40.45 56.87
CA TRP A 128 -4.90 41.45 55.98
C TRP A 128 -6.38 41.64 56.32
N ALA A 129 -6.71 42.86 56.75
CA ALA A 129 -8.06 43.31 57.03
C ALA A 129 -8.56 44.25 55.93
N THR A 130 -9.87 44.47 55.89
CA THR A 130 -10.52 45.35 54.91
C THR A 130 -11.12 46.54 55.65
N ALA A 131 -10.73 47.75 55.26
CA ALA A 131 -11.40 48.97 55.65
C ALA A 131 -12.41 49.32 54.56
N GLU A 132 -13.68 49.45 54.93
CA GLU A 132 -14.75 49.78 54.00
C GLU A 132 -15.70 50.79 54.64
N THR A 133 -16.10 51.80 53.87
CA THR A 133 -17.07 52.82 54.29
C THR A 133 -17.73 53.43 53.05
N THR A 134 -18.71 54.31 53.26
CA THR A 134 -19.40 55.01 52.16
C THR A 134 -19.29 56.51 52.33
N PHE A 135 -19.17 57.23 51.21
CA PHE A 135 -19.16 58.67 51.17
C PHE A 135 -20.12 59.18 50.10
N THR A 136 -21.01 60.11 50.47
CA THR A 136 -21.92 60.77 49.51
C THR A 136 -21.56 62.26 49.47
N PRO A 137 -20.99 62.76 48.37
CA PRO A 137 -20.62 64.16 48.26
C PRO A 137 -21.87 65.04 48.11
N ASP A 138 -21.81 66.26 48.61
CA ASP A 138 -22.82 67.30 48.42
C ASP A 138 -22.59 68.12 47.13
N GLN A 139 -21.40 68.05 46.53
CA GLN A 139 -21.03 68.80 45.32
C GLN A 139 -20.24 67.95 44.31
N ASN A 140 -20.33 68.29 43.02
CA ASN A 140 -19.52 67.69 41.96
C ASN A 140 -18.10 68.27 42.01
N LEU A 141 -17.20 67.65 42.78
CA LEU A 141 -15.83 68.12 43.00
C LEU A 141 -14.82 66.96 42.95
N SER A 142 -13.53 67.30 42.78
CA SER A 142 -12.45 66.36 43.06
C SER A 142 -12.05 66.46 44.53
N TYR A 143 -12.37 65.42 45.30
CA TYR A 143 -12.10 65.33 46.74
C TYR A 143 -10.70 64.76 47.01
N ASP A 144 -10.09 65.21 48.10
CA ASP A 144 -8.80 64.71 48.59
C ASP A 144 -9.07 63.44 49.41
N LEU A 145 -8.81 62.26 48.83
CA LEU A 145 -8.85 60.98 49.53
C LEU A 145 -7.47 60.71 50.12
N SER A 146 -7.40 60.48 51.42
CA SER A 146 -6.14 60.16 52.10
C SER A 146 -6.23 59.06 53.13
N ILE A 147 -5.17 58.24 53.18
CA ILE A 147 -5.00 57.16 54.15
C ILE A 147 -3.74 57.48 54.95
N SER A 148 -3.85 57.44 56.27
CA SER A 148 -2.76 57.82 57.19
C SER A 148 -2.73 56.96 58.44
N LEU A 149 -1.58 56.92 59.13
CA LEU A 149 -1.49 56.33 60.46
C LEU A 149 -1.53 57.42 61.52
N ASN A 150 -2.26 57.17 62.60
CA ASN A 150 -2.25 58.04 63.76
C ASN A 150 -2.04 57.21 65.05
N THR A 151 -1.52 57.83 66.10
CA THR A 151 -1.35 57.21 67.42
C THR A 151 -1.83 58.18 68.52
N LEU A 152 -2.57 57.64 69.49
CA LEU A 152 -3.07 58.36 70.68
C LEU A 152 -2.15 58.22 71.90
N ASP A 153 -1.22 57.26 71.87
CA ASP A 153 -0.26 56.98 72.95
C ASP A 153 1.20 57.31 72.58
N ASN A 154 1.41 57.90 71.40
CA ASN A 154 2.71 58.24 70.81
C ASN A 154 3.65 57.05 70.54
N ILE A 155 3.14 55.81 70.57
CA ILE A 155 3.92 54.63 70.21
C ILE A 155 3.92 54.46 68.68
N GLY A 156 5.11 54.19 68.13
CA GLY A 156 5.28 53.97 66.70
C GLY A 156 4.75 52.62 66.23
N PHE A 157 4.09 52.58 65.08
CA PHE A 157 3.64 51.35 64.43
C PHE A 157 3.69 51.48 62.91
N ASN A 158 3.70 50.33 62.25
CA ASN A 158 3.76 50.24 60.79
C ASN A 158 2.55 49.46 60.27
N ALA A 159 2.00 49.89 59.14
CA ALA A 159 0.98 49.14 58.43
C ALA A 159 1.21 49.19 56.92
N ASN A 160 0.89 48.09 56.25
CA ASN A 160 0.79 48.05 54.80
C ASN A 160 -0.62 48.40 54.37
N ILE A 161 -0.73 49.14 53.26
CA ILE A 161 -1.96 49.51 52.58
C ILE A 161 -1.89 48.94 51.17
N ASP A 162 -2.99 48.36 50.70
CA ASP A 162 -3.12 47.81 49.35
C ASP A 162 -4.58 47.85 48.86
N TYR A 163 -4.82 47.54 47.59
CA TYR A 163 -6.15 47.35 47.00
C TYR A 163 -7.15 48.49 47.28
N VAL A 164 -6.74 49.74 46.99
CA VAL A 164 -7.59 50.92 47.24
C VAL A 164 -8.62 51.09 46.12
N GLN A 165 -9.90 51.01 46.46
CA GLN A 165 -11.01 51.14 45.53
C GLN A 165 -11.99 52.22 45.97
N ILE A 166 -12.48 52.97 44.99
CA ILE A 166 -13.63 53.86 45.15
C ILE A 166 -14.51 53.78 43.92
N TYR A 167 -15.78 53.46 44.14
CA TYR A 167 -16.75 53.26 43.06
C TYR A 167 -18.16 53.60 43.55
N ALA A 168 -19.07 53.91 42.64
CA ALA A 168 -20.45 54.21 43.00
C ALA A 168 -21.14 52.96 43.57
N LYS A 169 -21.80 53.09 44.73
CA LYS A 169 -22.56 52.02 45.38
C LYS A 169 -23.68 51.55 44.44
N GLY A 170 -23.75 50.26 44.13
CA GLY A 170 -24.69 49.69 43.15
C GLY A 170 -24.12 49.55 41.72
N SER A 171 -22.83 49.85 41.49
CA SER A 171 -22.14 49.64 40.21
C SER A 171 -21.27 48.37 40.16
N GLU A 172 -21.38 47.50 41.16
CA GLU A 172 -20.67 46.23 41.25
C GLU A 172 -21.02 45.32 40.06
N GLN A 173 -20.02 44.89 39.29
CA GLN A 173 -20.24 43.95 38.19
C GLN A 173 -20.21 42.52 38.71
N TYR A 174 -21.23 41.77 38.33
CA TYR A 174 -21.37 40.36 38.69
C TYR A 174 -21.36 39.47 37.45
N THR A 175 -20.63 38.38 37.54
CA THR A 175 -20.67 37.27 36.59
C THR A 175 -21.77 36.32 37.03
N LEU A 176 -22.67 35.98 36.12
CA LEU A 176 -23.75 35.03 36.40
C LEU A 176 -23.18 33.62 36.55
N ILE A 177 -23.61 32.93 37.61
CA ILE A 177 -23.27 31.55 37.96
C ILE A 177 -24.59 30.77 38.10
N PRO A 178 -25.18 30.29 36.98
CA PRO A 178 -26.52 29.68 36.99
C PRO A 178 -26.62 28.41 37.85
N ASP A 179 -25.51 27.68 37.98
CA ASP A 179 -25.43 26.48 38.80
C ASP A 179 -25.11 26.86 40.27
N LEU A 180 -26.11 26.72 41.14
CA LEU A 180 -25.96 27.05 42.56
C LEU A 180 -24.94 26.15 43.29
N ASN A 181 -24.63 24.96 42.78
CA ASN A 181 -23.58 24.12 43.36
C ASN A 181 -22.19 24.64 42.97
N PHE A 182 -22.02 25.21 41.78
CA PHE A 182 -20.80 25.92 41.41
C PHE A 182 -20.59 27.14 42.32
N GLU A 183 -21.61 27.96 42.51
CA GLU A 183 -21.55 29.12 43.41
C GLU A 183 -21.28 28.71 44.86
N LYS A 184 -21.97 27.71 45.41
CA LYS A 184 -21.67 27.16 46.75
C LYS A 184 -20.22 26.71 46.88
N LYS A 185 -19.64 26.15 45.81
CA LYS A 185 -18.23 25.76 45.80
C LYS A 185 -17.33 26.99 45.85
N LEU A 186 -17.64 28.05 45.10
CA LEU A 186 -16.93 29.34 45.14
C LEU A 186 -17.00 29.98 46.53
N ILE A 187 -18.17 29.96 47.18
CA ILE A 187 -18.35 30.40 48.56
C ILE A 187 -17.52 29.54 49.53
N GLY A 188 -17.59 28.22 49.38
CA GLY A 188 -16.88 27.26 50.24
C GLY A 188 -15.35 27.35 50.15
N ILE A 189 -14.81 27.88 49.04
CA ILE A 189 -13.38 28.15 48.87
C ILE A 189 -13.01 29.63 49.06
N GLY A 190 -13.96 30.47 49.51
CA GLY A 190 -13.73 31.86 49.88
C GLY A 190 -13.58 32.86 48.73
N ILE A 191 -13.95 32.47 47.50
CA ILE A 191 -13.94 33.35 46.32
C ILE A 191 -15.19 34.23 46.28
N ASP A 192 -16.30 33.71 46.81
CA ASP A 192 -17.58 34.39 46.90
C ASP A 192 -18.09 34.40 48.35
N SER A 193 -19.10 35.21 48.65
CA SER A 193 -19.64 35.34 50.01
C SER A 193 -21.13 35.64 50.00
N GLY A 194 -21.86 35.08 50.98
CA GLY A 194 -23.30 35.28 51.11
C GLY A 194 -24.09 33.99 50.90
N ALA A 195 -25.40 34.14 50.70
CA ALA A 195 -26.24 33.03 50.26
C ALA A 195 -26.06 32.83 48.74
N PRO A 196 -26.10 31.59 48.22
CA PRO A 196 -26.05 31.35 46.78
C PRO A 196 -27.20 32.10 46.07
N ASP A 197 -26.86 33.14 45.31
CA ASP A 197 -27.81 34.04 44.63
C ASP A 197 -27.65 34.03 43.09
N GLY A 198 -26.86 33.09 42.58
CA GLY A 198 -26.64 32.82 41.17
C GLY A 198 -25.61 33.74 40.51
N LYS A 199 -24.75 34.40 41.28
CA LYS A 199 -23.79 35.37 40.75
C LYS A 199 -22.57 35.56 41.65
N VAL A 200 -21.42 35.87 41.05
CA VAL A 200 -20.18 36.18 41.79
C VAL A 200 -19.64 37.54 41.35
N LEU A 201 -19.02 38.28 42.25
CA LEU A 201 -18.41 39.58 41.93
C LEU A 201 -17.29 39.37 40.88
N THR A 202 -17.41 39.97 39.70
CA THR A 202 -16.48 39.75 38.57
C THR A 202 -15.04 40.15 38.93
N SER A 203 -14.86 41.22 39.72
CA SER A 203 -13.53 41.63 40.18
C SER A 203 -12.84 40.58 41.06
N SER A 204 -13.60 39.77 41.82
CA SER A 204 -13.06 38.72 42.68
C SER A 204 -12.55 37.49 41.89
N ILE A 205 -12.99 37.32 40.64
CA ILE A 205 -12.65 36.16 39.80
C ILE A 205 -11.69 36.51 38.64
N SER A 206 -11.68 37.76 38.19
CA SER A 206 -10.93 38.19 37.00
C SER A 206 -9.40 38.09 37.14
N THR A 207 -8.88 38.12 38.38
CA THR A 207 -7.45 38.03 38.73
C THR A 207 -7.01 36.62 39.16
N LEU A 208 -7.94 35.68 39.32
CA LEU A 208 -7.63 34.33 39.80
C LEU A 208 -6.87 33.52 38.75
N THR A 209 -5.71 33.00 39.13
CA THR A 209 -4.84 32.21 38.25
C THR A 209 -5.05 30.70 38.38
N SER A 210 -5.64 30.23 39.49
CA SER A 210 -5.93 28.82 39.70
C SER A 210 -7.30 28.62 40.34
N LEU A 211 -8.07 27.68 39.80
CA LEU A 211 -9.38 27.31 40.31
C LEU A 211 -9.47 25.79 40.42
N ASN A 212 -9.77 25.30 41.62
CA ASN A 212 -10.01 23.89 41.88
C ASN A 212 -11.41 23.71 42.49
N VAL A 213 -12.32 23.21 41.68
CA VAL A 213 -13.70 22.90 42.08
C VAL A 213 -13.98 21.40 42.18
N THR A 214 -12.94 20.56 42.25
CA THR A 214 -13.10 19.11 42.31
C THR A 214 -13.94 18.63 43.50
N THR A 215 -14.59 17.48 43.28
CA THR A 215 -15.27 16.73 44.34
C THR A 215 -14.67 15.34 44.45
N ASN A 216 -14.25 14.96 45.66
CA ASN A 216 -13.74 13.62 45.95
C ASN A 216 -14.82 12.68 46.52
N VAL A 217 -16.08 13.14 46.56
CA VAL A 217 -17.18 12.44 47.26
C VAL A 217 -18.26 12.03 46.27
N HIS A 218 -18.18 10.79 45.79
CA HIS A 218 -19.29 10.14 45.09
C HIS A 218 -20.48 9.97 46.05
N GLY A 219 -21.67 10.45 45.66
CA GLY A 219 -22.93 10.26 46.40
C GLY A 219 -23.40 11.44 47.26
N SER A 220 -22.74 12.61 47.22
CA SER A 220 -23.12 13.77 48.06
C SER A 220 -24.24 14.66 47.51
N GLY A 221 -24.67 14.47 46.26
CA GLY A 221 -25.73 15.27 45.63
C GLY A 221 -25.37 16.72 45.31
N LEU A 222 -24.08 17.10 45.41
CA LEU A 222 -23.56 18.46 45.20
C LEU A 222 -22.74 18.60 43.90
N TYR A 223 -23.11 17.87 42.84
CA TYR A 223 -22.41 17.93 41.56
C TYR A 223 -22.67 19.24 40.83
N ILE A 224 -21.63 19.76 40.17
CA ILE A 224 -21.75 20.88 39.24
C ILE A 224 -22.16 20.32 37.87
N THR A 225 -23.26 20.82 37.33
CA THR A 225 -23.78 20.40 36.02
C THR A 225 -23.55 21.45 34.93
N ASP A 226 -23.43 22.71 35.32
CA ASP A 226 -23.15 23.84 34.44
C ASP A 226 -22.05 24.74 35.04
N LEU A 227 -20.99 24.98 34.26
CA LEU A 227 -19.84 25.82 34.64
C LEU A 227 -19.88 27.21 33.97
N THR A 228 -21.04 27.61 33.47
CA THR A 228 -21.28 28.95 32.91
C THR A 228 -20.84 30.03 33.91
N GLY A 229 -20.13 31.04 33.39
CA GLY A 229 -19.46 32.09 34.16
C GLY A 229 -17.95 31.88 34.26
N ILE A 230 -17.44 30.67 34.04
CA ILE A 230 -15.99 30.40 34.02
C ILE A 230 -15.22 31.24 32.99
N GLN A 231 -15.90 31.67 31.93
CA GLN A 231 -15.31 32.50 30.88
C GLN A 231 -14.81 33.85 31.40
N ASP A 232 -15.35 34.35 32.52
CA ASP A 232 -14.91 35.64 33.09
C ASP A 232 -13.72 35.49 34.08
N PHE A 233 -13.23 34.27 34.32
CA PHE A 233 -11.97 34.00 35.02
C PHE A 233 -10.79 34.19 34.05
N THR A 234 -10.58 35.42 33.60
CA THR A 234 -9.70 35.72 32.46
C THR A 234 -8.21 35.49 32.71
N ALA A 235 -7.76 35.54 33.97
CA ALA A 235 -6.36 35.30 34.36
C ALA A 235 -6.02 33.81 34.61
N LEU A 236 -6.99 32.90 34.43
CA LEU A 236 -6.87 31.50 34.82
C LEU A 236 -5.80 30.76 34.00
N THR A 237 -4.76 30.24 34.68
CA THR A 237 -3.71 29.39 34.12
C THR A 237 -3.91 27.92 34.46
N SER A 238 -4.62 27.60 35.55
CA SER A 238 -4.91 26.23 35.97
C SER A 238 -6.37 26.05 36.36
N LEU A 239 -7.07 25.11 35.72
CA LEU A 239 -8.45 24.74 36.04
C LEU A 239 -8.54 23.25 36.36
N ASN A 240 -9.07 22.92 37.54
CA ASN A 240 -9.46 21.57 37.90
C ASN A 240 -10.96 21.51 38.23
N CYS A 241 -11.73 20.92 37.33
CA CYS A 241 -13.18 20.71 37.40
C CYS A 241 -13.54 19.22 37.26
N SER A 242 -12.67 18.33 37.73
CA SER A 242 -12.89 16.89 37.64
C SER A 242 -13.93 16.36 38.66
N GLY A 243 -14.62 15.29 38.28
CA GLY A 243 -15.49 14.48 39.15
C GLY A 243 -16.95 14.95 39.26
N HIS A 244 -17.48 15.60 38.22
CA HIS A 244 -18.81 16.20 38.20
C HIS A 244 -19.70 15.60 37.09
N GLU A 245 -20.81 16.26 36.77
CA GLU A 245 -21.78 15.83 35.74
C GLU A 245 -21.85 16.82 34.57
N LEU A 246 -20.74 17.52 34.28
CA LEU A 246 -20.68 18.50 33.20
C LEU A 246 -20.94 17.83 31.85
N THR A 247 -21.94 18.32 31.13
CA THR A 247 -22.24 17.89 29.74
C THR A 247 -21.58 18.79 28.70
N THR A 248 -21.30 20.04 29.08
CA THR A 248 -20.61 21.05 28.26
C THR A 248 -19.58 21.81 29.10
N LEU A 249 -18.49 22.24 28.47
CA LEU A 249 -17.47 23.09 29.08
C LEU A 249 -16.95 24.08 28.04
N SER A 250 -17.16 25.38 28.28
CA SER A 250 -16.72 26.45 27.37
C SER A 250 -15.57 27.26 28.00
N LEU A 251 -14.38 27.18 27.42
CA LEU A 251 -13.16 27.85 27.91
C LEU A 251 -12.67 28.98 27.00
N THR A 252 -13.56 29.52 26.16
CA THR A 252 -13.21 30.40 25.03
C THR A 252 -12.50 31.70 25.41
N LYS A 253 -12.71 32.22 26.62
CA LYS A 253 -12.04 33.42 27.15
C LYS A 253 -10.86 33.13 28.09
N ASN A 254 -10.67 31.88 28.53
CA ASN A 254 -9.59 31.50 29.44
C ASN A 254 -8.27 31.23 28.69
N THR A 255 -7.82 32.21 27.88
CA THR A 255 -6.72 32.02 26.92
C THR A 255 -5.35 31.80 27.57
N ALA A 256 -5.20 32.15 28.85
CA ALA A 256 -3.98 31.96 29.64
C ALA A 256 -3.81 30.53 30.19
N LEU A 257 -4.78 29.63 29.97
CA LEU A 257 -4.81 28.30 30.56
C LEU A 257 -3.63 27.43 30.08
N THR A 258 -2.79 26.98 31.01
CA THR A 258 -1.68 26.04 30.78
C THR A 258 -2.02 24.62 31.24
N THR A 259 -2.88 24.48 32.25
CA THR A 259 -3.28 23.18 32.82
C THR A 259 -4.79 23.06 32.89
N LEU A 260 -5.33 21.98 32.32
CA LEU A 260 -6.75 21.66 32.37
C LEU A 260 -6.97 20.23 32.88
N ASN A 261 -7.73 20.08 33.96
CA ASN A 261 -8.28 18.80 34.38
C ASN A 261 -9.81 18.87 34.43
N CYS A 262 -10.45 18.10 33.54
CA CYS A 262 -11.90 17.93 33.44
C CYS A 262 -12.30 16.45 33.48
N GLN A 263 -11.46 15.61 34.10
CA GLN A 263 -11.69 14.17 34.20
C GLN A 263 -13.02 13.83 34.90
N GLY A 264 -13.67 12.73 34.50
CA GLY A 264 -14.81 12.19 35.24
C GLY A 264 -16.03 13.10 35.15
N ASN A 265 -16.39 13.46 33.93
CA ASN A 265 -17.56 14.26 33.59
C ASN A 265 -18.37 13.55 32.48
N LEU A 266 -19.37 14.22 31.91
CA LEU A 266 -20.24 13.70 30.86
C LEU A 266 -20.03 14.42 29.52
N LEU A 267 -18.85 15.02 29.31
CA LEU A 267 -18.55 15.83 28.12
C LEU A 267 -18.57 14.98 26.85
N THR A 268 -19.31 15.42 25.83
CA THR A 268 -19.35 14.77 24.50
C THR A 268 -18.42 15.45 23.49
N SER A 269 -18.06 16.70 23.75
CA SER A 269 -17.09 17.51 22.99
C SER A 269 -16.34 18.44 23.94
N LEU A 270 -15.11 18.80 23.58
CA LEU A 270 -14.29 19.77 24.32
C LEU A 270 -13.61 20.73 23.34
N ASP A 271 -14.10 21.96 23.26
CA ASP A 271 -13.46 23.02 22.45
C ASP A 271 -12.40 23.74 23.29
N ILE A 272 -11.14 23.49 22.94
CA ILE A 272 -9.96 24.14 23.52
C ILE A 272 -9.23 25.02 22.50
N SER A 273 -9.84 25.34 21.35
CA SER A 273 -9.18 26.04 20.24
C SER A 273 -8.52 27.36 20.65
N LYS A 274 -9.09 28.09 21.61
CA LYS A 274 -8.56 29.38 22.11
C LYS A 274 -7.48 29.26 23.20
N ASN A 275 -7.27 28.07 23.77
CA ASN A 275 -6.36 27.84 24.89
C ASN A 275 -5.00 27.33 24.37
N SER A 276 -4.28 28.12 23.57
CA SER A 276 -3.02 27.71 22.92
C SER A 276 -1.85 27.50 23.91
N ALA A 277 -1.95 28.04 25.13
CA ALA A 277 -0.93 27.92 26.17
C ALA A 277 -0.94 26.56 26.91
N LEU A 278 -1.90 25.67 26.62
CA LEU A 278 -2.04 24.38 27.30
C LEU A 278 -0.80 23.50 27.10
N THR A 279 -0.21 23.07 28.22
CA THR A 279 0.92 22.13 28.30
C THR A 279 0.52 20.79 28.92
N SER A 280 -0.57 20.76 29.70
CA SER A 280 -1.09 19.56 30.37
C SER A 280 -2.61 19.50 30.31
N ILE A 281 -3.14 18.40 29.74
CA ILE A 281 -4.58 18.18 29.59
C ILE A 281 -4.94 16.80 30.14
N ASN A 282 -5.87 16.76 31.10
CA ASN A 282 -6.57 15.55 31.51
C ASN A 282 -8.08 15.69 31.28
N CYS A 283 -8.59 14.93 30.32
CA CYS A 283 -10.00 14.84 29.94
C CYS A 283 -10.52 13.39 30.02
N SER A 284 -9.86 12.56 30.82
CA SER A 284 -10.18 11.14 30.96
C SER A 284 -11.58 10.90 31.57
N ASN A 285 -12.17 9.74 31.35
CA ASN A 285 -13.49 9.35 31.85
C ASN A 285 -14.58 10.37 31.47
N ASN A 286 -14.77 10.55 30.17
CA ASN A 286 -15.79 11.39 29.55
C ASN A 286 -16.46 10.63 28.41
N LYS A 287 -17.24 11.32 27.55
CA LYS A 287 -17.92 10.76 26.38
C LYS A 287 -17.42 11.39 25.08
N LEU A 288 -16.18 11.88 25.05
CA LEU A 288 -15.62 12.60 23.91
C LEU A 288 -15.53 11.67 22.69
N THR A 289 -16.05 12.13 21.55
CA THR A 289 -15.96 11.41 20.26
C THR A 289 -14.82 11.93 19.39
N ASN A 290 -14.40 13.18 19.62
CA ASN A 290 -13.25 13.81 19.00
C ASN A 290 -12.50 14.68 20.03
N LEU A 291 -11.23 14.95 19.74
CA LEU A 291 -10.40 15.87 20.50
C LEU A 291 -9.34 16.47 19.57
N ASP A 292 -9.39 17.78 19.35
CA ASP A 292 -8.41 18.51 18.56
C ASP A 292 -7.34 19.17 19.45
N VAL A 293 -6.11 18.69 19.34
CA VAL A 293 -4.92 19.21 20.03
C VAL A 293 -3.90 19.84 19.09
N SER A 294 -4.23 20.01 17.81
CA SER A 294 -3.31 20.46 16.74
C SER A 294 -2.67 21.82 17.03
N THR A 295 -3.39 22.72 17.70
CA THR A 295 -2.92 24.06 18.06
C THR A 295 -2.10 24.11 19.37
N LYS A 296 -1.92 22.97 20.06
CA LYS A 296 -1.27 22.88 21.39
C LYS A 296 0.21 22.51 21.27
N LEU A 297 0.99 23.38 20.64
CA LEU A 297 2.39 23.10 20.29
C LEU A 297 3.29 22.85 21.52
N GLY A 298 2.93 23.40 22.68
CA GLY A 298 3.62 23.21 23.96
C GLY A 298 3.12 22.02 24.79
N LEU A 299 2.22 21.18 24.27
CA LEU A 299 1.62 20.08 25.00
C LEU A 299 2.66 19.01 25.37
N THR A 300 2.91 18.81 26.67
CA THR A 300 3.85 17.80 27.19
C THR A 300 3.14 16.57 27.74
N THR A 301 1.89 16.71 28.19
CA THR A 301 1.11 15.63 28.81
C THR A 301 -0.32 15.64 28.28
N LEU A 302 -0.79 14.51 27.76
CA LEU A 302 -2.16 14.30 27.33
C LEU A 302 -2.75 13.01 27.93
N GLN A 303 -3.83 13.16 28.69
CA GLN A 303 -4.61 12.05 29.24
C GLN A 303 -6.06 12.14 28.76
N CYS A 304 -6.48 11.17 27.96
CA CYS A 304 -7.82 11.06 27.39
C CYS A 304 -8.38 9.63 27.51
N VAL A 305 -8.04 8.96 28.60
CA VAL A 305 -8.41 7.55 28.89
C VAL A 305 -9.92 7.43 29.10
N VAL A 306 -10.56 6.32 28.70
CA VAL A 306 -12.01 6.10 28.85
C VAL A 306 -12.81 7.23 28.19
N ASN A 307 -12.78 7.26 26.86
CA ASN A 307 -13.59 8.12 26.00
C ASN A 307 -14.11 7.30 24.81
N LYS A 308 -14.66 7.95 23.79
CA LYS A 308 -15.17 7.34 22.55
C LYS A 308 -14.42 7.85 21.32
N LEU A 309 -13.14 8.20 21.45
CA LEU A 309 -12.33 8.72 20.36
C LEU A 309 -12.13 7.64 19.30
N THR A 310 -12.44 7.93 18.05
CA THR A 310 -12.19 7.04 16.89
C THR A 310 -10.86 7.34 16.20
N SER A 311 -10.36 8.58 16.35
CA SER A 311 -9.06 9.02 15.88
C SER A 311 -8.44 10.00 16.87
N LEU A 312 -7.11 10.06 16.90
CA LEU A 312 -6.36 11.03 17.69
C LEU A 312 -5.11 11.44 16.91
N ASP A 313 -5.05 12.71 16.49
CA ASP A 313 -3.88 13.29 15.82
C ASP A 313 -3.05 14.08 16.84
N VAL A 314 -1.81 13.61 17.06
CA VAL A 314 -0.82 14.26 17.93
C VAL A 314 0.42 14.72 17.16
N SER A 315 0.34 14.79 15.83
CA SER A 315 1.49 15.03 14.93
C SER A 315 2.16 16.39 15.16
N GLN A 316 1.40 17.40 15.60
CA GLN A 316 1.90 18.76 15.88
C GLN A 316 2.47 18.90 17.31
N ASN A 317 2.20 17.94 18.20
CA ASN A 317 2.59 18.01 19.61
C ASN A 317 3.99 17.39 19.81
N ILE A 318 5.00 17.94 19.14
CA ILE A 318 6.38 17.39 19.17
C ILE A 318 7.03 17.41 20.57
N ALA A 319 6.54 18.26 21.47
CA ALA A 319 6.97 18.36 22.86
C ALA A 319 6.34 17.30 23.78
N LEU A 320 5.44 16.44 23.26
CA LEU A 320 4.69 15.47 24.03
C LEU A 320 5.63 14.41 24.63
N LYS A 321 5.64 14.31 25.96
CA LYS A 321 6.45 13.36 26.75
C LYS A 321 5.64 12.17 27.23
N SER A 322 4.37 12.39 27.56
CA SER A 322 3.45 11.36 28.07
C SER A 322 2.11 11.42 27.37
N LEU A 323 1.72 10.28 26.77
CA LEU A 323 0.42 10.08 26.13
C LEU A 323 -0.31 8.89 26.76
N SER A 324 -1.52 9.13 27.25
CA SER A 324 -2.41 8.08 27.71
C SER A 324 -3.77 8.21 27.03
N CYS A 325 -4.07 7.27 26.13
CA CYS A 325 -5.28 7.23 25.31
C CYS A 325 -5.99 5.86 25.38
N SER A 326 -5.73 5.10 26.44
CA SER A 326 -6.29 3.77 26.64
C SER A 326 -7.83 3.77 26.77
N THR A 327 -8.48 2.66 26.42
CA THR A 327 -9.94 2.50 26.49
C THR A 327 -10.66 3.57 25.65
N ASN A 328 -10.40 3.57 24.35
CA ASN A 328 -11.07 4.38 23.32
C ASN A 328 -11.49 3.47 22.15
N SER A 329 -11.84 4.04 21.00
CA SER A 329 -12.21 3.33 19.77
C SER A 329 -11.22 3.60 18.62
N LEU A 330 -9.94 3.83 18.95
CA LEU A 330 -8.88 4.09 17.96
C LEU A 330 -8.57 2.82 17.16
N THR A 331 -8.57 2.92 15.82
CA THR A 331 -8.19 1.83 14.91
C THR A 331 -6.73 1.89 14.46
N SER A 332 -6.12 3.06 14.59
CA SER A 332 -4.70 3.31 14.33
C SER A 332 -4.20 4.45 15.23
N LEU A 333 -2.92 4.44 15.57
CA LEU A 333 -2.27 5.52 16.29
C LEU A 333 -0.86 5.74 15.72
N ASP A 334 -0.54 6.98 15.34
CA ASP A 334 0.77 7.39 14.87
C ASP A 334 1.38 8.41 15.81
N VAL A 335 2.50 8.03 16.45
CA VAL A 335 3.30 8.91 17.31
C VAL A 335 4.73 9.10 16.77
N SER A 336 4.96 8.85 15.48
CA SER A 336 6.28 8.96 14.83
C SER A 336 6.86 10.37 14.86
N LYS A 337 6.03 11.40 15.03
CA LYS A 337 6.46 12.81 15.16
C LYS A 337 6.75 13.23 16.60
N ASN A 338 6.34 12.45 17.60
CA ASN A 338 6.51 12.77 19.01
C ASN A 338 7.88 12.25 19.50
N THR A 339 8.95 12.90 19.05
CA THR A 339 10.34 12.47 19.33
C THR A 339 10.73 12.62 20.79
N ALA A 340 10.01 13.42 21.58
CA ALA A 340 10.22 13.59 23.02
C ALA A 340 9.46 12.56 23.88
N LEU A 341 8.70 11.63 23.27
CA LEU A 341 7.82 10.71 23.98
C LEU A 341 8.63 9.70 24.79
N THR A 342 8.31 9.58 26.09
CA THR A 342 8.94 8.66 27.04
C THR A 342 7.92 7.73 27.72
N SER A 343 6.61 7.96 27.55
CA SER A 343 5.56 7.07 28.07
C SER A 343 4.36 7.03 27.12
N LEU A 344 3.87 5.83 26.84
CA LEU A 344 2.73 5.59 25.94
C LEU A 344 1.81 4.48 26.46
N TYR A 345 0.58 4.85 26.81
CA TYR A 345 -0.48 3.90 27.14
C TYR A 345 -1.60 4.02 26.11
N CYS A 346 -1.76 2.99 25.28
CA CYS A 346 -2.78 2.93 24.24
C CYS A 346 -3.61 1.64 24.28
N ASN A 347 -3.49 0.88 25.36
CA ASN A 347 -4.17 -0.40 25.58
C ASN A 347 -5.71 -0.27 25.53
N ASN A 348 -6.42 -1.39 25.33
CA ASN A 348 -7.88 -1.43 25.22
C ASN A 348 -8.48 -0.52 24.11
N ASN A 349 -7.79 -0.40 22.97
CA ASN A 349 -8.35 0.16 21.74
C ASN A 349 -8.54 -0.97 20.70
N PRO A 350 -9.34 -0.80 19.64
CA PRO A 350 -9.37 -1.71 18.50
C PRO A 350 -8.24 -1.40 17.49
N LEU A 351 -7.00 -1.15 17.95
CA LEU A 351 -5.90 -0.82 17.05
C LEU A 351 -5.59 -2.02 16.16
N THR A 352 -5.47 -1.78 14.85
CA THR A 352 -4.98 -2.75 13.88
C THR A 352 -3.48 -2.57 13.65
N SER A 353 -3.02 -1.32 13.69
CA SER A 353 -1.62 -0.93 13.58
C SER A 353 -1.26 0.19 14.56
N LEU A 354 0.01 0.23 14.96
CA LEU A 354 0.58 1.24 15.84
C LEU A 354 1.93 1.70 15.26
N ASN A 355 2.13 3.00 15.07
CA ASN A 355 3.41 3.55 14.62
C ASN A 355 4.10 4.31 15.76
N ILE A 356 5.15 3.69 16.34
CA ILE A 356 5.98 4.28 17.39
C ILE A 356 7.41 4.55 16.91
N LYS A 357 7.66 4.55 15.60
CA LYS A 357 8.98 4.81 15.00
C LYS A 357 9.34 6.30 15.08
N ASN A 358 9.66 6.77 16.28
CA ASN A 358 9.89 8.17 16.60
C ASN A 358 11.37 8.52 16.81
N GLY A 359 12.29 7.60 16.53
CA GLY A 359 13.73 7.75 16.77
C GLY A 359 14.13 7.70 18.24
N ASN A 360 13.20 7.44 19.16
CA ASN A 360 13.40 7.52 20.61
C ASN A 360 12.96 6.25 21.34
N ASN A 361 12.81 5.13 20.63
CA ASN A 361 12.36 3.84 21.20
C ASN A 361 13.16 3.43 22.45
N THR A 362 14.48 3.66 22.51
CA THR A 362 15.29 3.29 23.67
C THR A 362 15.01 4.09 24.94
N ALA A 363 14.29 5.22 24.85
CA ALA A 363 13.98 6.09 25.99
C ALA A 363 12.75 5.66 26.81
N PHE A 364 12.00 4.64 26.37
CA PHE A 364 10.90 4.05 27.16
C PHE A 364 11.36 3.28 28.41
N TYR A 365 12.66 3.29 28.71
CA TYR A 365 13.29 2.53 29.79
C TYR A 365 13.74 3.46 30.94
N TRP A 366 12.98 3.52 32.03
CA TRP A 366 13.41 4.07 33.32
C TRP A 366 12.69 3.34 34.47
N ASP A 367 13.46 2.87 35.46
CA ASP A 367 13.09 2.51 36.85
C ASP A 367 11.63 2.05 37.15
N PHE A 368 11.45 0.73 37.26
CA PHE A 368 10.39 -0.01 38.00
C PHE A 368 8.90 0.31 37.75
N SER A 369 8.54 1.25 36.88
CA SER A 369 7.16 1.58 36.50
C SER A 369 6.93 1.29 35.02
N TYR A 370 5.94 0.47 34.67
CA TYR A 370 5.65 0.14 33.26
C TYR A 370 5.25 1.40 32.48
N HIS A 371 6.09 1.89 31.58
CA HIS A 371 5.88 3.13 30.78
C HIS A 371 5.30 2.91 29.38
N ILE A 372 5.07 1.64 29.01
CA ILE A 372 4.46 1.25 27.74
C ILE A 372 3.44 0.13 27.96
N ASP A 373 2.28 0.24 27.33
CA ASP A 373 1.33 -0.86 27.18
C ASP A 373 0.58 -0.72 25.85
N PHE A 374 0.84 -1.67 24.95
CA PHE A 374 0.23 -1.74 23.62
C PHE A 374 -0.83 -2.85 23.55
N ARG A 375 -1.14 -3.54 24.66
CA ARG A 375 -2.07 -4.68 24.62
C ARG A 375 -3.49 -4.21 24.32
N THR A 376 -4.09 -4.77 23.28
CA THR A 376 -5.38 -4.34 22.75
C THR A 376 -6.44 -5.42 22.89
N THR A 377 -7.59 -5.18 22.28
CA THR A 377 -8.72 -6.11 22.26
C THR A 377 -8.56 -7.23 21.21
N THR A 378 -7.32 -7.68 20.92
CA THR A 378 -6.91 -8.78 20.01
C THR A 378 -6.85 -8.49 18.50
N GLN A 379 -6.93 -7.22 18.07
CA GLN A 379 -6.89 -6.84 16.65
C GLN A 379 -5.53 -6.29 16.17
N LEU A 380 -4.63 -5.98 17.10
CA LEU A 380 -3.32 -5.44 16.77
C LEU A 380 -2.45 -6.53 16.14
N TYR A 381 -2.13 -6.37 14.85
CA TYR A 381 -1.27 -7.31 14.13
C TYR A 381 0.14 -6.75 13.95
N CYS A 382 0.34 -5.44 14.15
CA CYS A 382 1.59 -4.81 13.80
C CYS A 382 1.94 -3.54 14.61
N ILE A 383 3.21 -3.42 14.99
CA ILE A 383 3.78 -2.25 15.65
C ILE A 383 5.05 -1.82 14.89
N SER A 384 5.03 -0.62 14.28
CA SER A 384 6.21 -0.04 13.63
C SER A 384 7.15 0.58 14.65
N VAL A 385 8.41 0.15 14.65
CA VAL A 385 9.46 0.51 15.62
C VAL A 385 10.73 1.00 14.92
N ASP A 386 11.63 1.63 15.67
CA ASP A 386 12.94 2.06 15.18
C ASP A 386 13.90 0.88 14.93
N ASP A 387 13.88 -0.12 15.82
CA ASP A 387 14.73 -1.31 15.76
C ASP A 387 13.96 -2.56 16.23
N VAL A 388 13.67 -3.45 15.27
CA VAL A 388 12.91 -4.68 15.49
C VAL A 388 13.60 -5.64 16.47
N ILE A 389 14.93 -5.73 16.42
CA ILE A 389 15.71 -6.63 17.29
C ILE A 389 15.64 -6.13 18.73
N TYR A 390 15.85 -4.83 18.93
CA TYR A 390 15.73 -4.20 20.24
C TYR A 390 14.32 -4.39 20.82
N SER A 391 13.28 -4.10 20.03
CA SER A 391 11.90 -4.22 20.49
C SER A 391 11.50 -5.65 20.82
N ASN A 392 11.90 -6.64 20.01
CA ASN A 392 11.62 -8.04 20.32
C ASN A 392 12.33 -8.51 21.60
N LYS A 393 13.54 -8.00 21.87
CA LYS A 393 14.29 -8.34 23.08
C LYS A 393 13.69 -7.70 24.34
N ASN A 394 13.31 -6.43 24.29
CA ASN A 394 12.96 -5.66 25.48
C ASN A 394 11.46 -5.51 25.73
N TRP A 395 10.62 -5.66 24.69
CA TRP A 395 9.19 -5.37 24.76
C TRP A 395 8.28 -6.54 24.39
N SER A 396 8.79 -7.76 24.43
CA SER A 396 8.02 -8.95 24.05
C SER A 396 6.71 -9.12 24.82
N GLY A 397 6.62 -8.64 26.07
CA GLY A 397 5.43 -8.75 26.93
C GLY A 397 4.42 -7.59 26.86
N PHE A 398 4.68 -6.53 26.08
CA PHE A 398 3.83 -5.31 26.05
C PHE A 398 2.93 -5.19 24.83
N ARG A 399 2.84 -6.24 24.02
CA ARG A 399 2.01 -6.29 22.80
C ARG A 399 1.04 -7.47 22.86
N ASP A 400 0.00 -7.43 22.02
CA ASP A 400 -0.85 -8.60 21.81
C ASP A 400 -0.06 -9.75 21.17
N TYR A 401 -0.45 -10.98 21.47
CA TYR A 401 0.28 -12.17 21.01
C TYR A 401 0.37 -12.28 19.48
N ARG A 402 -0.58 -11.69 18.74
CA ARG A 402 -0.60 -11.64 17.26
C ARG A 402 0.20 -10.47 16.67
N ALA A 403 0.58 -9.50 17.49
CA ALA A 403 1.28 -8.33 17.02
C ALA A 403 2.77 -8.63 16.84
N SER A 404 3.37 -8.13 15.75
CA SER A 404 4.81 -8.19 15.52
C SER A 404 5.42 -6.78 15.48
N TYR A 405 6.65 -6.66 15.98
CA TYR A 405 7.48 -5.47 15.77
C TYR A 405 8.07 -5.49 14.36
N THR A 406 7.95 -4.39 13.64
CA THR A 406 8.43 -4.25 12.25
C THR A 406 8.92 -2.83 11.99
N LEU A 407 9.57 -2.58 10.86
CA LEU A 407 9.94 -1.23 10.43
C LEU A 407 8.79 -0.48 9.73
N ALA A 408 7.75 -1.21 9.27
CA ALA A 408 6.54 -0.66 8.64
C ALA A 408 5.35 -1.63 8.75
N CYS A 409 4.16 -1.10 9.07
CA CYS A 409 2.90 -1.83 9.19
C CYS A 409 2.04 -1.72 7.94
N ASP A 410 2.48 -2.30 6.82
CA ASP A 410 1.72 -2.28 5.56
C ASP A 410 0.65 -3.38 5.46
N GLY A 411 0.62 -4.34 6.40
CA GLY A 411 -0.35 -5.43 6.45
C GLY A 411 -0.22 -6.44 5.31
N LYS A 412 0.91 -6.43 4.58
CA LYS A 412 1.12 -7.31 3.44
C LYS A 412 1.80 -8.59 3.88
N TYR A 413 1.23 -9.71 3.43
CA TYR A 413 1.79 -11.03 3.59
C TYR A 413 2.21 -11.55 2.22
N THR A 414 3.38 -12.16 2.19
CA THR A 414 3.89 -12.92 1.07
C THR A 414 3.42 -14.35 1.24
N LEU A 415 2.75 -14.90 0.22
CA LEU A 415 2.33 -16.30 0.23
C LEU A 415 3.56 -17.21 0.19
N ILE A 416 3.57 -18.23 1.05
CA ILE A 416 4.60 -19.27 1.15
C ILE A 416 3.86 -20.62 1.10
N PRO A 417 3.43 -21.09 -0.08
CA PRO A 417 2.55 -22.26 -0.20
C PRO A 417 3.20 -23.58 0.25
N ASP A 418 4.54 -23.67 0.18
CA ASP A 418 5.28 -24.86 0.60
C ASP A 418 5.50 -24.86 2.13
N PRO A 419 4.90 -25.81 2.87
CA PRO A 419 5.00 -25.85 4.33
C PRO A 419 6.43 -26.16 4.81
N LYS A 420 7.30 -26.76 3.97
CA LYS A 420 8.71 -26.97 4.31
C LYS A 420 9.50 -25.67 4.19
N PHE A 421 9.16 -24.82 3.22
CA PHE A 421 9.75 -23.49 3.10
C PHE A 421 9.37 -22.61 4.29
N GLU A 422 8.08 -22.54 4.62
CA GLU A 422 7.58 -21.80 5.78
C GLU A 422 8.19 -22.31 7.10
N GLN A 423 8.24 -23.64 7.30
CA GLN A 423 8.88 -24.24 8.48
C GLN A 423 10.37 -23.86 8.58
N LYS A 424 11.07 -23.75 7.44
CA LYS A 424 12.48 -23.32 7.42
C LYS A 424 12.60 -21.84 7.80
N LEU A 425 11.72 -20.96 7.33
CA LEU A 425 11.68 -19.55 7.73
C LEU A 425 11.41 -19.37 9.22
N ARG A 426 10.51 -20.19 9.80
CA ARG A 426 10.26 -20.22 11.25
C ARG A 426 11.48 -20.65 12.05
N ASN A 427 12.18 -21.70 11.61
CA ASN A 427 13.41 -22.16 12.26
C ASN A 427 14.53 -21.11 12.20
N LEU A 428 14.47 -20.19 11.24
CA LEU A 428 15.37 -19.05 11.11
C LEU A 428 14.89 -17.80 11.88
N TYR A 429 13.76 -17.89 12.61
CA TYR A 429 13.10 -16.77 13.29
C TYR A 429 12.71 -15.60 12.37
N ILE A 430 12.54 -15.87 11.07
CA ILE A 430 12.09 -14.89 10.07
C ILE A 430 10.55 -14.82 10.07
N ASP A 431 9.91 -15.97 10.26
CA ASP A 431 8.47 -16.09 10.44
C ASP A 431 8.14 -16.38 11.91
N SER A 432 7.31 -15.53 12.51
CA SER A 432 6.94 -15.59 13.93
C SER A 432 5.58 -16.24 14.18
N GLY A 433 4.92 -16.78 13.15
CA GLY A 433 3.65 -17.50 13.27
C GLY A 433 3.77 -18.80 14.09
N GLU A 434 2.74 -19.10 14.90
CA GLU A 434 2.65 -20.38 15.64
C GLU A 434 2.19 -21.55 14.75
N LEU A 435 1.64 -21.25 13.56
CA LEU A 435 1.08 -22.22 12.62
C LEU A 435 1.84 -22.14 11.29
N LEU A 436 1.84 -23.25 10.54
CA LEU A 436 2.18 -23.24 9.11
C LEU A 436 0.94 -22.80 8.35
N ASP A 437 0.74 -21.49 8.23
CA ASP A 437 -0.44 -20.86 7.67
C ASP A 437 -0.25 -20.44 6.19
N GLY A 438 0.89 -20.81 5.60
CA GLY A 438 1.18 -20.65 4.18
C GLY A 438 1.54 -19.21 3.79
N LYS A 439 1.98 -18.38 4.75
CA LYS A 439 2.34 -16.98 4.49
C LYS A 439 3.40 -16.48 5.47
N VAL A 440 4.16 -15.48 5.05
CA VAL A 440 5.09 -14.74 5.90
C VAL A 440 4.81 -13.25 5.78
N LEU A 441 4.98 -12.49 6.86
CA LEU A 441 4.84 -11.04 6.81
C LEU A 441 5.89 -10.46 5.84
N THR A 442 5.44 -9.78 4.77
CA THR A 442 6.33 -9.27 3.71
C THR A 442 7.38 -8.32 4.28
N ALA A 443 7.01 -7.52 5.28
CA ALA A 443 7.94 -6.62 5.96
C ALA A 443 9.13 -7.37 6.61
N SER A 444 8.91 -8.57 7.17
CA SER A 444 9.95 -9.39 7.82
C SER A 444 11.00 -9.92 6.84
N ILE A 445 10.64 -10.08 5.56
CA ILE A 445 11.53 -10.61 4.52
C ILE A 445 12.13 -9.50 3.63
N SER A 446 11.45 -8.34 3.55
CA SER A 446 11.79 -7.24 2.63
C SER A 446 13.17 -6.61 2.87
N SER A 447 13.73 -6.71 4.09
CA SER A 447 15.07 -6.20 4.43
C SER A 447 16.17 -7.26 4.50
N LEU A 448 15.83 -8.53 4.26
CA LEU A 448 16.75 -9.65 4.45
C LEU A 448 17.80 -9.72 3.34
N LYS A 449 19.08 -9.79 3.70
CA LYS A 449 20.21 -9.85 2.74
C LYS A 449 20.68 -11.26 2.42
N THR A 450 20.48 -12.21 3.33
CA THR A 450 20.96 -13.58 3.20
C THR A 450 19.87 -14.54 3.62
N LEU A 451 19.61 -15.54 2.80
CA LEU A 451 18.69 -16.64 3.11
C LEU A 451 19.32 -17.99 2.79
N ASP A 452 19.36 -18.88 3.78
CA ASP A 452 19.77 -20.27 3.59
C ASP A 452 18.61 -21.20 3.94
N VAL A 453 18.03 -21.77 2.89
CA VAL A 453 16.93 -22.74 2.92
C VAL A 453 17.37 -24.10 2.36
N SER A 454 18.67 -24.38 2.40
CA SER A 454 19.22 -25.63 1.87
C SER A 454 18.81 -26.87 2.68
N SER A 455 18.78 -28.02 1.99
CA SER A 455 18.52 -29.36 2.56
C SER A 455 17.25 -29.45 3.41
N ALA A 456 16.19 -28.77 3.00
CA ALA A 456 14.92 -28.67 3.73
C ALA A 456 13.77 -29.47 3.08
N THR A 457 14.05 -30.23 2.01
CA THR A 457 13.06 -30.97 1.20
C THR A 457 11.97 -30.09 0.58
N ILE A 458 12.29 -28.82 0.30
CA ILE A 458 11.39 -27.84 -0.31
C ILE A 458 11.10 -28.24 -1.76
N THR A 459 9.85 -28.10 -2.18
CA THR A 459 9.39 -28.39 -3.55
C THR A 459 8.97 -27.13 -4.31
N ASP A 460 8.50 -26.11 -3.60
CA ASP A 460 8.05 -24.84 -4.16
C ASP A 460 8.63 -23.68 -3.32
N LEU A 461 9.25 -22.72 -4.00
CA LEU A 461 9.86 -21.52 -3.39
C LEU A 461 9.05 -20.25 -3.65
N THR A 462 7.80 -20.38 -4.14
CA THR A 462 6.88 -19.26 -4.31
C THR A 462 6.86 -18.37 -3.06
N GLY A 463 7.01 -17.07 -3.28
CA GLY A 463 7.17 -16.04 -2.27
C GLY A 463 8.61 -15.52 -2.14
N ILE A 464 9.60 -16.23 -2.69
CA ILE A 464 11.00 -15.77 -2.73
C ILE A 464 11.17 -14.43 -3.47
N GLU A 465 10.26 -14.11 -4.39
CA GLU A 465 10.22 -12.90 -5.19
C GLU A 465 10.05 -11.63 -4.33
N ASP A 466 9.47 -11.75 -3.14
CA ASP A 466 9.27 -10.62 -2.24
C ASP A 466 10.48 -10.37 -1.30
N PHE A 467 11.51 -11.22 -1.35
CA PHE A 467 12.81 -11.00 -0.70
C PHE A 467 13.68 -10.03 -1.52
N THR A 468 13.18 -8.82 -1.73
CA THR A 468 13.71 -7.86 -2.72
C THR A 468 15.13 -7.37 -2.45
N GLN A 469 15.62 -7.44 -1.20
CA GLN A 469 16.95 -6.99 -0.79
C GLN A 469 17.99 -8.12 -0.66
N ILE A 470 17.63 -9.35 -1.02
CA ILE A 470 18.52 -10.51 -0.86
C ILE A 470 19.73 -10.42 -1.80
N THR A 471 20.92 -10.54 -1.24
CA THR A 471 22.21 -10.59 -1.97
C THR A 471 22.76 -12.01 -2.06
N THR A 472 22.37 -12.89 -1.14
CA THR A 472 22.84 -14.28 -1.10
C THR A 472 21.68 -15.23 -0.84
N LEU A 473 21.42 -16.14 -1.78
CA LEU A 473 20.39 -17.17 -1.66
C LEU A 473 21.00 -18.57 -1.81
N ASN A 474 20.85 -19.41 -0.79
CA ASN A 474 21.18 -20.84 -0.85
C ASN A 474 19.91 -21.67 -0.69
N CYS A 475 19.50 -22.34 -1.77
CA CYS A 475 18.37 -23.26 -1.83
C CYS A 475 18.79 -24.67 -2.28
N SER A 476 20.07 -25.01 -2.13
CA SER A 476 20.63 -26.29 -2.60
C SER A 476 20.11 -27.51 -1.84
N GLY A 477 20.10 -28.68 -2.49
CA GLY A 477 19.72 -29.95 -1.86
C GLY A 477 18.22 -30.07 -1.56
N ASN A 478 17.37 -29.49 -2.41
CA ASN A 478 15.91 -29.55 -2.29
C ASN A 478 15.32 -30.32 -3.49
N SER A 479 14.01 -30.20 -3.72
CA SER A 479 13.29 -30.85 -4.83
C SER A 479 12.53 -29.84 -5.69
N ILE A 480 13.09 -28.63 -5.84
CA ILE A 480 12.48 -27.50 -6.55
C ILE A 480 12.50 -27.76 -8.06
N ASN A 481 11.37 -27.62 -8.74
CA ASN A 481 11.21 -27.89 -10.17
C ASN A 481 11.15 -26.62 -11.05
N SER A 482 10.63 -25.52 -10.49
CA SER A 482 10.58 -24.19 -11.07
C SER A 482 10.93 -23.16 -10.00
N LEU A 483 11.59 -22.08 -10.41
CA LEU A 483 12.04 -21.05 -9.50
C LEU A 483 12.04 -19.69 -10.22
N ASP A 484 11.26 -18.75 -9.71
CA ASP A 484 11.28 -17.35 -10.16
C ASP A 484 12.09 -16.52 -9.17
N ILE A 485 13.15 -15.89 -9.65
CA ILE A 485 14.00 -14.95 -8.89
C ILE A 485 14.09 -13.58 -9.57
N SER A 486 13.16 -13.28 -10.48
CA SER A 486 13.15 -12.09 -11.32
C SER A 486 13.09 -10.78 -10.52
N LYS A 487 12.50 -10.81 -9.31
CA LYS A 487 12.41 -9.66 -8.40
C LYS A 487 13.59 -9.53 -7.42
N ASN A 488 14.47 -10.53 -7.32
CA ASN A 488 15.64 -10.49 -6.44
C ASN A 488 16.82 -9.74 -7.12
N LEU A 489 16.62 -8.47 -7.45
CA LEU A 489 17.55 -7.66 -8.26
C LEU A 489 18.90 -7.38 -7.57
N ALA A 490 18.96 -7.55 -6.25
CA ALA A 490 20.17 -7.36 -5.45
C ALA A 490 21.09 -8.59 -5.41
N LEU A 491 20.67 -9.74 -5.96
CA LEU A 491 21.33 -11.03 -5.83
C LEU A 491 22.75 -11.03 -6.44
N LYS A 492 23.73 -11.46 -5.65
CA LYS A 492 25.16 -11.57 -6.00
C LYS A 492 25.65 -13.02 -5.97
N THR A 493 25.15 -13.82 -5.03
CA THR A 493 25.52 -15.23 -4.88
C THR A 493 24.26 -16.07 -4.86
N PHE A 494 24.19 -17.05 -5.74
CA PHE A 494 23.02 -17.90 -5.87
C PHE A 494 23.40 -19.37 -6.01
N ASN A 495 22.96 -20.17 -5.06
CA ASN A 495 23.18 -21.61 -5.05
C ASN A 495 21.85 -22.36 -5.09
N CYS A 496 21.57 -22.99 -6.23
CA CYS A 496 20.44 -23.88 -6.46
C CYS A 496 20.88 -25.32 -6.82
N TYR A 497 22.11 -25.69 -6.44
CA TYR A 497 22.68 -27.01 -6.70
C TYR A 497 21.81 -28.16 -6.18
N ASN A 498 21.74 -29.26 -6.93
CA ASN A 498 21.02 -30.48 -6.54
C ASN A 498 19.53 -30.23 -6.26
N ASN A 499 18.81 -29.89 -7.33
CA ASN A 499 17.36 -29.68 -7.39
C ASN A 499 16.78 -30.39 -8.63
N LYS A 500 15.55 -30.06 -9.03
CA LYS A 500 14.86 -30.62 -10.21
C LYS A 500 14.54 -29.53 -11.26
N LEU A 501 15.31 -28.44 -11.29
CA LEU A 501 15.05 -27.32 -12.18
C LEU A 501 15.17 -27.75 -13.64
N THR A 502 14.14 -27.49 -14.43
CA THR A 502 14.12 -27.74 -15.89
C THR A 502 14.48 -26.49 -16.69
N SER A 503 14.24 -25.31 -16.11
CA SER A 503 14.64 -24.01 -16.64
C SER A 503 15.15 -23.11 -15.51
N LEU A 504 16.03 -22.16 -15.84
CA LEU A 504 16.52 -21.15 -14.90
C LEU A 504 16.68 -19.81 -15.62
N ASN A 505 15.95 -18.78 -15.17
CA ASN A 505 16.05 -17.43 -15.71
C ASN A 505 16.79 -16.52 -14.71
N VAL A 506 17.98 -16.05 -15.09
CA VAL A 506 18.82 -15.14 -14.29
C VAL A 506 18.99 -13.75 -14.93
N SER A 507 18.23 -13.46 -16.00
CA SER A 507 18.40 -12.26 -16.83
C SER A 507 18.21 -10.94 -16.07
N LYS A 508 17.44 -10.94 -14.98
CA LYS A 508 17.18 -9.74 -14.16
C LYS A 508 18.19 -9.57 -13.01
N ASN A 509 18.98 -10.60 -12.69
CA ASN A 509 19.92 -10.59 -11.58
C ASN A 509 21.28 -10.04 -12.04
N LEU A 510 21.33 -8.79 -12.49
CA LEU A 510 22.49 -8.16 -13.14
C LEU A 510 23.75 -8.08 -12.25
N LYS A 511 23.58 -8.20 -10.92
CA LYS A 511 24.66 -8.17 -9.91
C LYS A 511 25.23 -9.55 -9.59
N LEU A 512 24.72 -10.61 -10.23
CA LEU A 512 25.11 -11.98 -9.95
C LEU A 512 26.59 -12.22 -10.33
N ALA A 513 27.40 -12.57 -9.33
CA ALA A 513 28.83 -12.82 -9.44
C ALA A 513 29.16 -14.32 -9.28
N ASP A 514 28.37 -15.05 -8.49
CA ASP A 514 28.60 -16.46 -8.20
C ASP A 514 27.29 -17.25 -8.38
N LEU A 515 27.29 -18.20 -9.32
CA LEU A 515 26.15 -19.05 -9.65
C LEU A 515 26.53 -20.52 -9.59
N ASN A 516 25.85 -21.27 -8.72
CA ASN A 516 25.88 -22.72 -8.72
C ASN A 516 24.50 -23.30 -9.04
N CYS A 517 24.36 -23.84 -10.24
CA CYS A 517 23.16 -24.49 -10.76
C CYS A 517 23.40 -25.95 -11.18
N GLY A 518 24.51 -26.54 -10.73
CA GLY A 518 24.85 -27.94 -11.00
C GLY A 518 23.84 -28.94 -10.41
N ARG A 519 23.83 -30.17 -10.93
CA ARG A 519 22.87 -31.22 -10.55
C ARG A 519 21.40 -30.80 -10.66
N ASN A 520 21.01 -30.31 -11.82
CA ASN A 520 19.60 -30.03 -12.18
C ASN A 520 19.22 -30.78 -13.46
N GLN A 521 18.13 -30.39 -14.11
CA GLN A 521 17.63 -30.96 -15.37
C GLN A 521 17.58 -29.88 -16.46
N LEU A 522 18.47 -28.89 -16.39
CA LEU A 522 18.49 -27.77 -17.31
C LEU A 522 18.96 -28.23 -18.69
N THR A 523 18.26 -27.81 -19.74
CA THR A 523 18.63 -28.04 -21.15
C THR A 523 19.25 -26.80 -21.81
N SER A 524 19.03 -25.63 -21.23
CA SER A 524 19.63 -24.35 -21.62
C SER A 524 19.87 -23.47 -20.40
N LEU A 525 20.85 -22.57 -20.49
CA LEU A 525 21.12 -21.55 -19.50
C LEU A 525 21.60 -20.29 -20.22
N ASP A 526 20.85 -19.19 -20.06
CA ASP A 526 21.25 -17.87 -20.56
C ASP A 526 21.81 -17.03 -19.42
N VAL A 527 23.10 -16.68 -19.52
CA VAL A 527 23.82 -15.82 -18.57
C VAL A 527 24.30 -14.52 -19.23
N SER A 528 23.77 -14.18 -20.41
CA SER A 528 24.25 -13.06 -21.24
C SER A 528 24.16 -11.69 -20.55
N ASN A 529 23.20 -11.52 -19.63
CA ASN A 529 22.99 -10.29 -18.87
C ASN A 529 23.81 -10.22 -17.57
N ASN A 530 24.50 -11.30 -17.17
CA ASN A 530 25.22 -11.38 -15.91
C ASN A 530 26.72 -11.07 -16.10
N ALA A 531 27.03 -9.86 -16.57
CA ALA A 531 28.41 -9.45 -16.88
C ALA A 531 29.37 -9.46 -15.66
N ALA A 532 28.82 -9.43 -14.44
CA ALA A 532 29.56 -9.51 -13.18
C ALA A 532 29.95 -10.94 -12.77
N LEU A 533 29.52 -11.97 -13.51
CA LEU A 533 29.74 -13.38 -13.16
C LEU A 533 31.23 -13.73 -13.18
N THR A 534 31.77 -14.10 -12.02
CA THR A 534 33.16 -14.53 -11.83
C THR A 534 33.26 -16.04 -11.66
N ASN A 535 32.26 -16.68 -11.05
CA ASN A 535 32.23 -18.12 -10.78
C ASN A 535 30.94 -18.73 -11.31
N LEU A 536 31.06 -19.77 -12.15
CA LEU A 536 29.92 -20.54 -12.63
C LEU A 536 30.17 -22.03 -12.46
N ASN A 537 29.27 -22.69 -11.72
CA ASN A 537 29.17 -24.13 -11.68
C ASN A 537 27.81 -24.59 -12.22
N CYS A 538 27.84 -25.24 -13.37
CA CYS A 538 26.66 -25.82 -14.02
C CYS A 538 26.80 -27.34 -14.22
N SER A 539 27.73 -27.97 -13.49
CA SER A 539 28.15 -29.36 -13.67
C SER A 539 27.09 -30.38 -13.25
N TYR A 540 27.14 -31.56 -13.88
CA TYR A 540 26.35 -32.76 -13.62
C TYR A 540 24.85 -32.63 -13.91
N THR A 541 24.30 -33.67 -14.56
CA THR A 541 22.88 -33.96 -14.84
C THR A 541 22.10 -32.95 -15.68
N ASN A 542 22.60 -31.71 -15.82
CA ASN A 542 22.16 -30.79 -16.84
C ASN A 542 22.56 -31.33 -18.23
N GLN A 543 21.72 -31.10 -19.24
CA GLN A 543 21.90 -31.60 -20.59
C GLN A 543 22.02 -30.43 -21.58
N PHE A 544 23.10 -29.67 -21.47
CA PHE A 544 23.37 -28.54 -22.35
C PHE A 544 23.93 -29.03 -23.68
N ALA A 545 23.21 -28.74 -24.76
CA ALA A 545 23.78 -28.90 -26.10
C ALA A 545 24.82 -27.81 -26.40
N LEU A 546 24.59 -26.60 -25.88
CA LEU A 546 25.45 -25.43 -26.05
C LEU A 546 25.30 -24.47 -24.85
N LEU A 547 26.37 -23.75 -24.53
CA LEU A 547 26.38 -22.60 -23.62
C LEU A 547 27.19 -21.46 -24.25
N ASP A 548 26.68 -20.23 -24.17
CA ASP A 548 27.38 -19.02 -24.59
C ASP A 548 27.84 -18.21 -23.37
N PHE A 549 29.15 -17.93 -23.30
CA PHE A 549 29.77 -17.15 -22.24
C PHE A 549 30.38 -15.83 -22.75
N SER A 550 30.08 -15.46 -24.01
CA SER A 550 30.70 -14.32 -24.70
C SER A 550 30.45 -12.97 -24.02
N LYS A 551 29.39 -12.87 -23.20
CA LYS A 551 28.99 -11.68 -22.45
C LYS A 551 29.43 -11.70 -20.98
N ASN A 552 30.24 -12.67 -20.56
CA ASN A 552 30.72 -12.83 -19.19
C ASN A 552 32.25 -12.64 -19.08
N PRO A 553 32.81 -11.46 -19.42
CA PRO A 553 34.26 -11.25 -19.49
C PRO A 553 34.96 -11.34 -18.12
N ALA A 554 34.22 -11.22 -17.01
CA ALA A 554 34.74 -11.34 -15.65
C ALA A 554 34.92 -12.79 -15.17
N LEU A 555 34.50 -13.78 -15.96
CA LEU A 555 34.51 -15.19 -15.55
C LEU A 555 35.94 -15.67 -15.28
N ALA A 556 36.19 -16.12 -14.05
CA ALA A 556 37.47 -16.59 -13.54
C ALA A 556 37.48 -18.11 -13.28
N ILE A 557 36.32 -18.68 -12.93
CA ILE A 557 36.14 -20.12 -12.67
C ILE A 557 34.92 -20.63 -13.44
N LEU A 558 35.12 -21.67 -14.25
CA LEU A 558 34.06 -22.37 -14.98
C LEU A 558 34.11 -23.88 -14.74
N GLU A 559 33.06 -24.41 -14.11
CA GLU A 559 32.85 -25.84 -13.87
C GLU A 559 31.62 -26.32 -14.67
N CYS A 560 31.85 -26.95 -15.81
CA CYS A 560 30.83 -27.47 -16.74
C CYS A 560 30.96 -28.97 -17.02
N ARG A 561 31.46 -29.73 -16.04
CA ARG A 561 31.67 -31.19 -16.15
C ARG A 561 30.35 -31.93 -16.31
N ASN A 562 30.32 -32.96 -17.16
CA ASN A 562 29.18 -33.86 -17.33
C ASN A 562 27.86 -33.10 -17.64
N THR A 563 27.92 -32.31 -18.70
CA THR A 563 26.80 -31.49 -19.18
C THR A 563 26.38 -31.81 -20.61
N ASN A 564 27.04 -32.78 -21.28
CA ASN A 564 26.80 -33.20 -22.67
C ASN A 564 27.20 -32.15 -23.74
N LEU A 565 28.09 -31.22 -23.40
CA LEU A 565 28.58 -30.21 -24.34
C LEU A 565 29.35 -30.84 -25.50
N ARG A 566 29.11 -30.35 -26.72
CA ARG A 566 29.82 -30.77 -27.95
C ARG A 566 30.88 -29.77 -28.42
N ALA A 567 30.70 -28.51 -28.09
CA ALA A 567 31.65 -27.42 -28.31
C ALA A 567 31.53 -26.41 -27.17
N ILE A 568 32.57 -25.61 -26.96
CA ILE A 568 32.57 -24.52 -25.98
C ILE A 568 33.41 -23.36 -26.54
N ASN A 569 32.83 -22.17 -26.61
CA ASN A 569 33.53 -20.96 -27.05
C ASN A 569 33.80 -20.06 -25.84
N LEU A 570 35.08 -19.81 -25.57
CA LEU A 570 35.54 -19.04 -24.42
C LEU A 570 36.41 -17.84 -24.81
N THR A 571 36.39 -17.45 -26.09
CA THR A 571 37.28 -16.42 -26.67
C THR A 571 37.17 -15.03 -26.03
N LYS A 572 36.10 -14.75 -25.28
CA LYS A 572 35.86 -13.48 -24.57
C LYS A 572 36.14 -13.53 -23.06
N ASN A 573 36.38 -14.71 -22.50
CA ASN A 573 36.56 -14.91 -21.06
C ASN A 573 38.03 -14.79 -20.68
N LEU A 574 38.64 -13.62 -20.91
CA LEU A 574 40.10 -13.44 -20.83
C LEU A 574 40.67 -13.59 -19.40
N ASN A 575 39.83 -13.48 -18.37
CA ASN A 575 40.20 -13.61 -16.96
C ASN A 575 40.08 -15.05 -16.42
N LEU A 576 39.74 -16.01 -17.28
CA LEU A 576 39.52 -17.39 -16.86
C LEU A 576 40.84 -17.99 -16.37
N ALA A 577 40.85 -18.51 -15.15
CA ALA A 577 42.02 -19.11 -14.51
C ALA A 577 41.83 -20.62 -14.26
N ASN A 578 40.58 -21.04 -14.11
CA ASN A 578 40.19 -22.42 -13.80
C ASN A 578 39.07 -22.90 -14.73
N LEU A 579 39.34 -23.96 -15.49
CA LEU A 579 38.36 -24.61 -16.35
C LEU A 579 38.28 -26.10 -16.09
N ASN A 580 37.07 -26.57 -15.81
CA ASN A 580 36.74 -27.99 -15.80
C ASN A 580 35.58 -28.25 -16.77
N CYS A 581 35.93 -28.80 -17.94
CA CYS A 581 35.01 -29.19 -18.99
C CYS A 581 35.00 -30.71 -19.20
N SER A 582 35.41 -31.48 -18.19
CA SER A 582 35.56 -32.93 -18.28
C SER A 582 34.23 -33.67 -18.48
N ASN A 583 34.30 -34.92 -18.96
CA ASN A 583 33.13 -35.79 -19.14
C ASN A 583 32.05 -35.18 -20.06
N ASN A 584 32.46 -34.60 -21.18
CA ASN A 584 31.57 -34.05 -22.19
C ASN A 584 31.79 -34.78 -23.53
N ALA A 585 31.28 -34.20 -24.62
CA ALA A 585 31.43 -34.71 -25.98
C ALA A 585 32.23 -33.74 -26.86
N LEU A 586 33.13 -32.94 -26.27
CA LEU A 586 33.89 -31.91 -26.98
C LEU A 586 34.82 -32.53 -28.04
N THR A 587 34.72 -32.04 -29.28
CA THR A 587 35.64 -32.40 -30.38
C THR A 587 36.68 -31.32 -30.67
N ILE A 588 36.49 -30.12 -30.14
CA ILE A 588 37.39 -28.98 -30.22
C ILE A 588 37.41 -28.24 -28.87
N LEU A 589 38.56 -27.68 -28.50
CA LEU A 589 38.72 -26.83 -27.34
C LEU A 589 39.80 -25.78 -27.63
N ASP A 590 39.37 -24.56 -27.96
CA ASP A 590 40.27 -23.46 -28.26
C ASP A 590 40.64 -22.70 -26.98
N LEU A 591 41.93 -22.51 -26.75
CA LEU A 591 42.48 -21.83 -25.58
C LEU A 591 43.15 -20.50 -26.02
N PRO A 592 42.54 -19.33 -25.75
CA PRO A 592 43.11 -18.02 -26.08
C PRO A 592 44.53 -17.77 -25.54
N ASP A 593 45.33 -17.04 -26.32
CA ASP A 593 46.72 -16.66 -25.97
C ASP A 593 46.84 -15.81 -24.70
N SER A 594 45.84 -15.01 -24.37
CA SER A 594 45.89 -14.06 -23.25
C SER A 594 45.53 -14.67 -21.89
N TRP A 595 45.40 -15.99 -21.82
CA TRP A 595 44.91 -16.71 -20.65
C TRP A 595 46.03 -17.09 -19.66
N ASP A 596 45.91 -16.59 -18.44
CA ASP A 596 46.78 -16.95 -17.30
C ASP A 596 46.19 -18.15 -16.53
N PHE A 597 46.11 -19.30 -17.19
CA PHE A 597 45.50 -20.50 -16.64
C PHE A 597 46.39 -21.18 -15.61
N THR A 598 45.82 -21.54 -14.46
CA THR A 598 46.51 -22.37 -13.46
C THR A 598 46.04 -23.82 -13.49
N THR A 599 44.76 -24.07 -13.82
CA THR A 599 44.23 -25.44 -13.93
C THR A 599 43.26 -25.64 -15.09
N LEU A 600 43.48 -26.76 -15.81
CA LEU A 600 42.66 -27.23 -16.93
C LEU A 600 42.35 -28.72 -16.76
N ASP A 601 41.06 -29.05 -16.60
CA ASP A 601 40.56 -30.42 -16.74
C ASP A 601 39.62 -30.52 -17.94
N CYS A 602 40.11 -31.15 -19.01
CA CYS A 602 39.37 -31.46 -20.23
C CYS A 602 39.26 -32.97 -20.45
N SER A 603 39.42 -33.77 -19.40
CA SER A 603 39.43 -35.23 -19.49
C SER A 603 38.08 -35.83 -19.89
N SER A 604 38.08 -37.04 -20.44
CA SER A 604 36.87 -37.75 -20.88
C SER A 604 36.04 -36.94 -21.86
N ASN A 605 36.67 -36.53 -22.97
CA ASN A 605 36.06 -35.85 -24.10
C ASN A 605 36.37 -36.60 -25.40
N ARG A 606 36.20 -35.96 -26.56
CA ARG A 606 36.48 -36.52 -27.90
C ARG A 606 37.52 -35.70 -28.66
N LEU A 607 38.39 -34.99 -27.95
CA LEU A 607 39.37 -34.08 -28.55
C LEU A 607 40.41 -34.88 -29.36
N PRO A 608 40.52 -34.68 -30.68
CA PRO A 608 41.57 -35.29 -31.48
C PRO A 608 42.91 -34.54 -31.35
N LEU A 609 42.86 -33.27 -30.93
CA LEU A 609 43.95 -32.31 -30.88
C LEU A 609 43.73 -31.32 -29.72
N LEU A 610 44.82 -30.76 -29.20
CA LEU A 610 44.81 -29.73 -28.15
C LEU A 610 46.14 -28.98 -28.12
N ASP A 611 46.12 -27.66 -28.34
CA ASP A 611 47.29 -26.78 -28.19
C ASP A 611 47.22 -26.06 -26.83
N VAL A 612 48.29 -26.19 -26.04
CA VAL A 612 48.46 -25.52 -24.74
C VAL A 612 49.75 -24.68 -24.69
N SER A 613 50.41 -24.48 -25.83
CA SER A 613 51.75 -23.87 -25.93
C SER A 613 51.79 -22.43 -25.41
N LYS A 614 50.65 -21.75 -25.40
CA LYS A 614 50.49 -20.37 -24.96
C LYS A 614 50.12 -20.24 -23.48
N ASN A 615 49.61 -21.30 -22.85
CA ASN A 615 49.16 -21.30 -21.46
C ASN A 615 50.30 -21.67 -20.49
N THR A 616 51.36 -20.87 -20.47
CA THR A 616 52.65 -21.24 -19.83
C THR A 616 52.58 -21.43 -18.32
N ASN A 617 51.60 -20.82 -17.64
CA ASN A 617 51.41 -20.85 -16.19
C ASN A 617 50.60 -22.06 -15.69
N LEU A 618 50.22 -22.96 -16.60
CA LEU A 618 49.44 -24.15 -16.30
C LEU A 618 50.18 -25.05 -15.29
N SER A 619 49.55 -25.27 -14.12
CA SER A 619 50.14 -26.03 -13.00
C SER A 619 49.53 -27.41 -12.82
N TYR A 620 48.24 -27.56 -13.15
CA TYR A 620 47.49 -28.80 -13.18
C TYR A 620 46.81 -28.95 -14.54
N PHE A 621 47.10 -30.06 -15.23
CA PHE A 621 46.54 -30.33 -16.54
C PHE A 621 46.09 -31.78 -16.66
N ASN A 622 44.81 -31.98 -16.95
CA ASN A 622 44.23 -33.30 -17.20
C ASN A 622 43.52 -33.32 -18.55
N CYS A 623 44.10 -34.04 -19.51
CA CYS A 623 43.54 -34.30 -20.85
C CYS A 623 43.32 -35.80 -21.08
N SER A 624 43.27 -36.61 -20.02
CA SER A 624 43.10 -38.06 -20.12
C SER A 624 41.77 -38.47 -20.77
N ASN A 625 41.70 -39.67 -21.35
CA ASN A 625 40.52 -40.22 -22.00
C ASN A 625 39.97 -39.30 -23.11
N ASN A 626 40.80 -39.03 -24.12
CA ASN A 626 40.47 -38.24 -25.31
C ASN A 626 40.89 -39.01 -26.59
N LYS A 627 41.02 -38.33 -27.73
CA LYS A 627 41.47 -38.88 -29.01
C LYS A 627 42.77 -38.26 -29.50
N LEU A 628 43.56 -37.65 -28.61
CA LEU A 628 44.79 -36.92 -28.95
C LEU A 628 45.82 -37.83 -29.62
N THR A 629 46.37 -37.41 -30.76
CA THR A 629 47.40 -38.17 -31.51
C THR A 629 48.82 -37.62 -31.31
N ASN A 630 48.92 -36.36 -30.89
CA ASN A 630 50.16 -35.68 -30.53
C ASN A 630 49.85 -34.68 -29.41
N LEU A 631 50.85 -34.37 -28.58
CA LEU A 631 50.73 -33.36 -27.54
C LEU A 631 52.10 -32.78 -27.22
N ASP A 632 52.18 -31.45 -27.21
CA ASP A 632 53.37 -30.70 -26.82
C ASP A 632 53.04 -29.81 -25.62
N VAL A 633 53.69 -30.08 -24.48
CA VAL A 633 53.60 -29.28 -23.25
C VAL A 633 54.93 -28.64 -22.87
N SER A 634 55.88 -28.54 -23.82
CA SER A 634 57.23 -28.00 -23.61
C SER A 634 57.27 -26.53 -23.19
N LYS A 635 56.16 -25.81 -23.32
CA LYS A 635 56.04 -24.41 -22.90
C LYS A 635 55.37 -24.23 -21.53
N ASN A 636 54.80 -25.29 -20.95
CA ASN A 636 54.06 -25.23 -19.69
C ASN A 636 55.00 -25.44 -18.50
N ASN A 637 55.77 -24.40 -18.19
CA ASN A 637 56.89 -24.44 -17.24
C ASN A 637 56.46 -24.36 -15.76
N SER A 638 55.16 -24.51 -15.47
CA SER A 638 54.63 -24.56 -14.11
C SER A 638 53.97 -25.90 -13.76
N LEU A 639 53.97 -26.87 -14.68
CA LEU A 639 53.29 -28.15 -14.47
C LEU A 639 53.87 -28.93 -13.29
N THR A 640 52.99 -29.23 -12.33
CA THR A 640 53.26 -30.10 -11.17
C THR A 640 52.44 -31.39 -11.21
N THR A 641 51.29 -31.35 -11.88
CA THR A 641 50.38 -32.49 -12.09
C THR A 641 49.94 -32.56 -13.55
N PHE A 642 50.17 -33.68 -14.22
CA PHE A 642 49.85 -33.86 -15.64
C PHE A 642 49.32 -35.26 -15.99
N TYR A 643 48.09 -35.34 -16.49
CA TYR A 643 47.48 -36.59 -16.93
C TYR A 643 47.13 -36.53 -18.41
N CYS A 644 47.71 -37.42 -19.22
CA CYS A 644 47.36 -37.59 -20.64
C CYS A 644 47.09 -39.05 -21.02
N ASN A 645 46.79 -39.88 -20.02
CA ASN A 645 46.54 -41.30 -20.24
C ASN A 645 45.26 -41.55 -21.05
N THR A 646 45.17 -42.73 -21.67
CA THR A 646 43.98 -43.15 -22.44
C THR A 646 43.72 -42.20 -23.62
N ASN A 647 44.74 -42.01 -24.46
CA ASN A 647 44.67 -41.22 -25.69
C ASN A 647 45.18 -42.07 -26.88
N LYS A 648 45.51 -41.45 -28.01
CA LYS A 648 46.11 -42.10 -29.18
C LYS A 648 47.49 -41.51 -29.52
N LEU A 649 48.22 -41.05 -28.52
CA LEU A 649 49.46 -40.30 -28.72
C LEU A 649 50.50 -41.18 -29.41
N VAL A 650 51.13 -40.68 -30.47
CA VAL A 650 52.27 -41.33 -31.14
C VAL A 650 53.59 -40.74 -30.63
N ASN A 651 53.62 -39.42 -30.44
CA ASN A 651 54.71 -38.69 -29.81
C ASN A 651 54.15 -37.78 -28.70
N LEU A 652 54.99 -37.49 -27.71
CA LEU A 652 54.67 -36.60 -26.59
C LEU A 652 55.90 -35.75 -26.26
N ASN A 653 55.75 -34.44 -26.16
CA ASN A 653 56.83 -33.54 -25.75
C ASN A 653 56.54 -32.96 -24.36
N VAL A 654 57.24 -33.44 -23.33
CA VAL A 654 57.15 -32.94 -21.95
C VAL A 654 58.44 -32.26 -21.49
N LYS A 655 59.30 -31.84 -22.44
CA LYS A 655 60.56 -31.15 -22.15
C LYS A 655 60.32 -29.67 -21.86
N ASN A 656 59.80 -29.39 -20.68
CA ASN A 656 59.35 -28.07 -20.24
C ASN A 656 60.21 -27.47 -19.11
N GLY A 657 61.36 -28.06 -18.80
CA GLY A 657 62.22 -27.63 -17.70
C GLY A 657 61.69 -27.95 -16.30
N THR A 658 60.51 -28.59 -16.16
CA THR A 658 59.89 -28.89 -14.85
C THR A 658 59.82 -30.37 -14.51
N ASN A 659 60.51 -31.23 -15.25
CA ASN A 659 60.47 -32.69 -15.01
C ASN A 659 60.88 -33.06 -13.56
N THR A 660 61.67 -32.24 -12.86
CA THR A 660 62.03 -32.45 -11.45
C THR A 660 60.90 -32.12 -10.46
N ILE A 661 59.97 -31.23 -10.82
CA ILE A 661 58.83 -30.81 -9.97
C ILE A 661 57.49 -31.42 -10.42
N LEU A 662 57.45 -32.17 -11.51
CA LEU A 662 56.29 -32.92 -12.00
C LEU A 662 56.00 -34.15 -11.10
N LYS A 663 55.38 -33.88 -9.94
CA LYS A 663 55.10 -34.84 -8.87
C LYS A 663 54.19 -35.97 -9.33
N THR A 664 53.11 -35.62 -10.04
CA THR A 664 52.08 -36.57 -10.42
C THR A 664 51.91 -36.57 -11.93
N ARG A 665 52.05 -37.76 -12.55
CA ARG A 665 52.02 -37.91 -14.01
C ARG A 665 51.50 -39.26 -14.45
N SER A 666 50.79 -39.30 -15.58
CA SER A 666 50.40 -40.54 -16.25
C SER A 666 50.38 -40.36 -17.77
N PHE A 667 51.19 -41.13 -18.47
CA PHE A 667 51.26 -41.21 -19.94
C PHE A 667 50.66 -42.52 -20.48
N LYS A 668 50.12 -43.35 -19.57
CA LYS A 668 49.66 -44.72 -19.85
C LYS A 668 48.48 -44.82 -20.81
N ASP A 669 48.20 -46.01 -21.30
CA ASP A 669 47.10 -46.32 -22.20
C ASP A 669 47.13 -45.48 -23.48
N ASN A 670 48.34 -45.15 -23.94
CA ASN A 670 48.64 -44.60 -25.26
C ASN A 670 49.40 -45.66 -26.07
N TRP A 671 48.68 -46.67 -26.57
CA TRP A 671 49.31 -47.87 -27.15
C TRP A 671 50.13 -47.64 -28.42
N ASP A 672 50.05 -46.45 -29.03
CA ASP A 672 50.85 -46.06 -30.20
C ASP A 672 52.05 -45.17 -29.85
N LEU A 673 52.24 -44.82 -28.57
CA LEU A 673 53.28 -43.90 -28.13
C LEU A 673 54.66 -44.54 -28.26
N ARG A 674 55.53 -43.94 -29.05
CA ARG A 674 56.90 -44.45 -29.30
C ARG A 674 57.99 -43.55 -28.70
N CYS A 675 57.81 -42.24 -28.76
CA CYS A 675 58.82 -41.27 -28.36
C CYS A 675 58.22 -40.24 -27.40
N ILE A 676 58.83 -40.12 -26.21
CA ILE A 676 58.50 -39.08 -25.24
C ILE A 676 59.73 -38.19 -25.06
N THR A 677 59.65 -36.93 -25.50
CA THR A 677 60.72 -35.95 -25.31
C THR A 677 60.70 -35.44 -23.87
N VAL A 678 61.82 -35.54 -23.15
CA VAL A 678 61.97 -35.15 -21.74
C VAL A 678 63.21 -34.26 -21.52
N ASP A 679 63.28 -33.58 -20.38
CA ASP A 679 64.44 -32.73 -20.00
C ASP A 679 65.71 -33.56 -19.80
N ASN A 680 65.59 -34.72 -19.14
CA ASN A 680 66.70 -35.63 -18.89
C ASN A 680 66.23 -37.09 -18.99
N ALA A 681 66.59 -37.76 -20.08
CA ALA A 681 66.19 -39.14 -20.35
C ALA A 681 66.65 -40.14 -19.28
N ASN A 682 67.85 -40.00 -18.73
CA ASN A 682 68.38 -40.91 -17.70
C ASN A 682 67.56 -40.81 -16.41
N SER A 683 67.28 -39.60 -15.96
CA SER A 683 66.47 -39.37 -14.76
C SER A 683 65.02 -39.84 -14.94
N ALA A 684 64.42 -39.58 -16.11
CA ALA A 684 63.09 -40.07 -16.44
C ALA A 684 63.03 -41.61 -16.49
N ASN A 685 64.03 -42.27 -17.07
CA ASN A 685 64.09 -43.74 -17.07
C ASN A 685 64.19 -44.34 -15.65
N ALA A 686 64.94 -43.70 -14.73
CA ALA A 686 65.06 -44.15 -13.36
C ALA A 686 63.79 -43.90 -12.52
N ASN A 687 63.18 -42.72 -12.66
CA ASN A 687 62.15 -42.24 -11.74
C ASN A 687 60.71 -42.33 -12.31
N TRP A 688 60.56 -42.44 -13.63
CA TRP A 688 59.28 -42.40 -14.35
C TRP A 688 58.98 -43.70 -15.11
N SER A 689 59.65 -44.79 -14.74
CA SER A 689 59.53 -46.10 -15.40
C SER A 689 58.10 -46.64 -15.41
N THR A 690 57.30 -46.31 -14.39
CA THR A 690 55.89 -46.73 -14.27
C THR A 690 54.89 -45.78 -14.91
N SER A 691 55.34 -44.70 -15.57
CA SER A 691 54.47 -43.65 -16.11
C SER A 691 54.09 -43.84 -17.59
N LYS A 692 54.68 -44.81 -18.30
CA LYS A 692 54.49 -45.09 -19.74
C LYS A 692 54.43 -46.60 -20.03
N GLU A 693 54.14 -46.95 -21.27
CA GLU A 693 54.17 -48.29 -21.84
C GLU A 693 55.61 -48.75 -22.11
N ASN A 694 55.80 -50.07 -22.24
CA ASN A 694 57.12 -50.66 -22.54
C ASN A 694 57.66 -50.25 -23.91
N ILE A 695 56.77 -50.02 -24.89
CA ILE A 695 57.14 -49.67 -26.28
C ILE A 695 57.58 -48.20 -26.45
N ALA A 696 57.24 -47.33 -25.52
CA ALA A 696 57.57 -45.92 -25.55
C ALA A 696 58.97 -45.70 -24.96
N THR A 697 59.76 -44.76 -25.48
CA THR A 697 61.10 -44.43 -24.97
C THR A 697 61.22 -42.96 -24.60
N TYR A 698 61.92 -42.66 -23.50
CA TYR A 698 62.25 -41.28 -23.12
C TYR A 698 63.50 -40.83 -23.87
N ASN A 699 63.42 -39.72 -24.63
CA ASN A 699 64.50 -39.19 -25.47
C ASN A 699 64.67 -37.68 -25.28
N GLY A 700 65.81 -37.12 -25.73
CA GLY A 700 66.08 -35.68 -25.65
C GLY A 700 65.55 -34.84 -26.82
N ASN A 701 65.13 -35.48 -27.92
CA ASN A 701 64.58 -34.86 -29.13
C ASN A 701 63.88 -35.94 -30.02
N CYS A 702 62.72 -35.63 -30.61
CA CYS A 702 61.99 -36.50 -31.56
C CYS A 702 61.79 -35.88 -32.99
N GLY A 703 62.39 -34.72 -33.36
CA GLY A 703 62.32 -34.07 -34.71
C GLY A 703 61.22 -32.97 -34.91
N THR A 704 61.36 -32.01 -35.85
CA THR A 704 60.43 -30.86 -36.09
C THR A 704 59.82 -30.84 -37.51
N ALA A 705 58.55 -30.41 -37.69
CA ALA A 705 57.74 -30.58 -38.92
C ALA A 705 57.20 -29.27 -39.55
N THR A 706 57.02 -29.28 -40.88
CA THR A 706 56.25 -28.33 -41.73
C THR A 706 54.85 -28.01 -41.17
N ALA A 707 54.35 -26.79 -41.35
CA ALA A 707 53.05 -26.32 -40.83
C ALA A 707 51.87 -26.73 -41.73
N TYR A 708 50.80 -27.25 -41.12
CA TYR A 708 49.57 -27.70 -41.77
C TYR A 708 48.35 -27.20 -40.99
N THR A 709 47.26 -26.88 -41.69
CA THR A 709 45.92 -26.62 -41.16
C THR A 709 45.25 -27.95 -40.92
N LEU A 710 44.69 -28.16 -39.74
CA LEU A 710 44.10 -29.43 -39.35
C LEU A 710 42.65 -29.49 -39.83
N ILE A 711 42.25 -30.59 -40.48
CA ILE A 711 40.90 -30.81 -41.01
C ILE A 711 40.38 -32.13 -40.44
N PRO A 712 39.87 -32.14 -39.19
CA PRO A 712 39.53 -33.39 -38.49
C PRO A 712 38.30 -34.11 -39.06
N ASP A 713 37.41 -33.38 -39.72
CA ASP A 713 36.24 -33.97 -40.38
C ASP A 713 36.67 -34.63 -41.69
N THR A 714 36.61 -35.95 -41.71
CA THR A 714 37.01 -36.76 -42.86
C THR A 714 36.19 -36.51 -44.13
N ASN A 715 34.97 -35.98 -44.02
CA ASN A 715 34.15 -35.62 -45.18
C ASN A 715 34.51 -34.21 -45.66
N PHE A 716 34.88 -33.30 -44.75
CA PHE A 716 35.40 -31.99 -45.12
C PHE A 716 36.74 -32.12 -45.85
N GLU A 717 37.69 -32.90 -45.31
CA GLU A 717 38.96 -33.17 -45.97
C GLU A 717 38.74 -33.86 -47.32
N GLN A 718 37.84 -34.85 -47.39
CA GLN A 718 37.49 -35.49 -48.67
C GLN A 718 36.99 -34.46 -49.68
N LYS A 719 36.13 -33.53 -49.25
CA LYS A 719 35.63 -32.47 -50.12
C LYS A 719 36.75 -31.54 -50.57
N LEU A 720 37.72 -31.20 -49.71
CA LEU A 720 38.91 -30.41 -50.07
C LEU A 720 39.80 -31.13 -51.09
N ILE A 721 39.93 -32.45 -50.99
CA ILE A 721 40.63 -33.29 -51.98
C ILE A 721 39.86 -33.28 -53.31
N ASP A 722 38.55 -33.50 -53.26
CA ASP A 722 37.69 -33.58 -54.45
C ASP A 722 37.69 -32.26 -55.24
N ILE A 723 37.87 -31.11 -54.56
CA ILE A 723 38.00 -29.78 -55.18
C ILE A 723 39.47 -29.33 -55.38
N GLY A 724 40.44 -30.21 -55.13
CA GLY A 724 41.86 -30.01 -55.46
C GLY A 724 42.65 -29.06 -54.56
N ILE A 725 42.14 -28.72 -53.38
CA ILE A 725 42.84 -27.87 -52.38
C ILE A 725 43.84 -28.71 -51.56
N ASP A 726 43.45 -29.93 -51.23
CA ASP A 726 44.30 -30.91 -50.55
C ASP A 726 44.86 -31.92 -51.56
N THR A 727 46.19 -32.04 -51.60
CA THR A 727 46.95 -32.83 -52.58
C THR A 727 47.76 -33.96 -51.96
N ASP A 728 47.92 -34.00 -50.63
CA ASP A 728 48.69 -35.06 -49.96
C ASP A 728 47.82 -36.21 -49.43
N GLY A 729 46.52 -36.14 -49.74
CA GLY A 729 45.55 -37.20 -49.54
C GLY A 729 45.07 -37.26 -48.09
N LYS A 730 43.99 -38.00 -47.88
CA LYS A 730 43.22 -38.01 -46.63
C LYS A 730 44.05 -38.39 -45.40
N ASN A 731 44.49 -37.41 -44.62
CA ASN A 731 45.42 -37.58 -43.51
C ASN A 731 45.10 -36.70 -42.28
N GLY A 732 43.94 -36.02 -42.28
CA GLY A 732 43.42 -35.14 -41.24
C GLY A 732 43.95 -33.72 -41.28
N LYS A 733 44.59 -33.28 -42.36
CA LYS A 733 45.24 -31.96 -42.46
C LYS A 733 45.42 -31.54 -43.93
N VAL A 734 45.61 -30.25 -44.14
CA VAL A 734 45.92 -29.64 -45.43
C VAL A 734 47.05 -28.64 -45.25
N LEU A 735 47.86 -28.40 -46.28
CA LEU A 735 48.93 -27.41 -46.18
C LEU A 735 48.31 -26.02 -45.92
N THR A 736 48.70 -25.33 -44.83
CA THR A 736 48.11 -24.03 -44.46
C THR A 736 48.23 -22.99 -45.58
N ALA A 737 49.34 -23.03 -46.34
CA ALA A 737 49.53 -22.15 -47.49
C ALA A 737 48.48 -22.34 -48.60
N ASN A 738 47.92 -23.55 -48.75
CA ASN A 738 46.91 -23.85 -49.77
C ASN A 738 45.53 -23.27 -49.41
N VAL A 739 45.24 -23.07 -48.12
CA VAL A 739 43.93 -22.59 -47.66
C VAL A 739 43.90 -21.10 -47.32
N ALA A 740 45.02 -20.53 -46.85
CA ALA A 740 45.08 -19.15 -46.40
C ALA A 740 44.78 -18.10 -47.49
N SER A 741 44.99 -18.46 -48.76
CA SER A 741 44.75 -17.57 -49.92
C SER A 741 43.39 -17.77 -50.61
N LEU A 742 42.57 -18.74 -50.16
CA LEU A 742 41.29 -19.05 -50.79
C LEU A 742 40.24 -17.99 -50.48
N THR A 743 39.58 -17.50 -51.52
CA THR A 743 38.52 -16.49 -51.43
C THR A 743 37.10 -17.07 -51.53
N THR A 744 36.97 -18.31 -52.04
CA THR A 744 35.70 -19.00 -52.22
C THR A 744 35.82 -20.46 -51.78
N LEU A 745 34.83 -20.96 -51.03
CA LEU A 745 34.76 -22.35 -50.60
C LEU A 745 33.33 -22.87 -50.70
N ASP A 746 33.13 -23.89 -51.53
CA ASP A 746 31.88 -24.65 -51.62
C ASP A 746 32.12 -26.08 -51.13
N VAL A 747 31.52 -26.37 -49.98
CA VAL A 747 31.55 -27.64 -49.28
C VAL A 747 30.13 -28.18 -49.06
N SER A 748 29.17 -27.70 -49.85
CA SER A 748 27.78 -28.10 -49.75
C SER A 748 27.57 -29.59 -50.08
N SER A 749 26.47 -30.17 -49.58
CA SER A 749 26.01 -31.53 -49.92
C SER A 749 27.06 -32.64 -49.70
N SER A 750 27.93 -32.50 -48.71
CA SER A 750 29.12 -33.35 -48.52
C SER A 750 29.08 -34.21 -47.26
N ASN A 751 27.94 -34.28 -46.55
CA ASN A 751 27.79 -34.98 -45.26
C ASN A 751 28.77 -34.52 -44.17
N ILE A 752 29.22 -33.27 -44.23
CA ILE A 752 30.14 -32.68 -43.26
C ILE A 752 29.41 -32.47 -41.92
N VAL A 753 30.07 -32.81 -40.82
CA VAL A 753 29.56 -32.58 -39.45
C VAL A 753 30.29 -31.45 -38.74
N SER A 754 31.54 -31.15 -39.13
CA SER A 754 32.32 -30.02 -38.61
C SER A 754 33.16 -29.34 -39.69
N LEU A 755 33.25 -28.01 -39.64
CA LEU A 755 34.18 -27.19 -40.43
C LEU A 755 35.40 -26.72 -39.64
N SER A 756 35.78 -27.43 -38.56
CA SER A 756 37.03 -27.14 -37.83
C SER A 756 38.23 -27.09 -38.80
N GLY A 757 39.04 -26.03 -38.68
CA GLY A 757 40.12 -25.69 -39.62
C GLY A 757 39.76 -24.54 -40.57
N LEU A 758 38.49 -24.12 -40.64
CA LEU A 758 38.05 -22.98 -41.46
C LEU A 758 38.67 -21.64 -41.02
N GLU A 759 39.07 -21.52 -39.75
CA GLU A 759 39.73 -20.35 -39.18
C GLU A 759 41.01 -19.94 -39.93
N ASP A 760 41.71 -20.89 -40.56
CA ASP A 760 42.92 -20.63 -41.35
C ASP A 760 42.61 -20.15 -42.79
N PHE A 761 41.34 -20.15 -43.22
CA PHE A 761 40.90 -19.66 -44.53
C PHE A 761 40.70 -18.13 -44.48
N VAL A 762 41.75 -17.41 -44.08
CA VAL A 762 41.69 -15.99 -43.70
C VAL A 762 41.24 -15.04 -44.82
N SER A 763 41.33 -15.47 -46.09
CA SER A 763 40.93 -14.68 -47.26
C SER A 763 39.49 -14.93 -47.74
N LEU A 764 38.72 -15.76 -47.04
CA LEU A 764 37.44 -16.26 -47.52
C LEU A 764 36.35 -15.18 -47.55
N THR A 765 35.80 -14.92 -48.73
CA THR A 765 34.72 -13.94 -48.98
C THR A 765 33.37 -14.58 -49.25
N TYR A 766 33.37 -15.85 -49.68
CA TYR A 766 32.20 -16.66 -50.01
C TYR A 766 32.32 -18.06 -49.39
N LEU A 767 31.29 -18.48 -48.66
CA LEU A 767 31.17 -19.83 -48.10
C LEU A 767 29.81 -20.45 -48.44
N ASP A 768 29.81 -21.61 -49.07
CA ASP A 768 28.63 -22.48 -49.15
C ASP A 768 28.89 -23.78 -48.39
N CYS A 769 28.17 -23.96 -47.28
CA CYS A 769 28.18 -25.16 -46.46
C CYS A 769 26.78 -25.77 -46.29
N GLY A 770 25.85 -25.46 -47.19
CA GLY A 770 24.47 -25.97 -47.14
C GLY A 770 24.35 -27.49 -47.33
N ARG A 771 23.21 -28.06 -46.91
CA ARG A 771 22.86 -29.49 -47.05
C ARG A 771 23.89 -30.44 -46.44
N ASN A 772 24.35 -30.12 -45.24
CA ASN A 772 25.28 -30.94 -44.48
C ASN A 772 24.64 -31.38 -43.14
N LYS A 773 25.45 -31.81 -42.19
CA LYS A 773 25.02 -32.22 -40.85
C LYS A 773 25.68 -31.35 -39.78
N ILE A 774 26.05 -30.12 -40.13
CA ILE A 774 26.79 -29.19 -39.27
C ILE A 774 25.90 -28.77 -38.11
N SER A 775 26.34 -29.01 -36.88
CA SER A 775 25.62 -28.57 -35.67
C SER A 775 26.22 -27.33 -35.00
N TYR A 776 27.47 -27.03 -35.31
CA TYR A 776 28.21 -25.86 -34.83
C TYR A 776 28.95 -25.25 -36.01
N LEU A 777 28.71 -23.97 -36.27
CA LEU A 777 29.34 -23.22 -37.35
C LEU A 777 30.03 -21.99 -36.77
N ASP A 778 31.35 -21.92 -36.95
CA ASP A 778 32.17 -20.79 -36.56
C ASP A 778 32.99 -20.35 -37.77
N PHE A 779 32.80 -19.10 -38.17
CA PHE A 779 33.58 -18.42 -39.21
C PHE A 779 34.03 -17.04 -38.73
N SER A 780 34.20 -16.91 -37.41
CA SER A 780 34.49 -15.62 -36.76
C SER A 780 35.86 -15.06 -37.10
N GLU A 781 36.82 -15.91 -37.52
CA GLU A 781 38.13 -15.50 -38.02
C GLU A 781 38.13 -15.21 -39.53
N ASN A 782 37.10 -15.60 -40.27
CA ASN A 782 36.90 -15.25 -41.69
C ASN A 782 36.21 -13.87 -41.81
N VAL A 783 36.87 -12.85 -41.25
CA VAL A 783 36.28 -11.51 -41.04
C VAL A 783 35.93 -10.77 -42.34
N VAL A 784 36.45 -11.23 -43.49
CA VAL A 784 36.18 -10.67 -44.82
C VAL A 784 35.02 -11.35 -45.55
N LEU A 785 34.31 -12.28 -44.90
CA LEU A 785 33.12 -12.93 -45.47
C LEU A 785 32.04 -11.90 -45.84
N THR A 786 31.55 -12.03 -47.07
CA THR A 786 30.45 -11.22 -47.62
C THR A 786 29.20 -12.05 -47.87
N THR A 787 29.36 -13.34 -48.17
CA THR A 787 28.25 -14.24 -48.54
C THR A 787 28.40 -15.59 -47.85
N VAL A 788 27.33 -16.02 -47.18
CA VAL A 788 27.25 -17.33 -46.51
C VAL A 788 25.94 -18.03 -46.88
N TYR A 789 26.06 -19.25 -47.41
CA TYR A 789 24.97 -20.21 -47.61
C TYR A 789 25.13 -21.38 -46.66
N CYS A 790 24.19 -21.58 -45.74
CA CYS A 790 24.23 -22.64 -44.75
C CYS A 790 22.85 -23.25 -44.49
N SER A 791 22.01 -23.28 -45.52
CA SER A 791 20.69 -23.91 -45.46
C SER A 791 20.77 -25.41 -45.17
N ASN A 792 19.72 -25.98 -44.55
CA ASN A 792 19.57 -27.43 -44.33
C ASN A 792 20.75 -28.04 -43.55
N ASN A 793 20.92 -27.58 -42.31
CA ASN A 793 21.90 -28.09 -41.36
C ASN A 793 21.25 -28.29 -39.98
N ASN A 794 22.05 -28.51 -38.93
CA ASN A 794 21.60 -28.61 -37.55
C ASN A 794 22.15 -27.46 -36.67
N VAL A 795 22.43 -26.29 -37.27
CA VAL A 795 23.07 -25.17 -36.57
C VAL A 795 22.11 -24.62 -35.51
N GLY A 796 22.49 -24.74 -34.24
CA GLY A 796 21.68 -24.28 -33.11
C GLY A 796 21.95 -22.82 -32.69
N VAL A 797 23.17 -22.34 -32.91
CA VAL A 797 23.59 -20.96 -32.62
C VAL A 797 24.63 -20.53 -33.65
N LEU A 798 24.56 -19.26 -34.02
CA LEU A 798 25.48 -18.64 -34.96
C LEU A 798 25.84 -17.21 -34.50
N ASN A 799 27.13 -16.90 -34.42
CA ASN A 799 27.62 -15.57 -34.11
C ASN A 799 28.22 -14.92 -35.36
N VAL A 800 27.59 -13.85 -35.85
CA VAL A 800 28.00 -13.12 -37.06
C VAL A 800 28.63 -11.74 -36.77
N SER A 801 28.87 -11.41 -35.49
CA SER A 801 29.24 -10.06 -35.05
C SER A 801 30.59 -9.55 -35.57
N LYS A 802 31.52 -10.46 -35.90
CA LYS A 802 32.83 -10.10 -36.49
C LYS A 802 32.77 -9.95 -38.02
N ASN A 803 31.74 -10.50 -38.68
CA ASN A 803 31.62 -10.51 -40.15
C ASN A 803 30.84 -9.27 -40.62
N ILE A 804 31.38 -8.08 -40.33
CA ILE A 804 30.71 -6.80 -40.58
C ILE A 804 30.45 -6.52 -42.07
N PHE A 805 31.15 -7.22 -42.97
CA PHE A 805 31.00 -7.12 -44.42
C PHE A 805 29.94 -8.07 -44.98
N LEU A 806 29.29 -8.88 -44.14
CA LEU A 806 28.27 -9.83 -44.55
C LEU A 806 27.08 -9.09 -45.17
N ASN A 807 26.84 -9.34 -46.46
CA ASN A 807 25.74 -8.75 -47.23
C ASN A 807 24.63 -9.76 -47.57
N TYR A 808 24.95 -11.06 -47.48
CA TYR A 808 24.05 -12.15 -47.80
C TYR A 808 24.21 -13.27 -46.78
N LEU A 809 23.12 -13.61 -46.09
CA LEU A 809 23.07 -14.72 -45.14
C LEU A 809 21.83 -15.57 -45.39
N ASP A 810 22.05 -16.82 -45.79
CA ASP A 810 21.01 -17.85 -45.86
C ASP A 810 21.31 -18.95 -44.83
N ILE A 811 20.47 -19.03 -43.80
CA ILE A 811 20.58 -20.01 -42.70
C ILE A 811 19.23 -20.71 -42.47
N ASN A 812 18.41 -20.82 -43.51
CA ASN A 812 17.11 -21.47 -43.41
C ASN A 812 17.21 -22.98 -43.09
N THR A 813 16.16 -23.55 -42.53
CA THR A 813 16.08 -24.99 -42.18
C THR A 813 17.25 -25.42 -41.29
N ASN A 814 17.31 -24.83 -40.10
CA ASN A 814 18.31 -25.08 -39.06
C ASN A 814 17.61 -25.23 -37.70
N ARG A 815 18.31 -24.98 -36.58
CA ARG A 815 17.79 -25.08 -35.20
C ARG A 815 18.06 -23.81 -34.39
N LEU A 816 18.14 -22.66 -35.05
CA LEU A 816 18.44 -21.39 -34.38
C LEU A 816 17.30 -21.01 -33.44
N LYS A 817 17.66 -20.52 -32.25
CA LYS A 817 16.71 -19.93 -31.28
C LYS A 817 16.65 -18.41 -31.33
N TRP A 818 17.75 -17.79 -31.76
CA TRP A 818 17.92 -16.35 -31.90
C TRP A 818 19.14 -16.08 -32.79
N ILE A 819 19.25 -14.87 -33.31
CA ILE A 819 20.46 -14.36 -33.98
C ILE A 819 20.58 -12.85 -33.76
N ASP A 820 21.78 -12.37 -33.45
CA ASP A 820 22.09 -10.93 -33.41
C ASP A 820 22.77 -10.50 -34.72
N VAL A 821 22.03 -9.78 -35.56
CA VAL A 821 22.50 -9.23 -36.85
C VAL A 821 22.78 -7.72 -36.79
N SER A 822 22.79 -7.12 -35.59
CA SER A 822 22.90 -5.67 -35.41
C SER A 822 24.20 -5.06 -35.95
N LYS A 823 25.28 -5.86 -36.05
CA LYS A 823 26.58 -5.45 -36.59
C LYS A 823 26.69 -5.62 -38.11
N ASN A 824 25.82 -6.40 -38.72
CA ASN A 824 25.85 -6.73 -40.15
C ASN A 824 25.00 -5.73 -40.94
N THR A 825 25.33 -4.45 -40.79
CA THR A 825 24.56 -3.33 -41.41
C THR A 825 24.55 -3.36 -42.93
N ALA A 826 25.49 -4.09 -43.54
CA ALA A 826 25.58 -4.32 -44.98
C ALA A 826 24.61 -5.41 -45.51
N LEU A 827 23.87 -6.11 -44.64
CA LEU A 827 22.93 -7.16 -45.06
C LEU A 827 21.86 -6.61 -46.00
N THR A 828 21.79 -7.23 -47.18
CA THR A 828 20.77 -6.99 -48.20
C THR A 828 19.80 -8.18 -48.33
N TYR A 829 20.24 -9.38 -47.94
CA TYR A 829 19.47 -10.62 -47.95
C TYR A 829 19.65 -11.38 -46.62
N LEU A 830 18.54 -11.72 -45.98
CA LEU A 830 18.50 -12.54 -44.78
C LEU A 830 17.37 -13.58 -44.89
N ASP A 831 17.73 -14.86 -44.81
CA ASP A 831 16.78 -15.98 -44.75
C ASP A 831 16.99 -16.81 -43.48
N LEU A 832 16.02 -16.71 -42.57
CA LEU A 832 15.95 -17.40 -41.28
C LEU A 832 14.85 -18.45 -41.24
N SER A 833 14.20 -18.74 -42.37
CA SER A 833 12.96 -19.53 -42.38
C SER A 833 13.16 -20.96 -41.83
N ASN A 834 12.12 -21.56 -41.25
CA ASN A 834 12.12 -22.95 -40.75
C ASN A 834 13.17 -23.21 -39.66
N ASN A 835 13.32 -22.29 -38.71
CA ASN A 835 14.16 -22.50 -37.53
C ASN A 835 13.35 -22.88 -36.27
N SER A 836 12.00 -22.75 -36.28
CA SER A 836 11.16 -23.11 -35.13
C SER A 836 10.68 -24.57 -35.05
N ILE A 837 10.99 -25.39 -36.06
CA ILE A 837 10.60 -26.82 -36.09
C ILE A 837 11.13 -27.60 -34.87
N PHE A 838 12.18 -27.09 -34.21
CA PHE A 838 12.84 -27.79 -33.10
C PHE A 838 12.79 -27.03 -31.76
N ASP A 839 12.59 -25.71 -31.73
CA ASP A 839 12.63 -24.83 -30.55
C ASP A 839 11.99 -23.45 -30.87
N THR A 840 11.47 -22.71 -29.89
CA THR A 840 10.81 -21.40 -30.11
C THR A 840 11.79 -20.25 -30.41
N PHE A 841 11.51 -19.37 -31.38
CA PHE A 841 12.29 -18.16 -31.71
C PHE A 841 11.53 -16.87 -31.31
N PRO A 842 11.65 -16.38 -30.07
CA PRO A 842 10.69 -15.44 -29.48
C PRO A 842 10.72 -14.01 -30.07
N GLU A 843 11.87 -13.55 -30.58
CA GLU A 843 12.04 -12.17 -31.04
C GLU A 843 13.11 -12.08 -32.14
N LEU A 844 12.91 -11.16 -33.10
CA LEU A 844 13.85 -10.83 -34.18
C LEU A 844 13.99 -9.31 -34.32
N ASP A 845 15.20 -8.78 -34.07
CA ASP A 845 15.53 -7.37 -34.30
C ASP A 845 16.35 -7.21 -35.59
N VAL A 846 15.77 -6.52 -36.58
CA VAL A 846 16.40 -6.18 -37.87
C VAL A 846 16.53 -4.66 -38.07
N THR A 847 16.29 -3.86 -37.04
CA THR A 847 16.17 -2.39 -37.15
C THR A 847 17.48 -1.71 -37.57
N SER A 848 18.62 -2.34 -37.33
CA SER A 848 19.95 -1.87 -37.75
C SER A 848 20.28 -2.21 -39.21
N ASN A 849 19.56 -3.16 -39.83
CA ASN A 849 19.84 -3.68 -41.18
C ASN A 849 19.05 -2.91 -42.25
N THR A 850 19.26 -1.60 -42.32
CA THR A 850 18.51 -0.68 -43.19
C THR A 850 18.69 -0.95 -44.71
N ALA A 851 19.75 -1.68 -45.08
CA ALA A 851 20.02 -2.12 -46.45
C ALA A 851 19.25 -3.36 -46.89
N LEU A 852 18.46 -4.00 -46.00
CA LEU A 852 17.71 -5.21 -46.33
C LEU A 852 16.73 -4.96 -47.48
N THR A 853 16.87 -5.78 -48.52
CA THR A 853 15.95 -5.85 -49.67
C THR A 853 15.11 -7.13 -49.65
N THR A 854 15.59 -8.18 -48.98
CA THR A 854 14.89 -9.45 -48.78
C THR A 854 15.01 -9.89 -47.33
N LEU A 855 13.86 -10.10 -46.68
CA LEU A 855 13.75 -10.72 -45.36
C LEU A 855 12.80 -11.91 -45.45
N LYS A 856 13.29 -13.09 -45.08
CA LYS A 856 12.48 -14.30 -44.93
C LYS A 856 12.63 -14.82 -43.52
N CYS A 857 11.53 -14.86 -42.79
CA CYS A 857 11.44 -15.20 -41.37
C CYS A 857 10.19 -16.06 -41.10
N SER A 858 9.87 -16.95 -42.03
CA SER A 858 8.74 -17.87 -41.95
C SER A 858 9.01 -18.99 -40.93
N ASP A 859 7.98 -19.45 -40.22
CA ASP A 859 8.07 -20.55 -39.25
C ASP A 859 9.14 -20.29 -38.16
N LEU A 860 8.98 -19.13 -37.51
CA LEU A 860 9.80 -18.67 -36.38
C LEU A 860 9.00 -18.52 -35.07
N ASP A 861 7.70 -18.77 -35.07
CA ASP A 861 6.87 -18.61 -33.87
C ASP A 861 6.85 -17.16 -33.32
N LEU A 862 7.15 -16.17 -34.18
CA LEU A 862 7.22 -14.74 -33.84
C LEU A 862 5.85 -14.18 -33.45
N THR A 863 5.79 -13.39 -32.38
CA THR A 863 4.56 -12.66 -31.97
C THR A 863 4.53 -11.21 -32.45
N ASP A 864 5.69 -10.64 -32.76
CA ASP A 864 5.86 -9.28 -33.28
C ASP A 864 7.04 -9.23 -34.27
N LEU A 865 7.00 -8.27 -35.20
CA LEU A 865 8.03 -8.05 -36.21
C LEU A 865 8.18 -6.56 -36.54
N ASN A 866 9.23 -5.93 -36.02
CA ASN A 866 9.53 -4.52 -36.28
C ASN A 866 10.41 -4.32 -37.52
N ILE A 867 9.78 -3.92 -38.62
CA ILE A 867 10.45 -3.64 -39.92
C ILE A 867 10.44 -2.15 -40.30
N SER A 868 10.18 -1.26 -39.33
CA SER A 868 9.95 0.17 -39.57
C SER A 868 11.16 0.92 -40.15
N LYS A 869 12.36 0.36 -40.03
CA LYS A 869 13.62 0.92 -40.55
C LYS A 869 14.10 0.27 -41.84
N ASN A 870 13.51 -0.85 -42.24
CA ASN A 870 13.93 -1.65 -43.41
C ASN A 870 13.18 -1.19 -44.68
N LEU A 871 13.24 0.10 -44.99
CA LEU A 871 12.43 0.72 -46.05
C LEU A 871 12.80 0.25 -47.47
N SER A 872 13.96 -0.39 -47.63
CA SER A 872 14.46 -0.94 -48.88
C SER A 872 13.88 -2.32 -49.24
N LEU A 873 13.03 -2.91 -48.37
CA LEU A 873 12.47 -4.24 -48.58
C LEU A 873 11.65 -4.31 -49.88
N THR A 874 12.00 -5.28 -50.71
CA THR A 874 11.26 -5.71 -51.90
C THR A 874 10.50 -7.01 -51.66
N THR A 875 11.05 -7.87 -50.78
CA THR A 875 10.50 -9.18 -50.40
C THR A 875 10.42 -9.31 -48.89
N LEU A 876 9.24 -9.65 -48.37
CA LEU A 876 8.99 -10.00 -46.97
C LEU A 876 8.18 -11.29 -46.90
N PHE A 877 8.78 -12.37 -46.39
CA PHE A 877 8.06 -13.61 -46.06
C PHE A 877 8.11 -13.82 -44.55
N CYS A 878 6.96 -13.72 -43.90
CA CYS A 878 6.78 -13.84 -42.46
C CYS A 878 5.58 -14.74 -42.11
N ASP A 879 5.26 -15.68 -42.99
CA ASP A 879 4.18 -16.65 -42.82
C ASP A 879 4.47 -17.69 -41.73
N HIS A 880 3.42 -18.37 -41.25
CA HIS A 880 3.51 -19.40 -40.19
C HIS A 880 4.14 -18.86 -38.89
N ASN A 881 3.64 -17.72 -38.43
CA ASN A 881 4.03 -17.09 -37.16
C ASN A 881 2.77 -16.80 -36.30
N LYS A 882 2.92 -16.03 -35.23
CA LYS A 882 1.85 -15.59 -34.32
C LYS A 882 1.69 -14.07 -34.33
N ILE A 883 2.03 -13.42 -35.45
CA ILE A 883 1.99 -11.96 -35.59
C ILE A 883 0.54 -11.51 -35.70
N GLU A 884 0.17 -10.49 -34.94
CA GLU A 884 -1.20 -9.96 -34.89
C GLU A 884 -1.42 -8.70 -35.74
N TYR A 885 -0.34 -8.01 -36.10
CA TYR A 885 -0.38 -6.75 -36.85
C TYR A 885 0.84 -6.60 -37.76
N ILE A 886 0.62 -6.17 -39.00
CA ILE A 886 1.70 -5.79 -39.92
C ILE A 886 1.32 -4.50 -40.66
N ASP A 887 2.24 -3.54 -40.66
CA ASP A 887 2.15 -2.31 -41.45
C ASP A 887 3.36 -2.15 -42.35
N VAL A 888 3.11 -2.25 -43.65
CA VAL A 888 4.09 -2.08 -44.72
C VAL A 888 3.81 -0.85 -45.59
N SER A 889 2.99 0.09 -45.11
CA SER A 889 2.61 1.30 -45.85
C SER A 889 3.79 2.19 -46.25
N LYS A 890 4.91 2.11 -45.53
CA LYS A 890 6.13 2.87 -45.84
C LYS A 890 7.09 2.12 -46.78
N HIS A 891 6.86 0.84 -47.04
CA HIS A 891 7.73 -0.03 -47.85
C HIS A 891 7.35 0.06 -49.32
N THR A 892 7.62 1.22 -49.93
CA THR A 892 7.22 1.56 -51.31
C THR A 892 7.87 0.69 -52.40
N ALA A 893 8.92 -0.07 -52.08
CA ALA A 893 9.56 -1.01 -53.00
C ALA A 893 9.03 -2.45 -52.89
N LEU A 894 8.16 -2.75 -51.91
CA LEU A 894 7.70 -4.09 -51.59
C LEU A 894 6.81 -4.63 -52.71
N ASN A 895 7.22 -5.76 -53.31
CA ASN A 895 6.51 -6.43 -54.39
C ASN A 895 6.28 -7.93 -54.14
N LYS A 896 6.81 -8.50 -53.06
CA LYS A 896 6.53 -9.86 -52.60
C LYS A 896 6.23 -9.84 -51.11
N LEU A 897 5.03 -10.28 -50.73
CA LEU A 897 4.59 -10.33 -49.34
C LEU A 897 3.82 -11.61 -49.04
N ASP A 898 4.42 -12.50 -48.26
CA ASP A 898 3.72 -13.64 -47.66
C ASP A 898 3.61 -13.42 -46.16
N CYS A 899 2.40 -13.19 -45.69
CA CYS A 899 2.06 -13.08 -44.26
C CYS A 899 0.91 -14.02 -43.91
N SER A 900 0.78 -15.12 -44.65
CA SER A 900 -0.23 -16.14 -44.38
C SER A 900 0.02 -16.89 -43.07
N SER A 901 -0.98 -17.60 -42.55
CA SER A 901 -0.86 -18.42 -41.33
C SER A 901 -0.31 -17.65 -40.13
N ASN A 902 -0.94 -16.52 -39.82
CA ASN A 902 -0.63 -15.66 -38.67
C ASN A 902 -1.92 -15.40 -37.85
N LEU A 903 -1.85 -14.50 -36.87
CA LEU A 903 -3.00 -14.06 -36.07
C LEU A 903 -3.46 -12.65 -36.46
N LEU A 904 -3.16 -12.20 -37.69
CA LEU A 904 -3.38 -10.82 -38.09
C LEU A 904 -4.85 -10.44 -37.94
N TRP A 905 -5.12 -9.35 -37.23
CA TRP A 905 -6.43 -8.69 -37.26
C TRP A 905 -6.44 -7.49 -38.22
N TYR A 906 -5.26 -6.97 -38.57
CA TYR A 906 -5.07 -5.86 -39.49
C TYR A 906 -3.79 -5.98 -40.31
N LEU A 907 -3.88 -5.61 -41.58
CA LEU A 907 -2.77 -5.52 -42.52
C LEU A 907 -2.85 -4.20 -43.30
N ASN A 908 -1.85 -3.35 -43.15
CA ASN A 908 -1.72 -2.14 -43.97
C ASN A 908 -0.73 -2.36 -45.11
N LEU A 909 -1.27 -2.63 -46.30
CA LEU A 909 -0.52 -2.81 -47.53
C LEU A 909 -0.55 -1.55 -48.42
N LYS A 910 -1.08 -0.41 -47.96
CA LYS A 910 -1.21 0.82 -48.75
C LYS A 910 0.13 1.54 -48.92
N ASN A 911 1.00 0.98 -49.76
CA ASN A 911 2.39 1.38 -49.93
C ASN A 911 2.68 2.06 -51.28
N GLY A 912 1.66 2.32 -52.09
CA GLY A 912 1.78 2.89 -53.43
C GLY A 912 2.27 1.92 -54.50
N ASN A 913 2.56 0.65 -54.17
CA ASN A 913 3.16 -0.33 -55.06
C ASN A 913 2.31 -1.59 -55.27
N ASN A 914 1.05 -1.58 -54.84
CA ASN A 914 0.16 -2.74 -54.90
C ASN A 914 0.08 -3.37 -56.29
N LYS A 915 -0.03 -2.58 -57.37
CA LYS A 915 -0.15 -3.13 -58.74
C LYS A 915 1.04 -3.98 -59.19
N ASN A 916 2.20 -3.83 -58.55
CA ASN A 916 3.42 -4.57 -58.86
C ASN A 916 3.63 -5.79 -57.94
N LEU A 917 2.65 -6.12 -57.08
CA LEU A 917 2.72 -7.28 -56.21
C LEU A 917 2.72 -8.58 -57.02
N ASP A 918 3.77 -9.40 -56.85
CA ASP A 918 3.89 -10.73 -57.43
C ASP A 918 2.95 -11.70 -56.71
N LEU A 919 1.84 -12.03 -57.37
CA LEU A 919 0.80 -12.89 -56.84
C LEU A 919 1.20 -14.37 -56.79
N SER A 920 2.30 -14.78 -57.43
CA SER A 920 2.81 -16.15 -57.28
C SER A 920 3.48 -16.36 -55.91
N SER A 921 4.02 -15.28 -55.34
CA SER A 921 4.81 -15.29 -54.11
C SER A 921 4.17 -14.50 -52.95
N SER A 922 2.93 -14.02 -53.12
CA SER A 922 2.23 -13.24 -52.09
C SER A 922 0.95 -13.93 -51.64
N ASP A 923 0.74 -14.00 -50.33
CA ASP A 923 -0.42 -14.62 -49.69
C ASP A 923 -0.70 -14.00 -48.31
N PHE A 924 -1.98 -13.79 -47.98
CA PHE A 924 -2.44 -13.21 -46.72
C PHE A 924 -3.53 -14.09 -46.06
N ARG A 925 -3.76 -15.30 -46.55
CA ARG A 925 -4.76 -16.25 -46.03
C ARG A 925 -4.39 -16.84 -44.67
N TYR A 926 -5.33 -17.56 -44.06
CA TYR A 926 -5.16 -18.19 -42.75
C TYR A 926 -4.85 -17.21 -41.62
N ASN A 927 -5.41 -16.00 -41.72
CA ASN A 927 -5.47 -14.99 -40.67
C ASN A 927 -6.94 -14.82 -40.24
N TYR A 928 -7.44 -15.72 -39.40
CA TYR A 928 -8.89 -15.80 -39.13
C TYR A 928 -9.49 -14.55 -38.46
N ASN A 929 -8.66 -13.74 -37.80
CA ASN A 929 -9.06 -12.49 -37.18
C ASN A 929 -9.03 -11.28 -38.14
N LEU A 930 -8.51 -11.45 -39.37
CA LEU A 930 -8.29 -10.37 -40.31
C LEU A 930 -9.62 -9.91 -40.89
N ALA A 931 -10.07 -8.72 -40.50
CA ALA A 931 -11.32 -8.14 -40.99
C ALA A 931 -11.09 -7.15 -42.14
N CYS A 932 -9.95 -6.46 -42.15
CA CYS A 932 -9.64 -5.44 -43.15
C CYS A 932 -8.19 -5.50 -43.61
N ILE A 933 -8.00 -5.39 -44.93
CA ILE A 933 -6.71 -5.23 -45.58
C ILE A 933 -6.71 -3.86 -46.26
N GLN A 934 -5.88 -2.95 -45.77
CA GLN A 934 -5.78 -1.62 -46.35
C GLN A 934 -4.88 -1.66 -47.58
N VAL A 935 -5.37 -1.16 -48.72
CA VAL A 935 -4.70 -1.24 -50.02
C VAL A 935 -4.72 0.11 -50.73
N ASP A 936 -3.93 0.24 -51.79
CA ASP A 936 -3.86 1.46 -52.62
C ASP A 936 -5.14 1.71 -53.43
N ASP A 937 -5.73 0.63 -53.95
CA ASP A 937 -6.92 0.65 -54.82
C ASP A 937 -7.77 -0.60 -54.51
N ALA A 938 -8.87 -0.40 -53.77
CA ALA A 938 -9.70 -1.50 -53.28
C ALA A 938 -10.38 -2.27 -54.42
N ALA A 939 -10.75 -1.58 -55.51
CA ALA A 939 -11.40 -2.21 -56.66
C ALA A 939 -10.42 -3.13 -57.41
N TYR A 940 -9.19 -2.66 -57.62
CA TYR A 940 -8.11 -3.46 -58.20
C TYR A 940 -7.82 -4.71 -57.36
N SER A 941 -7.60 -4.55 -56.05
CA SER A 941 -7.30 -5.67 -55.16
C SER A 941 -8.46 -6.66 -55.06
N THR A 942 -9.71 -6.19 -55.01
CA THR A 942 -10.87 -7.08 -55.02
C THR A 942 -10.97 -7.92 -56.29
N THR A 943 -10.64 -7.33 -57.44
CA THR A 943 -10.67 -8.02 -58.73
C THR A 943 -9.53 -9.04 -58.88
N ASN A 944 -8.31 -8.65 -58.50
CA ASN A 944 -7.11 -9.42 -58.83
C ASN A 944 -6.58 -10.31 -57.69
N TRP A 945 -6.92 -10.00 -56.43
CA TRP A 945 -6.36 -10.66 -55.25
C TRP A 945 -7.40 -11.39 -54.39
N SER A 946 -8.61 -11.57 -54.91
CA SER A 946 -9.72 -12.20 -54.17
C SER A 946 -9.35 -13.58 -53.58
N SER A 947 -8.47 -14.33 -54.25
CA SER A 947 -7.97 -15.63 -53.81
C SER A 947 -6.85 -15.58 -52.76
N LYS A 948 -6.43 -14.38 -52.31
CA LYS A 948 -5.27 -14.17 -51.42
C LYS A 948 -5.64 -13.75 -49.99
N LYS A 949 -6.93 -13.79 -49.64
CA LYS A 949 -7.44 -13.44 -48.30
C LYS A 949 -8.59 -14.39 -47.89
N GLU A 950 -8.96 -14.34 -46.61
CA GLU A 950 -10.16 -15.00 -46.11
C GLU A 950 -11.46 -14.32 -46.61
N THR A 951 -12.58 -15.03 -46.47
CA THR A 951 -13.92 -14.48 -46.78
C THR A 951 -14.36 -13.40 -45.79
N SER A 952 -13.86 -13.43 -44.55
CA SER A 952 -14.10 -12.43 -43.50
C SER A 952 -13.35 -11.10 -43.72
N ALA A 953 -12.25 -11.12 -44.46
CA ALA A 953 -11.43 -9.93 -44.72
C ALA A 953 -11.95 -9.15 -45.92
N ASN A 954 -11.87 -7.81 -45.92
CA ASN A 954 -12.19 -6.98 -47.08
C ASN A 954 -11.02 -6.07 -47.46
N PHE A 955 -10.82 -5.85 -48.76
CA PHE A 955 -9.87 -4.84 -49.26
C PHE A 955 -10.52 -3.47 -49.23
N ASN A 956 -9.87 -2.49 -48.59
CA ASN A 956 -10.37 -1.12 -48.51
C ASN A 956 -9.24 -0.11 -48.71
N GLU A 957 -9.53 1.03 -49.34
CA GLU A 957 -8.55 2.13 -49.44
C GLU A 957 -8.35 2.84 -48.10
N VAL A 958 -9.39 2.80 -47.27
CA VAL A 958 -9.43 3.23 -45.88
C VAL A 958 -10.16 2.14 -45.12
N CYS A 959 -9.47 1.43 -44.24
CA CYS A 959 -10.15 0.63 -43.24
C CYS A 959 -10.81 1.61 -42.26
N ASN A 960 -12.11 1.83 -42.39
CA ASN A 960 -12.86 2.56 -41.37
C ASN A 960 -12.88 1.68 -40.13
N GLU A 961 -11.90 1.86 -39.25
CA GLU A 961 -11.96 1.32 -37.91
C GLU A 961 -13.19 1.95 -37.24
N ASN A 962 -14.21 1.14 -36.95
CA ASN A 962 -15.18 1.55 -35.95
C ASN A 962 -14.42 1.65 -34.65
N TYR A 963 -14.37 2.86 -34.09
CA TYR A 963 -13.79 3.10 -32.79
C TYR A 963 -14.89 3.16 -31.76
N THR A 964 -14.64 2.54 -30.62
CA THR A 964 -15.38 2.75 -29.39
C THR A 964 -14.76 3.94 -28.69
N LEU A 965 -15.58 4.94 -28.38
CA LEU A 965 -15.14 6.12 -27.63
C LEU A 965 -14.88 5.75 -26.17
N ILE A 966 -13.73 6.20 -25.65
CA ILE A 966 -13.29 6.02 -24.27
C ILE A 966 -12.99 7.42 -23.70
N PRO A 967 -14.02 8.20 -23.34
CA PRO A 967 -13.84 9.61 -22.97
C PRO A 967 -13.08 9.81 -21.64
N ASP A 968 -13.06 8.81 -20.76
CA ASP A 968 -12.32 8.84 -19.51
C ASP A 968 -10.86 8.42 -19.74
N ILE A 969 -9.94 9.37 -19.55
CA ILE A 969 -8.50 9.15 -19.74
C ILE A 969 -7.93 8.09 -18.79
N ASN A 970 -8.50 7.92 -17.60
CA ASN A 970 -8.03 6.90 -16.66
C ASN A 970 -8.51 5.50 -17.09
N PHE A 971 -9.70 5.39 -17.69
CA PHE A 971 -10.16 4.16 -18.31
C PHE A 971 -9.23 3.76 -19.46
N GLU A 972 -8.92 4.69 -20.38
CA GLU A 972 -8.02 4.42 -21.51
C GLU A 972 -6.59 4.07 -21.06
N LYS A 973 -6.02 4.82 -20.12
CA LYS A 973 -4.72 4.48 -19.52
C LYS A 973 -4.70 3.09 -18.90
N LYS A 974 -5.81 2.67 -18.29
CA LYS A 974 -5.95 1.32 -17.75
C LYS A 974 -5.97 0.28 -18.87
N LEU A 975 -6.65 0.53 -20.00
CA LEU A 975 -6.62 -0.34 -21.17
C LEU A 975 -5.22 -0.46 -21.79
N ILE A 976 -4.48 0.64 -21.89
CA ILE A 976 -3.08 0.66 -22.35
C ILE A 976 -2.19 -0.16 -21.39
N ALA A 977 -2.35 0.04 -20.07
CA ALA A 977 -1.59 -0.73 -19.06
C ALA A 977 -1.89 -2.23 -19.11
N LEU A 978 -3.11 -2.61 -19.52
CA LEU A 978 -3.54 -3.99 -19.74
C LEU A 978 -3.11 -4.55 -21.11
N LYS A 979 -2.44 -3.75 -21.96
CA LYS A 979 -2.07 -4.06 -23.35
C LYS A 979 -3.28 -4.36 -24.25
N ILE A 980 -4.47 -3.90 -23.87
CA ILE A 980 -5.68 -3.97 -24.69
C ILE A 980 -5.68 -2.83 -25.72
N ASP A 981 -5.10 -1.70 -25.34
CA ASP A 981 -4.90 -0.55 -26.21
C ASP A 981 -3.41 -0.23 -26.40
N ALA A 982 -3.08 0.55 -27.43
CA ALA A 982 -1.70 0.91 -27.76
C ALA A 982 -1.59 2.40 -28.13
N GLY A 983 -0.53 3.05 -27.66
CA GLY A 983 -0.24 4.45 -27.93
C GLY A 983 -0.46 5.35 -26.71
N GLU A 984 -0.54 6.66 -26.97
CA GLU A 984 -0.97 7.64 -25.97
C GLU A 984 -2.50 7.64 -25.87
N PRO A 985 -3.09 7.97 -24.71
CA PRO A 985 -4.55 8.08 -24.57
C PRO A 985 -5.12 9.10 -25.57
N ASP A 986 -5.81 8.62 -26.61
CA ASP A 986 -6.38 9.42 -27.70
C ASP A 986 -7.93 9.49 -27.67
N GLY A 987 -8.54 8.91 -26.62
CA GLY A 987 -9.95 8.94 -26.29
C GLY A 987 -10.78 7.88 -27.03
N ARG A 988 -10.14 6.89 -27.66
CA ARG A 988 -10.83 5.91 -28.50
C ARG A 988 -10.02 4.63 -28.67
N ILE A 989 -10.72 3.52 -28.87
CA ILE A 989 -10.10 2.22 -29.11
C ILE A 989 -10.80 1.53 -30.29
N PRO A 990 -10.07 0.84 -31.20
CA PRO A 990 -10.71 0.06 -32.25
C PRO A 990 -11.70 -0.96 -31.65
N THR A 991 -12.98 -0.90 -32.01
CA THR A 991 -14.04 -1.75 -31.44
C THR A 991 -13.75 -3.24 -31.66
N SER A 992 -13.08 -3.58 -32.76
CA SER A 992 -12.63 -4.95 -33.04
C SER A 992 -11.70 -5.50 -31.95
N ARG A 993 -10.87 -4.69 -31.30
CA ARG A 993 -9.92 -5.10 -30.24
C ARG A 993 -10.60 -5.50 -28.93
N ILE A 994 -11.78 -4.98 -28.66
CA ILE A 994 -12.48 -5.16 -27.37
C ILE A 994 -13.64 -6.14 -27.45
N SER A 995 -14.19 -6.36 -28.65
CA SER A 995 -15.41 -7.16 -28.86
C SER A 995 -15.31 -8.62 -28.42
N PHE A 996 -14.10 -9.20 -28.38
CA PHE A 996 -13.82 -10.59 -27.99
C PHE A 996 -13.35 -10.75 -26.53
N ILE A 997 -13.15 -9.66 -25.78
CA ILE A 997 -12.64 -9.72 -24.41
C ILE A 997 -13.72 -10.26 -23.47
N THR A 998 -13.39 -11.33 -22.74
CA THR A 998 -14.33 -12.04 -21.86
C THR A 998 -14.17 -11.69 -20.38
N PHE A 999 -13.03 -11.13 -19.99
CA PHE A 999 -12.73 -10.70 -18.62
C PHE A 999 -11.92 -9.39 -18.64
N ILE A 1000 -12.28 -8.45 -17.76
CA ILE A 1000 -11.49 -7.24 -17.55
C ILE A 1000 -11.52 -6.78 -16.09
N ASN A 1001 -10.37 -6.33 -15.59
CA ASN A 1001 -10.23 -5.73 -14.26
C ASN A 1001 -9.76 -4.26 -14.35
N LEU A 1002 -10.70 -3.37 -14.08
CA LEU A 1002 -10.58 -1.91 -14.09
C LEU A 1002 -10.52 -1.31 -12.68
N SER A 1003 -10.28 -2.13 -11.65
CA SER A 1003 -10.29 -1.69 -10.26
C SER A 1003 -9.10 -0.79 -9.90
N ASN A 1004 -9.30 0.11 -8.93
CA ASN A 1004 -8.30 1.05 -8.40
C ASN A 1004 -7.63 1.91 -9.48
N ALA A 1005 -8.42 2.51 -10.38
CA ALA A 1005 -7.91 3.30 -11.48
C ALA A 1005 -8.41 4.76 -11.48
N SER A 1006 -9.19 5.17 -10.47
CA SER A 1006 -9.82 6.50 -10.40
C SER A 1006 -10.67 6.82 -11.64
N ILE A 1007 -11.36 5.80 -12.17
CA ILE A 1007 -12.25 5.95 -13.33
C ILE A 1007 -13.55 6.61 -12.88
N THR A 1008 -14.01 7.61 -13.63
CA THR A 1008 -15.24 8.37 -13.37
C THR A 1008 -16.34 8.07 -14.38
N ASP A 1009 -15.97 7.71 -15.61
CA ASP A 1009 -16.89 7.37 -16.71
C ASP A 1009 -16.43 6.08 -17.43
N LEU A 1010 -17.33 5.11 -17.55
CA LEU A 1010 -17.10 3.83 -18.25
C LEU A 1010 -17.76 3.77 -19.64
N THR A 1011 -18.09 4.91 -20.23
CA THR A 1011 -18.55 4.98 -21.61
C THR A 1011 -17.59 4.22 -22.54
N GLY A 1012 -18.14 3.35 -23.38
CA GLY A 1012 -17.40 2.44 -24.26
C GLY A 1012 -17.42 0.98 -23.78
N ILE A 1013 -17.64 0.72 -22.47
CA ILE A 1013 -17.73 -0.65 -21.95
C ILE A 1013 -18.82 -1.49 -22.61
N GLN A 1014 -19.84 -0.84 -23.19
CA GLN A 1014 -20.95 -1.51 -23.89
C GLN A 1014 -20.49 -2.31 -25.11
N ASP A 1015 -19.36 -1.93 -25.72
CA ASP A 1015 -18.86 -2.58 -26.92
C ASP A 1015 -17.95 -3.79 -26.62
N PHE A 1016 -17.69 -4.09 -25.33
CA PHE A 1016 -17.12 -5.35 -24.86
C PHE A 1016 -18.20 -6.45 -24.87
N THR A 1017 -18.68 -6.81 -26.05
CA THR A 1017 -19.87 -7.64 -26.23
C THR A 1017 -19.73 -9.08 -25.72
N SER A 1018 -18.50 -9.59 -25.64
CA SER A 1018 -18.20 -10.94 -25.14
C SER A 1018 -17.92 -10.99 -23.62
N LEU A 1019 -18.08 -9.86 -22.91
CA LEU A 1019 -17.66 -9.75 -21.51
C LEU A 1019 -18.53 -10.61 -20.59
N THR A 1020 -17.90 -11.57 -19.92
CA THR A 1020 -18.51 -12.47 -18.94
C THR A 1020 -18.20 -12.07 -17.51
N SER A 1021 -17.10 -11.34 -17.28
CA SER A 1021 -16.74 -10.86 -15.96
C SER A 1021 -16.11 -9.48 -16.00
N LEU A 1022 -16.64 -8.57 -15.18
CA LEU A 1022 -16.19 -7.18 -15.05
C LEU A 1022 -15.91 -6.87 -13.58
N SER A 1023 -14.66 -6.51 -13.28
CA SER A 1023 -14.28 -5.95 -11.98
C SER A 1023 -13.92 -4.48 -12.15
N CYS A 1024 -14.61 -3.60 -11.44
CA CYS A 1024 -14.40 -2.15 -11.46
C CYS A 1024 -14.60 -1.55 -10.06
N GLU A 1025 -13.97 -2.19 -9.07
CA GLU A 1025 -14.04 -1.82 -7.66
C GLU A 1025 -13.11 -0.65 -7.34
N SER A 1026 -13.44 0.14 -6.30
CA SER A 1026 -12.60 1.27 -5.83
C SER A 1026 -12.30 2.29 -6.93
N ASN A 1027 -13.37 2.80 -7.53
CA ASN A 1027 -13.34 3.88 -8.53
C ASN A 1027 -14.31 4.99 -8.12
N GLU A 1028 -14.58 5.94 -9.01
CA GLU A 1028 -15.41 7.11 -8.74
C GLU A 1028 -16.68 7.16 -9.61
N LEU A 1029 -17.17 5.99 -10.03
CA LEU A 1029 -18.31 5.89 -10.94
C LEU A 1029 -19.60 6.37 -10.28
N THR A 1030 -20.31 7.30 -10.94
CA THR A 1030 -21.64 7.77 -10.51
C THR A 1030 -22.78 7.09 -11.27
N ALA A 1031 -22.49 6.58 -12.46
CA ALA A 1031 -23.38 5.77 -13.29
C ALA A 1031 -22.57 4.77 -14.13
N ILE A 1032 -23.24 3.72 -14.60
CA ILE A 1032 -22.68 2.74 -15.53
C ILE A 1032 -23.79 2.22 -16.45
N ASN A 1033 -23.50 2.05 -17.73
CA ASN A 1033 -24.43 1.47 -18.69
C ASN A 1033 -23.86 0.12 -19.19
N LEU A 1034 -24.55 -0.97 -18.85
CA LEU A 1034 -24.18 -2.35 -19.17
C LEU A 1034 -25.16 -3.04 -20.14
N SER A 1035 -26.00 -2.25 -20.82
CA SER A 1035 -27.14 -2.75 -21.61
C SER A 1035 -26.77 -3.74 -22.72
N LYS A 1036 -25.57 -3.62 -23.31
CA LYS A 1036 -25.07 -4.53 -24.36
C LYS A 1036 -24.24 -5.71 -23.83
N ASN A 1037 -23.82 -5.69 -22.57
CA ASN A 1037 -22.97 -6.72 -21.98
C ASN A 1037 -23.83 -7.90 -21.46
N VAL A 1038 -24.63 -8.49 -22.35
CA VAL A 1038 -25.65 -9.51 -22.03
C VAL A 1038 -25.06 -10.83 -21.53
N ALA A 1039 -23.78 -11.08 -21.80
CA ALA A 1039 -23.05 -12.27 -21.39
C ALA A 1039 -22.48 -12.20 -19.95
N LEU A 1040 -22.63 -11.07 -19.24
CA LEU A 1040 -22.07 -10.88 -17.90
C LEU A 1040 -22.62 -11.90 -16.89
N VAL A 1041 -21.70 -12.61 -16.25
CA VAL A 1041 -21.92 -13.61 -15.19
C VAL A 1041 -21.48 -13.06 -13.83
N ASP A 1042 -20.34 -12.36 -13.78
CA ASP A 1042 -19.78 -11.81 -12.55
C ASP A 1042 -19.52 -10.30 -12.67
N LEU A 1043 -20.14 -9.51 -11.79
CA LEU A 1043 -20.02 -8.06 -11.79
C LEU A 1043 -19.58 -7.55 -10.42
N MET A 1044 -18.43 -6.86 -10.36
CA MET A 1044 -17.87 -6.28 -9.14
C MET A 1044 -17.72 -4.77 -9.28
N LEU A 1045 -18.45 -4.03 -8.45
CA LEU A 1045 -18.63 -2.57 -8.46
C LEU A 1045 -18.52 -1.97 -7.05
N ASN A 1046 -17.91 -2.69 -6.10
CA ASN A 1046 -17.75 -2.23 -4.73
C ASN A 1046 -16.98 -0.90 -4.66
N ASN A 1047 -17.27 -0.07 -3.67
CA ASN A 1047 -16.55 1.19 -3.40
C ASN A 1047 -16.55 2.12 -4.63
N ASN A 1048 -17.73 2.61 -4.99
CA ASN A 1048 -17.98 3.59 -6.05
C ASN A 1048 -19.01 4.63 -5.55
N LYS A 1049 -19.54 5.48 -6.43
CA LYS A 1049 -20.51 6.55 -6.12
C LYS A 1049 -21.85 6.33 -6.83
N LEU A 1050 -22.20 5.07 -7.14
CA LEU A 1050 -23.41 4.74 -7.92
C LEU A 1050 -24.67 5.06 -7.11
N THR A 1051 -25.60 5.80 -7.71
CA THR A 1051 -26.91 6.12 -7.12
C THR A 1051 -28.04 5.25 -7.68
N SER A 1052 -27.84 4.69 -8.86
CA SER A 1052 -28.73 3.72 -9.51
C SER A 1052 -27.93 2.83 -10.49
N ILE A 1053 -28.52 1.70 -10.88
CA ILE A 1053 -27.98 0.81 -11.90
C ILE A 1053 -29.12 0.06 -12.61
N ASP A 1054 -29.04 -0.09 -13.93
CA ASP A 1054 -29.95 -0.93 -14.71
C ASP A 1054 -29.26 -2.25 -15.08
N LEU A 1055 -29.83 -3.35 -14.59
CA LEU A 1055 -29.34 -4.72 -14.81
C LEU A 1055 -30.33 -5.59 -15.61
N SER A 1056 -31.37 -4.98 -16.20
CA SER A 1056 -32.48 -5.68 -16.86
C SER A 1056 -32.05 -6.59 -18.02
N ASN A 1057 -30.96 -6.24 -18.71
CA ASN A 1057 -30.40 -7.01 -19.83
C ASN A 1057 -29.36 -8.06 -19.42
N ASN A 1058 -28.80 -7.99 -18.21
CA ASN A 1058 -27.70 -8.86 -17.76
C ASN A 1058 -28.23 -10.16 -17.11
N LYS A 1059 -29.05 -10.91 -17.86
CA LYS A 1059 -29.79 -12.09 -17.37
C LYS A 1059 -28.89 -13.28 -16.99
N ALA A 1060 -27.64 -13.29 -17.45
CA ALA A 1060 -26.66 -14.32 -17.15
C ALA A 1060 -25.97 -14.15 -15.77
N LEU A 1061 -26.21 -13.02 -15.07
CA LEU A 1061 -25.55 -12.71 -13.80
C LEU A 1061 -25.80 -13.78 -12.74
N LYS A 1062 -24.70 -14.26 -12.14
CA LYS A 1062 -24.64 -15.18 -11.00
C LYS A 1062 -24.07 -14.51 -9.76
N THR A 1063 -23.16 -13.56 -9.92
CA THR A 1063 -22.55 -12.82 -8.81
C THR A 1063 -22.66 -11.32 -9.05
N LEU A 1064 -23.20 -10.60 -8.07
CA LEU A 1064 -23.22 -9.14 -8.05
C LEU A 1064 -22.61 -8.63 -6.75
N ARG A 1065 -21.52 -7.87 -6.86
CA ARG A 1065 -20.92 -7.13 -5.75
C ARG A 1065 -21.02 -5.64 -6.03
N ILE A 1066 -21.78 -4.92 -5.22
CA ILE A 1066 -22.08 -3.49 -5.38
C ILE A 1066 -22.17 -2.79 -4.02
N SER A 1067 -21.38 -3.27 -3.06
CA SER A 1067 -21.30 -2.71 -1.71
C SER A 1067 -20.58 -1.35 -1.71
N GLU A 1068 -20.78 -0.53 -0.68
CA GLU A 1068 -20.13 0.79 -0.54
C GLU A 1068 -20.41 1.70 -1.74
N ASN A 1069 -21.70 1.97 -1.96
CA ASN A 1069 -22.22 2.88 -2.98
C ASN A 1069 -23.36 3.73 -2.38
N GLU A 1070 -24.09 4.47 -3.21
CA GLU A 1070 -25.18 5.35 -2.79
C GLU A 1070 -26.57 4.92 -3.29
N LEU A 1071 -26.75 3.61 -3.56
CA LEU A 1071 -28.01 3.08 -4.11
C LEU A 1071 -29.16 3.23 -3.12
N ILE A 1072 -30.29 3.78 -3.57
CA ILE A 1072 -31.54 3.87 -2.79
C ILE A 1072 -32.48 2.69 -3.09
N SER A 1073 -32.39 2.14 -4.30
CA SER A 1073 -33.14 0.98 -4.75
C SER A 1073 -32.27 0.11 -5.67
N LEU A 1074 -32.54 -1.19 -5.69
CA LEU A 1074 -31.86 -2.15 -6.56
C LEU A 1074 -32.89 -3.12 -7.14
N ASP A 1075 -33.14 -3.02 -8.45
CA ASP A 1075 -33.99 -3.98 -9.18
C ASP A 1075 -33.13 -5.10 -9.76
N ILE A 1076 -33.34 -6.31 -9.25
CA ILE A 1076 -32.68 -7.55 -9.69
C ILE A 1076 -33.69 -8.59 -10.17
N SER A 1077 -34.92 -8.17 -10.49
CA SER A 1077 -36.04 -9.05 -10.81
C SER A 1077 -35.85 -9.84 -12.11
N ASN A 1078 -34.97 -9.37 -13.01
CA ASN A 1078 -34.59 -10.04 -14.26
C ASN A 1078 -33.34 -10.92 -14.13
N ASN A 1079 -32.59 -10.83 -13.03
CA ASN A 1079 -31.34 -11.57 -12.82
C ASN A 1079 -31.62 -12.89 -12.08
N THR A 1080 -32.49 -13.74 -12.65
CA THR A 1080 -33.00 -14.95 -11.98
C THR A 1080 -31.93 -16.01 -11.69
N ASN A 1081 -30.77 -15.93 -12.36
CA ASN A 1081 -29.62 -16.81 -12.16
C ASN A 1081 -28.70 -16.38 -11.00
N LEU A 1082 -29.01 -15.27 -10.33
CA LEU A 1082 -28.19 -14.71 -9.26
C LEU A 1082 -28.07 -15.70 -8.10
N LYS A 1083 -26.83 -16.03 -7.73
CA LYS A 1083 -26.45 -16.93 -6.62
C LYS A 1083 -25.88 -16.17 -5.44
N SER A 1084 -25.20 -15.05 -5.69
CA SER A 1084 -24.58 -14.26 -4.65
C SER A 1084 -24.76 -12.77 -4.87
N LEU A 1085 -25.24 -12.08 -3.83
CA LEU A 1085 -25.50 -10.64 -3.83
C LEU A 1085 -24.82 -9.97 -2.64
N PHE A 1086 -23.96 -9.00 -2.92
CA PHE A 1086 -23.25 -8.20 -1.92
C PHE A 1086 -23.56 -6.72 -2.14
N CYS A 1087 -24.52 -6.18 -1.41
CA CYS A 1087 -24.98 -4.79 -1.51
C CYS A 1087 -24.91 -4.07 -0.15
N MET A 1088 -23.87 -4.36 0.64
CA MET A 1088 -23.66 -3.76 1.96
C MET A 1088 -23.32 -2.27 1.84
N TYR A 1089 -23.54 -1.47 2.88
CA TYR A 1089 -23.18 -0.04 2.91
C TYR A 1089 -23.74 0.74 1.70
N ASN A 1090 -25.07 0.71 1.57
CA ASN A 1090 -25.82 1.50 0.60
C ASN A 1090 -26.96 2.24 1.35
N LYS A 1091 -27.92 2.82 0.61
CA LYS A 1091 -29.10 3.51 1.16
C LYS A 1091 -30.40 2.77 0.81
N LEU A 1092 -30.34 1.45 0.61
CA LEU A 1092 -31.47 0.66 0.14
C LEU A 1092 -32.61 0.67 1.17
N THR A 1093 -33.81 1.08 0.76
CA THR A 1093 -35.00 1.04 1.63
C THR A 1093 -35.82 -0.23 1.42
N ILE A 1094 -35.72 -0.84 0.24
CA ILE A 1094 -36.43 -2.07 -0.16
C ILE A 1094 -35.47 -2.94 -0.97
N LEU A 1095 -35.53 -4.26 -0.77
CA LEU A 1095 -34.82 -5.24 -1.58
C LEU A 1095 -35.76 -6.43 -1.84
N ASP A 1096 -36.24 -6.56 -3.07
CA ASP A 1096 -37.06 -7.70 -3.51
C ASP A 1096 -36.18 -8.77 -4.17
N VAL A 1097 -36.15 -9.96 -3.55
CA VAL A 1097 -35.38 -11.12 -4.02
C VAL A 1097 -36.27 -12.32 -4.39
N ALA A 1098 -37.59 -12.14 -4.47
CA ALA A 1098 -38.55 -13.24 -4.64
C ALA A 1098 -38.34 -14.02 -5.96
N LYS A 1099 -37.83 -13.35 -7.00
CA LYS A 1099 -37.53 -13.99 -8.29
C LYS A 1099 -36.14 -14.63 -8.35
N ASN A 1100 -35.23 -14.32 -7.44
CA ASN A 1100 -33.85 -14.79 -7.42
C ASN A 1100 -33.72 -16.13 -6.67
N LYS A 1101 -34.43 -17.15 -7.13
CA LYS A 1101 -34.57 -18.45 -6.43
C LYS A 1101 -33.27 -19.24 -6.28
N SER A 1102 -32.22 -18.89 -7.03
CA SER A 1102 -30.88 -19.48 -6.91
C SER A 1102 -29.99 -18.77 -5.90
N LEU A 1103 -30.46 -17.69 -5.28
CA LEU A 1103 -29.69 -16.88 -4.34
C LEU A 1103 -29.39 -17.69 -3.08
N SER A 1104 -28.10 -17.94 -2.82
CA SER A 1104 -27.60 -18.72 -1.69
C SER A 1104 -26.66 -17.92 -0.75
N ASP A 1105 -26.11 -16.79 -1.20
CA ASP A 1105 -25.31 -15.87 -0.37
C ASP A 1105 -25.85 -14.44 -0.52
N LEU A 1106 -26.37 -13.87 0.57
CA LEU A 1106 -26.92 -12.51 0.60
C LEU A 1106 -26.24 -11.68 1.69
N ARG A 1107 -25.57 -10.60 1.29
CA ARG A 1107 -24.98 -9.62 2.22
C ARG A 1107 -25.52 -8.23 1.91
N CYS A 1108 -26.44 -7.76 2.74
CA CYS A 1108 -27.17 -6.50 2.59
C CYS A 1108 -27.09 -5.62 3.85
N SER A 1109 -26.07 -5.82 4.68
CA SER A 1109 -25.89 -5.05 5.92
C SER A 1109 -25.63 -3.56 5.69
N SER A 1110 -25.84 -2.74 6.72
CA SER A 1110 -25.64 -1.29 6.66
C SER A 1110 -26.47 -0.63 5.53
N ASN A 1111 -27.77 -0.86 5.56
CA ASN A 1111 -28.77 -0.27 4.65
C ASN A 1111 -29.94 0.32 5.46
N GLN A 1112 -31.06 0.65 4.81
CA GLN A 1112 -32.26 1.21 5.44
C GLN A 1112 -33.49 0.29 5.24
N LEU A 1113 -33.28 -1.01 5.08
CA LEU A 1113 -34.35 -1.98 4.80
C LEU A 1113 -35.30 -2.07 6.00
N THR A 1114 -36.61 -2.01 5.74
CA THR A 1114 -37.65 -2.11 6.80
C THR A 1114 -38.29 -3.50 6.90
N ASN A 1115 -38.19 -4.28 5.84
CA ASN A 1115 -38.65 -5.67 5.73
C ASN A 1115 -37.76 -6.43 4.76
N LEU A 1116 -37.68 -7.75 4.92
CA LEU A 1116 -36.94 -8.61 4.01
C LEU A 1116 -37.57 -10.01 4.01
N ASP A 1117 -38.05 -10.44 2.83
CA ASP A 1117 -38.62 -11.76 2.62
C ASP A 1117 -37.66 -12.63 1.81
N LEU A 1118 -37.17 -13.70 2.44
CA LEU A 1118 -36.19 -14.63 1.91
C LEU A 1118 -36.73 -16.05 1.80
N SER A 1119 -38.06 -16.22 1.92
CA SER A 1119 -38.72 -17.53 1.89
C SER A 1119 -38.50 -18.32 0.59
N ALA A 1120 -38.19 -17.63 -0.51
CA ALA A 1120 -37.93 -18.23 -1.81
C ALA A 1120 -36.44 -18.52 -2.09
N ASN A 1121 -35.53 -18.21 -1.15
CA ASN A 1121 -34.08 -18.20 -1.40
C ASN A 1121 -33.35 -19.22 -0.50
N PRO A 1122 -32.70 -20.27 -1.04
CA PRO A 1122 -32.04 -21.31 -0.26
C PRO A 1122 -30.66 -20.86 0.25
N LEU A 1123 -30.65 -19.99 1.26
CA LEU A 1123 -29.44 -19.33 1.77
C LEU A 1123 -28.54 -20.28 2.58
N TRP A 1124 -27.24 -20.22 2.33
CA TRP A 1124 -26.16 -20.74 3.17
C TRP A 1124 -25.43 -19.62 3.91
N THR A 1125 -25.52 -18.38 3.43
CA THR A 1125 -24.96 -17.20 4.07
C THR A 1125 -25.93 -16.04 4.01
N ILE A 1126 -26.10 -15.36 5.15
CA ILE A 1126 -26.89 -14.14 5.25
C ILE A 1126 -26.28 -13.15 6.23
N ASN A 1127 -26.07 -11.93 5.76
CA ASN A 1127 -25.77 -10.79 6.60
C ASN A 1127 -26.72 -9.63 6.27
N CYS A 1128 -27.66 -9.34 7.17
CA CYS A 1128 -28.60 -8.22 7.06
C CYS A 1128 -28.52 -7.28 8.27
N SER A 1129 -27.38 -7.30 8.97
CA SER A 1129 -27.16 -6.44 10.14
C SER A 1129 -27.19 -4.95 9.82
N LYS A 1130 -27.39 -4.09 10.82
CA LYS A 1130 -27.40 -2.61 10.63
C LYS A 1130 -28.43 -2.15 9.59
N ASN A 1131 -29.67 -2.59 9.77
CA ASN A 1131 -30.83 -2.16 8.97
C ASN A 1131 -31.96 -1.69 9.92
N ASN A 1132 -33.12 -1.34 9.36
CA ASN A 1132 -34.32 -0.95 10.11
C ASN A 1132 -35.40 -2.03 10.07
N LEU A 1133 -35.00 -3.31 9.98
CA LEU A 1133 -35.94 -4.41 9.77
C LEU A 1133 -36.92 -4.49 10.94
N SER A 1134 -38.21 -4.54 10.63
CA SER A 1134 -39.28 -4.83 11.59
C SER A 1134 -39.65 -6.31 11.61
N THR A 1135 -39.52 -6.96 10.45
CA THR A 1135 -39.78 -8.37 10.21
C THR A 1135 -38.73 -8.93 9.24
N LEU A 1136 -38.36 -10.19 9.45
CA LEU A 1136 -37.47 -10.94 8.57
C LEU A 1136 -38.07 -12.33 8.34
N ASN A 1137 -38.30 -12.72 7.09
CA ASN A 1137 -38.74 -14.07 6.76
C ASN A 1137 -37.59 -14.89 6.18
N LEU A 1138 -37.00 -15.75 7.02
CA LEU A 1138 -35.92 -16.67 6.66
C LEU A 1138 -36.43 -18.13 6.55
N LYS A 1139 -37.74 -18.36 6.52
CA LYS A 1139 -38.32 -19.70 6.42
C LYS A 1139 -38.26 -20.21 4.98
N ASN A 1140 -37.10 -20.74 4.61
CA ASN A 1140 -36.73 -21.10 3.23
C ASN A 1140 -36.34 -22.57 3.06
N GLY A 1141 -36.56 -23.40 4.09
CA GLY A 1141 -36.20 -24.81 4.12
C GLY A 1141 -34.69 -25.09 4.22
N SER A 1142 -33.85 -24.05 4.31
CA SER A 1142 -32.39 -24.16 4.23
C SER A 1142 -31.66 -23.72 5.50
N ASN A 1143 -32.40 -23.36 6.57
CA ASN A 1143 -31.81 -22.82 7.79
C ASN A 1143 -30.68 -23.68 8.36
N ARG A 1144 -30.80 -25.01 8.33
CA ARG A 1144 -29.78 -25.92 8.88
C ARG A 1144 -28.45 -25.92 8.12
N PHE A 1145 -28.40 -25.35 6.92
CA PHE A 1145 -27.18 -25.23 6.12
C PHE A 1145 -26.40 -23.94 6.40
N ILE A 1146 -26.95 -23.01 7.18
CA ILE A 1146 -26.27 -21.78 7.58
C ILE A 1146 -25.41 -22.07 8.81
N THR A 1147 -24.09 -21.92 8.68
CA THR A 1147 -23.13 -22.10 9.77
C THR A 1147 -23.27 -21.02 10.84
N ASN A 1148 -23.10 -21.40 12.11
CA ASN A 1148 -23.21 -20.49 13.25
C ASN A 1148 -21.90 -19.71 13.51
N ASP A 1149 -21.52 -18.88 12.56
CA ASP A 1149 -20.41 -17.94 12.70
C ASP A 1149 -20.85 -16.56 12.21
N ILE A 1150 -20.19 -15.51 12.69
CA ILE A 1150 -20.58 -14.12 12.40
C ILE A 1150 -20.40 -13.74 10.92
N ILE A 1151 -19.64 -14.54 10.16
CA ILE A 1151 -19.40 -14.34 8.72
C ILE A 1151 -20.57 -14.90 7.92
N SER A 1152 -21.10 -16.06 8.33
CA SER A 1152 -22.16 -16.79 7.66
C SER A 1152 -23.57 -16.35 8.07
N LEU A 1153 -23.77 -15.89 9.31
CA LEU A 1153 -25.06 -15.46 9.82
C LEU A 1153 -24.92 -14.22 10.70
N ASN A 1154 -25.46 -13.10 10.25
CA ASN A 1154 -25.55 -11.90 11.08
C ASN A 1154 -26.85 -11.12 10.83
N LEU A 1155 -27.70 -11.09 11.84
CA LEU A 1155 -29.02 -10.44 11.86
C LEU A 1155 -29.09 -9.32 12.92
N THR A 1156 -27.97 -8.95 13.54
CA THR A 1156 -27.92 -7.99 14.66
C THR A 1156 -28.01 -6.54 14.20
N GLU A 1157 -28.17 -5.61 15.14
CA GLU A 1157 -28.24 -4.17 14.86
C GLU A 1157 -29.45 -3.80 13.97
N ASN A 1158 -30.57 -4.46 14.17
CA ASN A 1158 -31.90 -4.13 13.66
C ASN A 1158 -32.84 -3.78 14.82
N PRO A 1159 -32.81 -2.54 15.35
CA PRO A 1159 -33.49 -2.19 16.60
C PRO A 1159 -35.01 -2.42 16.61
N LEU A 1160 -35.64 -2.45 15.43
CA LEU A 1160 -37.08 -2.64 15.25
C LEU A 1160 -37.48 -4.11 15.05
N LEU A 1161 -36.51 -5.03 14.94
CA LEU A 1161 -36.76 -6.41 14.57
C LEU A 1161 -37.33 -7.16 15.77
N LYS A 1162 -38.61 -7.52 15.69
CA LYS A 1162 -39.30 -8.25 16.77
C LYS A 1162 -39.39 -9.74 16.50
N CYS A 1163 -39.47 -10.13 15.24
CA CYS A 1163 -39.65 -11.53 14.88
C CYS A 1163 -38.88 -11.89 13.61
N ILE A 1164 -38.25 -13.05 13.67
CA ILE A 1164 -37.54 -13.70 12.57
C ILE A 1164 -38.25 -15.02 12.29
N GLN A 1165 -38.87 -15.12 11.12
CA GLN A 1165 -39.57 -16.33 10.72
C GLN A 1165 -38.54 -17.34 10.23
N VAL A 1166 -38.51 -18.54 10.81
CA VAL A 1166 -37.52 -19.60 10.55
C VAL A 1166 -38.20 -20.94 10.32
N ASP A 1167 -37.45 -21.90 9.78
CA ASP A 1167 -37.92 -23.27 9.53
C ASP A 1167 -38.18 -24.03 10.85
N ASP A 1168 -37.28 -23.85 11.81
CA ASP A 1168 -37.24 -24.57 13.09
C ASP A 1168 -36.78 -23.61 14.20
N PRO A 1169 -37.70 -23.06 15.02
CA PRO A 1169 -37.37 -22.11 16.08
C PRO A 1169 -36.49 -22.69 17.18
N ASP A 1170 -36.60 -23.97 17.49
CA ASP A 1170 -35.79 -24.62 18.53
C ASP A 1170 -34.34 -24.74 18.04
N TYR A 1171 -34.15 -25.19 16.80
CA TYR A 1171 -32.83 -25.19 16.16
C TYR A 1171 -32.23 -23.78 16.11
N SER A 1172 -33.01 -22.80 15.65
CA SER A 1172 -32.55 -21.42 15.49
C SER A 1172 -32.24 -20.76 16.83
N THR A 1173 -33.03 -21.01 17.87
CA THR A 1173 -32.76 -20.49 19.21
C THR A 1173 -31.49 -21.12 19.80
N LYS A 1174 -31.30 -22.43 19.62
CA LYS A 1174 -30.11 -23.13 20.12
C LYS A 1174 -28.83 -22.69 19.41
N ASN A 1175 -28.87 -22.52 18.09
CA ASN A 1175 -27.68 -22.27 17.30
C ASN A 1175 -27.46 -20.78 17.00
N TRP A 1176 -28.49 -19.93 16.96
CA TRP A 1176 -28.37 -18.56 16.45
C TRP A 1176 -28.76 -17.48 17.46
N ALA A 1177 -28.93 -17.82 18.75
CA ALA A 1177 -29.34 -16.87 19.78
C ALA A 1177 -28.51 -15.59 19.81
N GLU A 1178 -27.19 -15.70 19.60
CA GLU A 1178 -26.24 -14.58 19.59
C GLU A 1178 -26.15 -13.83 18.25
N ARG A 1179 -26.89 -14.25 17.22
CA ARG A 1179 -26.81 -13.69 15.85
C ARG A 1179 -27.96 -12.75 15.50
N LYS A 1180 -28.83 -12.43 16.46
CA LYS A 1180 -29.99 -11.51 16.31
C LYS A 1180 -30.00 -10.48 17.45
N ASP A 1181 -30.80 -9.43 17.30
CA ASP A 1181 -31.04 -8.50 18.40
C ASP A 1181 -31.78 -9.16 19.57
N ALA A 1182 -31.56 -8.61 20.77
CA ALA A 1182 -32.14 -9.14 22.01
C ALA A 1182 -33.68 -9.15 21.98
N ALA A 1183 -34.30 -8.15 21.33
CA ALA A 1183 -35.75 -8.02 21.20
C ALA A 1183 -36.38 -8.95 20.15
N ALA A 1184 -35.59 -9.48 19.22
CA ALA A 1184 -36.08 -10.36 18.17
C ALA A 1184 -36.31 -11.77 18.70
N VAL A 1185 -37.35 -12.48 18.24
CA VAL A 1185 -37.57 -13.90 18.55
C VAL A 1185 -37.66 -14.73 17.28
N PHE A 1186 -37.22 -15.99 17.35
CA PHE A 1186 -37.39 -16.96 16.26
C PHE A 1186 -38.77 -17.60 16.36
N SER A 1187 -39.50 -17.67 15.25
CA SER A 1187 -40.84 -18.31 15.20
C SER A 1187 -41.06 -18.98 13.85
N THR A 1188 -41.90 -20.02 13.78
CA THR A 1188 -42.36 -20.58 12.49
C THR A 1188 -43.40 -19.67 11.83
N ASN A 1189 -43.96 -18.73 12.59
CA ASN A 1189 -44.95 -17.76 12.17
C ASN A 1189 -44.79 -16.44 12.94
N CYS A 1190 -44.35 -15.38 12.26
CA CYS A 1190 -44.22 -14.06 12.86
C CYS A 1190 -45.54 -13.27 12.97
N SER A 1191 -46.63 -13.82 12.45
CA SER A 1191 -47.98 -13.26 12.58
C SER A 1191 -48.50 -13.29 14.02
N SER A 1192 -47.87 -14.04 14.93
CA SER A 1192 -48.31 -14.19 16.33
C SER A 1192 -47.58 -13.28 17.33
N LEU A 1193 -46.58 -12.51 16.88
CA LEU A 1193 -45.70 -11.69 17.74
C LEU A 1193 -45.65 -10.21 17.33
N GLY A 1194 -46.58 -9.81 16.45
CA GLY A 1194 -47.01 -8.43 16.45
C GLY A 1194 -47.51 -8.07 17.84
N LEU A 1195 -47.23 -6.83 18.27
CA LEU A 1195 -48.16 -6.11 19.15
C LEU A 1195 -49.59 -6.52 18.78
N GLU A 1196 -50.48 -6.67 19.76
CA GLU A 1196 -51.92 -6.75 19.49
C GLU A 1196 -52.22 -5.96 18.22
N GLU A 1197 -52.84 -6.59 17.20
CA GLU A 1197 -53.60 -5.85 16.20
C GLU A 1197 -54.22 -4.70 16.96
N THR A 1198 -53.84 -3.46 16.60
CA THR A 1198 -54.16 -2.32 17.44
C THR A 1198 -55.63 -2.46 17.80
N VAL A 1199 -56.01 -2.27 19.06
CA VAL A 1199 -57.38 -2.51 19.54
C VAL A 1199 -58.45 -1.89 18.61
N PHE A 1200 -58.06 -0.89 17.80
CA PHE A 1200 -58.82 -0.24 16.73
C PHE A 1200 -58.90 -0.93 15.35
N ASP A 1201 -58.05 -1.89 15.00
CA ASP A 1201 -58.11 -2.64 13.74
C ASP A 1201 -59.20 -3.71 13.74
N LYS A 1202 -59.58 -4.19 14.92
CA LYS A 1202 -60.77 -5.02 15.13
C LYS A 1202 -62.08 -4.22 15.13
N ALA A 1203 -62.00 -2.89 15.16
CA ALA A 1203 -63.16 -2.02 15.26
C ALA A 1203 -64.03 -2.10 13.99
N ALA A 1204 -65.20 -2.74 14.10
CA ALA A 1204 -66.17 -2.80 13.03
C ALA A 1204 -67.06 -1.57 13.07
N ILE A 1205 -67.05 -0.78 11.99
CA ILE A 1205 -67.87 0.44 11.85
C ILE A 1205 -68.94 0.22 10.79
N TYR A 1206 -70.21 0.18 11.19
CA TYR A 1206 -71.31 -0.09 10.27
C TYR A 1206 -72.66 0.51 10.71
N PRO A 1207 -73.59 0.74 9.76
CA PRO A 1207 -73.38 0.68 8.32
C PRO A 1207 -72.47 1.84 7.85
N ASN A 1208 -71.57 1.58 6.90
CA ASN A 1208 -70.76 2.60 6.25
C ASN A 1208 -70.78 2.33 4.74
N PRO A 1209 -71.57 3.07 3.93
CA PRO A 1209 -72.19 4.36 4.26
C PRO A 1209 -73.33 4.31 5.31
N THR A 1210 -73.51 5.39 6.07
CA THR A 1210 -74.55 5.56 7.12
C THR A 1210 -75.57 6.64 6.75
N LYS A 1211 -76.83 6.48 7.17
CA LYS A 1211 -77.88 7.53 7.11
C LYS A 1211 -77.95 8.40 8.36
N GLY A 1212 -76.96 8.29 9.25
CA GLY A 1212 -76.86 9.09 10.47
C GLY A 1212 -76.69 8.28 11.76
N GLU A 1213 -76.85 6.96 11.77
CA GLU A 1213 -76.54 6.13 12.95
C GLU A 1213 -75.38 5.19 12.60
N LEU A 1214 -74.33 5.19 13.43
CA LEU A 1214 -73.09 4.48 13.17
C LEU A 1214 -72.70 3.65 14.40
N ASN A 1215 -72.66 2.33 14.24
CA ASN A 1215 -72.23 1.41 15.28
C ASN A 1215 -70.73 1.16 15.18
N ILE A 1216 -70.06 1.15 16.33
CA ILE A 1216 -68.63 0.89 16.51
C ILE A 1216 -68.51 -0.29 17.47
N GLN A 1217 -68.07 -1.44 16.97
CA GLN A 1217 -68.02 -2.69 17.72
C GLN A 1217 -66.61 -3.23 17.87
N ASN A 1218 -66.41 -4.14 18.83
CA ASN A 1218 -65.18 -4.88 19.10
C ASN A 1218 -64.01 -4.01 19.63
N VAL A 1219 -64.31 -2.85 20.22
CA VAL A 1219 -63.28 -1.93 20.73
C VAL A 1219 -63.79 -1.14 21.94
N ASN A 1220 -63.00 -1.08 23.02
CA ASN A 1220 -63.25 -0.20 24.18
C ASN A 1220 -62.75 1.20 23.86
N LEU A 1221 -63.59 2.23 24.02
CA LEU A 1221 -63.28 3.60 23.62
C LEU A 1221 -63.73 4.58 24.70
N GLU A 1222 -62.89 5.57 24.97
CA GLU A 1222 -63.26 6.71 25.81
C GLU A 1222 -63.88 7.82 24.98
N LYS A 1223 -63.45 7.96 23.72
CA LYS A 1223 -63.86 9.08 22.86
C LYS A 1223 -63.83 8.73 21.37
N ALA A 1224 -64.73 9.36 20.61
CA ALA A 1224 -64.69 9.39 19.15
C ALA A 1224 -64.85 10.82 18.62
N ASN A 1225 -63.93 11.25 17.76
CA ASN A 1225 -63.90 12.59 17.16
C ASN A 1225 -64.10 12.51 15.64
N VAL A 1226 -65.05 13.24 15.09
CA VAL A 1226 -65.36 13.25 13.66
C VAL A 1226 -64.84 14.54 13.04
N TYR A 1227 -64.09 14.42 11.95
CA TYR A 1227 -63.51 15.52 11.19
C TYR A 1227 -64.02 15.52 9.75
N ASN A 1228 -64.16 16.71 9.15
CA ASN A 1228 -64.41 16.84 7.71
C ASN A 1228 -63.12 16.65 6.89
N THR A 1229 -63.22 16.64 5.56
CA THR A 1229 -62.06 16.48 4.65
C THR A 1229 -61.03 17.62 4.70
N LEU A 1230 -61.36 18.74 5.33
CA LEU A 1230 -60.44 19.87 5.58
C LEU A 1230 -59.71 19.74 6.93
N GLY A 1231 -59.92 18.65 7.68
CA GLY A 1231 -59.29 18.41 8.98
C GLY A 1231 -59.92 19.20 10.14
N GLN A 1232 -61.11 19.78 9.97
CA GLN A 1232 -61.82 20.49 11.04
C GLN A 1232 -62.66 19.51 11.85
N LEU A 1233 -62.59 19.60 13.19
CA LEU A 1233 -63.41 18.80 14.11
C LEU A 1233 -64.88 19.25 14.01
N VAL A 1234 -65.77 18.34 13.60
CA VAL A 1234 -67.21 18.62 13.39
C VAL A 1234 -68.12 18.02 14.45
N LYS A 1235 -67.72 16.92 15.12
CA LYS A 1235 -68.49 16.30 16.22
C LYS A 1235 -67.56 15.51 17.14
N SER A 1236 -67.90 15.41 18.43
CA SER A 1236 -67.12 14.68 19.43
C SER A 1236 -68.06 13.92 20.37
N PHE A 1237 -67.74 12.67 20.66
CA PHE A 1237 -68.55 11.77 21.49
C PHE A 1237 -67.69 11.22 22.62
N THR A 1238 -68.15 11.33 23.85
CA THR A 1238 -67.59 10.58 24.99
C THR A 1238 -68.30 9.23 25.04
N LEU A 1239 -67.52 8.16 25.07
CA LEU A 1239 -67.99 6.77 25.03
C LEU A 1239 -67.67 6.08 26.36
N ASN A 1240 -68.42 5.03 26.68
CA ASN A 1240 -68.17 4.26 27.90
C ASN A 1240 -66.97 3.35 27.65
N ALA A 1241 -65.87 3.59 28.38
CA ALA A 1241 -64.62 2.85 28.27
C ALA A 1241 -64.74 1.35 28.56
N ASP A 1242 -65.80 0.93 29.28
CA ASP A 1242 -66.06 -0.47 29.62
C ASP A 1242 -66.95 -1.20 28.60
N ASN A 1243 -67.47 -0.49 27.58
CA ASN A 1243 -68.37 -1.06 26.57
C ASN A 1243 -67.66 -1.18 25.21
N THR A 1244 -67.63 -2.41 24.67
CA THR A 1244 -67.05 -2.72 23.36
C THR A 1244 -67.98 -2.44 22.17
N ASN A 1245 -69.25 -2.09 22.43
CA ASN A 1245 -70.28 -1.83 21.43
C ASN A 1245 -70.93 -0.46 21.68
N ASN A 1246 -70.53 0.54 20.90
CA ASN A 1246 -71.01 1.91 21.03
C ASN A 1246 -71.75 2.34 19.75
N THR A 1247 -72.82 3.11 19.90
CA THR A 1247 -73.56 3.70 18.79
C THR A 1247 -73.45 5.21 18.87
N ILE A 1248 -73.12 5.87 17.76
CA ILE A 1248 -73.06 7.33 17.67
C ILE A 1248 -74.01 7.86 16.59
N ASN A 1249 -74.56 9.06 16.83
CA ASN A 1249 -75.52 9.71 15.95
C ASN A 1249 -74.88 10.90 15.20
N LEU A 1250 -74.80 10.75 13.88
CA LEU A 1250 -74.28 11.67 12.87
C LEU A 1250 -75.37 12.24 11.94
N SER A 1251 -76.67 12.00 12.20
CA SER A 1251 -77.77 12.40 11.30
C SER A 1251 -77.87 13.90 11.02
N ASP A 1252 -77.32 14.75 11.89
CA ASP A 1252 -77.29 16.20 11.70
C ASP A 1252 -76.13 16.70 10.81
N LEU A 1253 -75.22 15.80 10.38
CA LEU A 1253 -74.12 16.17 9.50
C LEU A 1253 -74.55 16.07 8.03
N PRO A 1254 -74.16 17.04 7.17
CA PRO A 1254 -74.44 16.98 5.74
C PRO A 1254 -73.89 15.70 5.08
N LYS A 1255 -74.51 15.31 3.97
CA LYS A 1255 -74.02 14.19 3.14
C LYS A 1255 -72.58 14.45 2.69
N GLY A 1256 -71.70 13.47 2.86
CA GLY A 1256 -70.29 13.66 2.55
C GLY A 1256 -69.34 12.62 3.17
N VAL A 1257 -68.05 12.81 2.89
CA VAL A 1257 -66.96 11.98 3.44
C VAL A 1257 -66.43 12.63 4.71
N TYR A 1258 -66.29 11.84 5.77
CA TYR A 1258 -65.75 12.26 7.06
C TYR A 1258 -64.69 11.25 7.54
N PHE A 1259 -63.86 11.69 8.48
CA PHE A 1259 -62.89 10.84 9.18
C PHE A 1259 -63.23 10.79 10.67
N ILE A 1260 -63.43 9.59 11.21
CA ILE A 1260 -63.65 9.37 12.64
C ILE A 1260 -62.36 8.87 13.29
N TYR A 1261 -61.88 9.60 14.29
CA TYR A 1261 -60.77 9.24 15.16
C TYR A 1261 -61.31 8.59 16.43
N LEU A 1262 -61.04 7.29 16.59
CA LEU A 1262 -61.35 6.50 17.77
C LEU A 1262 -60.18 6.62 18.76
N ILE A 1263 -60.45 6.93 20.03
CA ILE A 1263 -59.42 7.28 21.02
C ILE A 1263 -59.63 6.49 22.32
N ASN A 1264 -58.54 5.99 22.87
CA ASN A 1264 -58.47 5.37 24.19
C ASN A 1264 -57.07 5.65 24.79
N GLN A 1265 -57.00 6.33 25.95
CA GLN A 1265 -55.75 6.80 26.57
C GLN A 1265 -54.87 7.59 25.58
N ASP A 1266 -53.61 7.16 25.40
CA ASP A 1266 -52.60 7.81 24.55
C ASP A 1266 -52.64 7.33 23.07
N ALA A 1267 -53.62 6.49 22.70
CA ALA A 1267 -53.73 5.89 21.37
C ALA A 1267 -54.97 6.37 20.60
N ALA A 1268 -54.80 6.64 19.30
CA ALA A 1268 -55.87 7.06 18.40
C ALA A 1268 -55.76 6.41 17.01
N SER A 1269 -56.89 6.07 16.40
CA SER A 1269 -56.95 5.51 15.03
C SER A 1269 -58.06 6.17 14.20
N ALA A 1270 -57.77 6.48 12.93
CA ALA A 1270 -58.72 7.13 12.02
C ALA A 1270 -59.36 6.13 11.05
N LYS A 1271 -60.69 6.20 10.89
CA LYS A 1271 -61.45 5.44 9.88
C LYS A 1271 -62.26 6.39 9.00
N LYS A 1272 -62.37 6.09 7.71
CA LYS A 1272 -63.19 6.86 6.76
C LYS A 1272 -64.65 6.42 6.88
N ILE A 1273 -65.56 7.38 6.98
CA ILE A 1273 -67.02 7.14 6.98
C ILE A 1273 -67.71 8.00 5.93
N ILE A 1274 -68.79 7.49 5.36
CA ILE A 1274 -69.61 8.16 4.35
C ILE A 1274 -71.01 8.34 4.92
N ILE A 1275 -71.51 9.58 4.94
CA ILE A 1275 -72.88 9.91 5.34
C ILE A 1275 -73.70 10.12 4.07
N GLU A 1276 -74.79 9.36 3.91
CA GLU A 1276 -75.64 9.30 2.71
C GLU A 1276 -76.94 10.10 2.79
#